data_AF-A0A2V7W3G5-F1
#
_entry.id   AF-A0A2V7W3G5-F1
#
_cell.length_a   1.000
_cell.length_b   1.000
_cell.length_c   1.000
_cell.angle_alpha   90.00
_cell.angle_beta   90.00
_cell.angle_gamma   90.00
#
_symmetry.space_group_name_H-M   'P 1'
#
loop_
_entity.id
_entity.type
_entity.pdbx_description
1 polymer ?
#
loop_
_entity_poly.entity_id
_entity_poly.type
_entity_poly.pdbx_seq_one_letter_code
_entity_poly.pdbx_strand_id
1 'polypeptide(L)'
;MQRAVALAVLAVLLSGRAMAASRSWTGTIDANWSNPLNWSPPAVPAAGDDLTFPAASPHRNVLFDLPSGTSVGSMTFLGDYSFAGNAMSIDGAVDVNGRTISFASSSVFNGPLSGAGTVNAASPGSSFIGGGSFSGTIEGYAYVSGVYPNATFHGAWLTGIGTLGAVTAGELSPGRWKPGVASDPHDAWWMYSGPLTITSHYAIDIQPEGNLEEVFVTGPVSIAGTLTVTMAGLWPPSDGMRFPIIDNDGSDPVQGTFSGLPEGATIAAGKYTFTISYHGGDGNDVVLTAGKPTKTWIGSNSDKWSDPANWQPQGVPSAGEPLLFPPCCYAREQSTNDLPAGFNPGTLTFNRNYTIGGNLLTLTNDLDFVNAGFTGSLVCNAPLKLGNSIRVDQAESSIFNGSIDMNGNTLTVTSRNARFLGAINGNGAIAAPGNGISLESSGSFNGPISGVVNVTGSYPNATVNGPRVSGEGTLGAVTAGTVSPGSWTPSNDAEAGGPPHQTATLKTGALSISAKYIADIDPVSATSDRVDVTGSVSLGGTLQLFFINPPSPGQSWTLIDNDGSDAVSGAFSGLPEGATFSNGYGTNRTLHITYKGGDGNDVVLSAVGTTSTSATTTTIAQDRDTTEWHQPVTFTAVVTSANGVPTGVVRFLDGSTTLASVPLQNGTASWTTNALALGDHSITASYAGNNSFSASSSTPLVHHVVKGNPHLTITSSMTHAAYGDSIPFAVSVERDAGGSVSLTIDHASVGTATLAGGNATITVPLITAGPHLVEAAYSGDAAFSAATAATSLTVEKAVTTLTVNSPVNPSPSGVAVTFNVQVVAAAHPSMTLDGTVYATRDGRIVAQAPLAGSSAALNVGALPGGDHALTISYAGNSNFERSNKNLMQHVAEPALSIANATLAAGSESRNDSIQVKLSATSALVVSVNYRTIDESAIAGADYIAAQGMLTFQPGQTSATIPIGILGNAAASQRSFAIELANPNGASIAGPRATVTIARDAKPAYRTPVDYSYEMIDGVPLRATFYAPANGDGPWPLIVWVPGNSAYDAAGDVTAVRETARGYAVASVAYRPVSAAPFPAQLDDLIAAVDWLRANASTLNIDPKRVAAWGAGAGGHLAALLGTRRGVQAVIDWSGIADPATLQTDALGCSTIDWNAPTSPAALLIGCSPADCPDSAAAAAPARYARRGNPPMLLMHGSADCFISPAQSENLYGALTHAGVDATLHTIDGIDHDSSFWSSDGAFAEVESFLERSLKPGGTRGRAVRH
;
A
#
# COMPACT_ATOMS: atom_id res chain seq x y z
N MET A 1 20.93 -60.28 38.96
CA MET A 1 19.96 -59.17 39.04
C MET A 1 20.59 -57.79 39.15
N GLN A 2 21.62 -57.53 39.97
CA GLN A 2 22.23 -56.18 40.03
C GLN A 2 23.10 -55.77 38.81
N ARG A 3 23.64 -56.71 38.02
CA ARG A 3 24.36 -56.39 36.76
C ARG A 3 23.45 -56.15 35.55
N ALA A 4 22.21 -56.65 35.59
CA ALA A 4 21.23 -56.45 34.51
C ALA A 4 20.53 -55.08 34.62
N VAL A 5 20.36 -54.57 35.85
CA VAL A 5 19.82 -53.22 36.09
C VAL A 5 20.86 -52.16 35.71
N ALA A 6 22.16 -52.41 35.92
CA ALA A 6 23.22 -51.50 35.49
C ALA A 6 23.38 -51.43 33.95
N LEU A 7 23.17 -52.55 33.24
CA LEU A 7 23.21 -52.59 31.77
C LEU A 7 21.94 -52.01 31.12
N ALA A 8 20.77 -52.16 31.76
CA ALA A 8 19.53 -51.55 31.28
C ALA A 8 19.53 -50.02 31.46
N VAL A 9 20.12 -49.51 32.54
CA VAL A 9 20.31 -48.06 32.73
C VAL A 9 21.36 -47.49 31.75
N LEU A 10 22.37 -48.28 31.35
CA LEU A 10 23.37 -47.86 30.37
C LEU A 10 22.87 -47.95 28.91
N ALA A 11 21.99 -48.89 28.58
CA ALA A 11 21.43 -49.06 27.23
C ALA A 11 20.32 -48.04 26.90
N VAL A 12 19.57 -47.54 27.89
CA VAL A 12 18.63 -46.42 27.72
C VAL A 12 19.37 -45.08 27.53
N LEU A 13 20.64 -44.99 27.91
CA LEU A 13 21.47 -43.80 27.72
C LEU A 13 22.18 -43.71 26.35
N LEU A 14 22.08 -44.73 25.48
CA LEU A 14 22.93 -44.85 24.28
C LEU A 14 22.19 -44.97 22.93
N SER A 15 20.85 -44.88 22.89
CA SER A 15 20.08 -44.78 21.63
C SER A 15 19.47 -43.38 21.49
N GLY A 16 20.31 -42.39 21.19
CA GLY A 16 19.86 -41.02 20.98
C GLY A 16 19.20 -40.84 19.60
N ARG A 17 17.85 -40.91 19.53
CA ARG A 17 17.18 -39.74 18.94
C ARG A 17 17.63 -38.59 19.82
N ALA A 18 18.17 -37.49 19.27
CA ALA A 18 18.35 -36.30 20.08
C ALA A 18 16.95 -35.96 20.62
N MET A 19 16.69 -36.31 21.88
CA MET A 19 15.55 -35.78 22.59
C MET A 19 15.72 -34.28 22.50
N ALA A 20 14.68 -33.54 22.12
CA ALA A 20 14.64 -32.10 22.30
C ALA A 20 15.21 -31.80 23.68
N ALA A 21 16.39 -31.17 23.70
CA ALA A 21 17.13 -30.97 24.92
C ALA A 21 16.73 -29.61 25.46
N SER A 22 16.40 -29.53 26.75
CA SER A 22 16.25 -28.23 27.40
C SER A 22 17.63 -27.60 27.59
N ARG A 23 17.84 -26.42 27.04
CA ARG A 23 19.09 -25.65 27.16
C ARG A 23 18.82 -24.31 27.79
N SER A 24 19.71 -23.88 28.68
CA SER A 24 19.66 -22.54 29.26
C SER A 24 20.77 -21.67 28.67
N TRP A 25 20.43 -20.46 28.26
CA TRP A 25 21.41 -19.45 27.84
C TRP A 25 22.26 -19.01 29.02
N THR A 26 23.57 -19.24 28.96
CA THR A 26 24.52 -18.68 29.92
C THR A 26 25.07 -17.36 29.39
N GLY A 27 25.37 -17.30 28.09
CA GLY A 27 25.97 -16.14 27.43
C GLY A 27 27.26 -15.70 28.08
N THR A 28 28.09 -16.63 28.58
CA THR A 28 29.27 -16.30 29.39
C THR A 28 30.52 -15.95 28.58
N ILE A 29 30.54 -16.23 27.28
CA ILE A 29 31.71 -16.02 26.40
C ILE A 29 31.49 -14.86 25.45
N ASP A 30 30.40 -14.88 24.69
CA ASP A 30 30.04 -13.86 23.71
C ASP A 30 28.52 -13.86 23.47
N ALA A 31 28.04 -13.16 22.43
CA ALA A 31 26.63 -13.06 22.08
C ALA A 31 26.14 -14.13 21.09
N ASN A 32 26.99 -15.03 20.59
CA ASN A 32 26.69 -15.90 19.46
C ASN A 32 26.02 -17.21 19.90
N TRP A 33 24.97 -17.64 19.19
CA TRP A 33 24.29 -18.91 19.42
C TRP A 33 25.14 -20.12 19.02
N SER A 34 25.96 -19.96 17.97
CA SER A 34 26.86 -20.99 17.47
C SER A 34 28.00 -21.37 18.43
N ASN A 35 28.23 -20.59 19.50
CA ASN A 35 29.23 -20.91 20.51
C ASN A 35 28.64 -21.87 21.56
N PRO A 36 29.05 -23.15 21.58
CA PRO A 36 28.46 -24.15 22.48
C PRO A 36 28.68 -23.83 23.96
N LEU A 37 29.66 -22.99 24.32
CA LEU A 37 29.93 -22.60 25.71
C LEU A 37 29.00 -21.51 26.25
N ASN A 38 28.19 -20.88 25.40
CA ASN A 38 27.13 -19.95 25.81
C ASN A 38 25.83 -20.66 26.22
N TRP A 39 25.81 -21.99 26.21
CA TRP A 39 24.65 -22.81 26.55
C TRP A 39 24.99 -23.77 27.69
N SER A 40 23.99 -24.08 28.52
CA SER A 40 24.07 -25.11 29.55
C SER A 40 22.96 -26.15 29.34
N PRO A 41 23.30 -27.43 29.11
CA PRO A 41 24.66 -27.98 28.97
C PRO A 41 25.39 -27.48 27.69
N PRO A 42 26.74 -27.44 27.67
CA PRO A 42 27.49 -26.89 26.54
C PRO A 42 27.29 -27.65 25.23
N ALA A 43 26.47 -27.11 24.34
CA ALA A 43 26.30 -27.51 22.95
C ALA A 43 25.47 -26.47 22.20
N VAL A 44 25.68 -26.35 20.89
CA VAL A 44 24.88 -25.49 20.02
C VAL A 44 23.44 -26.01 19.98
N PRO A 45 22.41 -25.14 20.09
CA PRO A 45 21.02 -25.55 19.96
C PRO A 45 20.73 -26.24 18.64
N ALA A 46 20.00 -27.35 18.69
CA ALA A 46 19.53 -28.10 17.52
C ALA A 46 18.05 -27.81 17.26
N ALA A 47 17.56 -28.25 16.09
CA ALA A 47 16.17 -28.04 15.72
C ALA A 47 15.22 -28.71 16.71
N GLY A 48 14.24 -27.96 17.22
CA GLY A 48 13.26 -28.42 18.22
C GLY A 48 13.72 -28.41 19.69
N ASP A 49 14.94 -27.94 20.01
CA ASP A 49 15.38 -27.80 21.41
C ASP A 49 14.56 -26.73 22.16
N ASP A 50 14.22 -27.01 23.43
CA ASP A 50 13.56 -26.04 24.32
C ASP A 50 14.60 -25.12 24.98
N LEU A 51 14.38 -23.80 24.95
CA LEU A 51 15.36 -22.80 25.35
C LEU A 51 14.86 -21.95 26.52
N THR A 52 15.70 -21.77 27.54
CA THR A 52 15.43 -20.89 28.68
C THR A 52 16.43 -19.74 28.73
N PHE A 53 15.92 -18.52 28.88
CA PHE A 53 16.70 -17.29 28.96
C PHE A 53 16.64 -16.69 30.37
N PRO A 54 17.66 -16.90 31.23
CA PRO A 54 17.63 -16.53 32.64
C PRO A 54 17.81 -15.02 32.88
N ALA A 55 17.31 -14.49 34.00
CA ALA A 55 17.44 -13.07 34.33
C ALA A 55 18.91 -12.56 34.43
N ALA A 56 19.82 -13.43 34.86
CA ALA A 56 21.20 -13.10 35.23
C ALA A 56 22.23 -13.59 34.21
N SER A 57 22.13 -13.15 32.95
CA SER A 57 23.15 -13.39 31.90
C SER A 57 23.92 -12.10 31.57
N PRO A 58 25.25 -12.16 31.33
CA PRO A 58 26.05 -10.98 30.98
C PRO A 58 25.82 -10.50 29.54
N HIS A 59 25.34 -11.36 28.63
CA HIS A 59 24.97 -11.00 27.26
C HIS A 59 23.46 -11.17 27.04
N ARG A 60 22.73 -10.04 27.07
CA ARG A 60 21.27 -9.96 26.81
C ARG A 60 20.90 -9.43 25.42
N ASN A 61 21.87 -8.85 24.72
CA ASN A 61 21.80 -8.59 23.28
C ASN A 61 22.48 -9.76 22.58
N VAL A 62 21.67 -10.66 22.05
CA VAL A 62 22.07 -11.97 21.57
C VAL A 62 22.04 -11.98 20.04
N LEU A 63 23.04 -12.60 19.42
CA LEU A 63 23.15 -12.78 17.98
C LEU A 63 22.77 -14.21 17.59
N PHE A 64 21.63 -14.35 16.93
CA PHE A 64 21.21 -15.59 16.29
C PHE A 64 21.99 -15.76 14.98
N ASP A 65 23.10 -16.47 15.03
CA ASP A 65 24.02 -16.69 13.91
C ASP A 65 23.89 -18.10 13.28
N LEU A 66 22.85 -18.84 13.66
CA LEU A 66 22.46 -20.11 13.03
C LEU A 66 21.76 -19.86 11.67
N PRO A 67 21.69 -20.86 10.77
CA PRO A 67 21.05 -20.70 9.46
C PRO A 67 19.63 -20.11 9.56
N SER A 68 19.29 -19.21 8.65
CA SER A 68 17.96 -18.58 8.61
C SER A 68 16.85 -19.63 8.48
N GLY A 69 15.79 -19.49 9.28
CA GLY A 69 14.68 -20.45 9.32
C GLY A 69 14.93 -21.69 10.18
N THR A 70 16.08 -21.77 10.88
CA THR A 70 16.29 -22.81 11.91
C THR A 70 15.16 -22.72 12.92
N SER A 71 14.47 -23.85 13.13
CA SER A 71 13.38 -23.92 14.07
C SER A 71 13.83 -24.34 15.46
N VAL A 72 13.35 -23.64 16.48
CA VAL A 72 13.57 -23.99 17.89
C VAL A 72 12.27 -24.47 18.52
N GLY A 73 12.37 -25.22 19.61
CA GLY A 73 11.22 -25.66 20.40
C GLY A 73 10.62 -24.52 21.22
N SER A 74 10.27 -24.79 22.46
CA SER A 74 9.66 -23.81 23.36
C SER A 74 10.70 -22.80 23.86
N MET A 75 10.33 -21.54 24.05
CA MET A 75 11.20 -20.51 24.63
C MET A 75 10.59 -19.94 25.90
N THR A 76 11.36 -19.91 26.98
CA THR A 76 10.95 -19.32 28.27
C THR A 76 11.88 -18.18 28.65
N PHE A 77 11.32 -17.00 28.90
CA PHE A 77 12.08 -15.80 29.25
C PHE A 77 11.92 -15.44 30.73
N LEU A 78 13.03 -15.33 31.44
CA LEU A 78 13.06 -14.89 32.84
C LEU A 78 13.71 -13.51 33.02
N GLY A 79 14.21 -12.91 31.94
CA GLY A 79 14.74 -11.54 31.85
C GLY A 79 14.45 -10.91 30.50
N ASP A 80 14.86 -9.65 30.31
CA ASP A 80 14.67 -8.92 29.04
C ASP A 80 15.79 -9.25 28.06
N TYR A 81 15.45 -9.50 26.79
CA TYR A 81 16.39 -9.95 25.77
C TYR A 81 16.15 -9.28 24.42
N SER A 82 17.23 -9.03 23.68
CA SER A 82 17.17 -8.55 22.30
C SER A 82 17.92 -9.51 21.38
N PHE A 83 17.27 -9.94 20.30
CA PHE A 83 17.80 -10.87 19.32
C PHE A 83 18.10 -10.14 18.00
N ALA A 84 19.35 -10.20 17.56
CA ALA A 84 19.79 -9.74 16.24
C ALA A 84 20.30 -10.92 15.41
N GLY A 85 20.57 -10.72 14.12
CA GLY A 85 21.16 -11.75 13.25
C GLY A 85 20.15 -12.35 12.27
N ASN A 86 20.19 -13.67 12.07
CA ASN A 86 19.33 -14.35 11.11
C ASN A 86 17.88 -14.47 11.62
N ALA A 87 16.93 -14.71 10.71
CA ALA A 87 15.55 -15.01 11.07
C ALA A 87 15.42 -16.41 11.67
N MET A 88 14.57 -16.58 12.67
CA MET A 88 14.31 -17.86 13.34
C MET A 88 12.83 -18.25 13.28
N SER A 89 12.58 -19.55 13.31
CA SER A 89 11.24 -20.13 13.50
C SER A 89 11.12 -20.67 14.92
N ILE A 90 10.02 -20.41 15.59
CA ILE A 90 9.78 -20.88 16.96
C ILE A 90 8.53 -21.76 16.92
N ASP A 91 8.76 -23.07 16.94
CA ASP A 91 7.73 -24.08 16.74
C ASP A 91 7.07 -24.50 18.06
N GLY A 92 7.73 -24.26 19.20
CA GLY A 92 7.17 -24.51 20.54
C GLY A 92 6.58 -23.27 21.21
N ALA A 93 6.06 -23.45 22.43
CA ALA A 93 5.40 -22.38 23.17
C ALA A 93 6.40 -21.28 23.60
N VAL A 94 6.00 -20.02 23.51
CA VAL A 94 6.78 -18.88 24.00
C VAL A 94 6.12 -18.31 25.24
N ASP A 95 6.83 -18.33 26.36
CA ASP A 95 6.41 -17.67 27.60
C ASP A 95 7.28 -16.43 27.87
N VAL A 96 6.64 -15.27 27.75
CA VAL A 96 7.28 -13.94 27.92
C VAL A 96 7.43 -13.57 29.39
N ASN A 97 6.58 -14.12 30.28
CA ASN A 97 6.68 -13.99 31.74
C ASN A 97 6.94 -12.56 32.28
N GLY A 98 6.26 -11.56 31.72
CA GLY A 98 6.31 -10.15 32.13
C GLY A 98 7.53 -9.37 31.62
N ARG A 99 8.24 -9.89 30.61
CA ARG A 99 9.50 -9.33 30.10
C ARG A 99 9.35 -8.58 28.78
N THR A 100 10.37 -7.83 28.42
CA THR A 100 10.50 -7.20 27.10
C THR A 100 11.45 -8.01 26.23
N ILE A 101 10.94 -8.54 25.12
CA ILE A 101 11.69 -9.34 24.16
C ILE A 101 11.70 -8.64 22.81
N SER A 102 12.87 -8.32 22.29
CA SER A 102 13.02 -7.62 21.01
C SER A 102 13.63 -8.52 19.94
N PHE A 103 13.06 -8.51 18.74
CA PHE A 103 13.57 -9.21 17.56
C PHE A 103 13.88 -8.20 16.47
N ALA A 104 15.15 -8.09 16.10
CA ALA A 104 15.61 -7.19 15.04
C ALA A 104 15.39 -7.76 13.62
N SER A 105 15.10 -9.06 13.50
CA SER A 105 14.92 -9.77 12.23
C SER A 105 13.52 -10.40 12.17
N SER A 106 13.04 -10.71 10.97
CA SER A 106 11.70 -11.25 10.72
C SER A 106 11.55 -12.68 11.26
N SER A 107 11.06 -12.81 12.50
CA SER A 107 10.90 -14.11 13.17
C SER A 107 9.48 -14.66 13.06
N VAL A 108 9.34 -15.98 13.03
CA VAL A 108 8.05 -16.67 12.91
C VAL A 108 7.74 -17.41 14.20
N PHE A 109 6.61 -17.09 14.82
CA PHE A 109 6.07 -17.72 16.02
C PHE A 109 4.96 -18.69 15.61
N ASN A 110 5.34 -19.94 15.33
CA ASN A 110 4.41 -21.02 14.98
C ASN A 110 3.72 -21.61 16.21
N GLY A 111 4.41 -21.65 17.36
CA GLY A 111 3.85 -22.10 18.63
C GLY A 111 3.11 -21.01 19.40
N PRO A 112 2.40 -21.37 20.49
CA PRO A 112 1.55 -20.44 21.22
C PRO A 112 2.35 -19.42 22.05
N LEU A 113 1.95 -18.15 21.98
CA LEU A 113 2.49 -17.08 22.83
C LEU A 113 1.68 -16.97 24.13
N SER A 114 2.36 -16.85 25.27
CA SER A 114 1.75 -16.83 26.60
C SER A 114 2.48 -15.89 27.56
N GLY A 115 1.82 -15.57 28.68
CA GLY A 115 2.30 -14.62 29.68
C GLY A 115 1.88 -13.16 29.39
N ALA A 116 2.46 -12.24 30.15
CA ALA A 116 2.36 -10.79 29.94
C ALA A 116 3.73 -10.22 29.54
N GLY A 117 3.82 -8.92 29.18
CA GLY A 117 5.08 -8.26 28.80
C GLY A 117 5.01 -7.61 27.43
N THR A 118 6.16 -7.39 26.80
CA THR A 118 6.26 -6.73 25.49
C THR A 118 7.07 -7.58 24.51
N VAL A 119 6.56 -7.79 23.29
CA VAL A 119 7.29 -8.39 22.17
C VAL A 119 7.49 -7.35 21.08
N ASN A 120 8.73 -6.89 20.88
CA ASN A 120 9.08 -5.91 19.86
C ASN A 120 9.53 -6.61 18.57
N ALA A 121 8.75 -6.50 17.52
CA ALA A 121 9.08 -6.98 16.19
C ALA A 121 9.56 -5.82 15.31
N ALA A 122 10.86 -5.53 15.31
CA ALA A 122 11.41 -4.32 14.70
C ALA A 122 11.52 -4.39 13.16
N SER A 123 11.35 -5.58 12.55
CA SER A 123 11.48 -5.80 11.11
C SER A 123 10.18 -6.29 10.48
N PRO A 124 9.83 -5.79 9.27
CA PRO A 124 8.72 -6.32 8.47
C PRO A 124 8.82 -7.83 8.23
N GLY A 125 7.70 -8.54 8.30
CA GLY A 125 7.63 -10.00 8.04
C GLY A 125 7.63 -10.89 9.28
N SER A 126 7.71 -10.32 10.49
CA SER A 126 7.50 -11.09 11.73
C SER A 126 6.06 -11.62 11.77
N SER A 127 5.90 -12.90 12.09
CA SER A 127 4.61 -13.61 11.94
C SER A 127 4.20 -14.31 13.23
N PHE A 128 2.96 -14.10 13.69
CA PHE A 128 2.37 -14.68 14.89
C PHE A 128 1.21 -15.60 14.51
N ILE A 129 1.48 -16.90 14.51
CA ILE A 129 0.59 -17.92 13.90
C ILE A 129 -0.08 -18.81 14.96
N GLY A 130 0.66 -19.22 16.00
CA GLY A 130 0.21 -20.28 16.91
C GLY A 130 -1.04 -20.00 17.76
N GLY A 131 -1.40 -18.73 17.99
CA GLY A 131 -2.48 -18.34 18.90
C GLY A 131 -2.15 -18.63 20.37
N GLY A 132 -2.77 -17.96 21.33
CA GLY A 132 -2.39 -18.20 22.73
C GLY A 132 -3.06 -17.31 23.76
N SER A 133 -2.59 -17.43 25.00
CA SER A 133 -3.13 -16.69 26.17
C SER A 133 -2.35 -15.41 26.48
N PHE A 134 -1.50 -14.95 25.57
CA PHE A 134 -0.71 -13.74 25.73
C PHE A 134 -1.60 -12.53 26.03
N SER A 135 -1.26 -11.79 27.09
CA SER A 135 -2.00 -10.61 27.56
C SER A 135 -1.11 -9.36 27.65
N GLY A 136 -0.06 -9.31 26.83
CA GLY A 136 0.90 -8.21 26.77
C GLY A 136 0.81 -7.39 25.49
N THR A 137 1.84 -6.60 25.22
CA THR A 137 1.93 -5.72 24.04
C THR A 137 2.80 -6.33 22.95
N ILE A 138 2.35 -6.27 21.70
CA ILE A 138 3.16 -6.53 20.50
C ILE A 138 3.46 -5.18 19.85
N GLU A 139 4.74 -4.86 19.64
CA GLU A 139 5.17 -3.61 19.01
C GLU A 139 5.83 -3.81 17.65
N GLY A 140 5.70 -2.80 16.77
CA GLY A 140 6.44 -2.73 15.50
C GLY A 140 5.66 -3.28 14.29
N TYR A 141 6.14 -4.36 13.68
CA TYR A 141 5.57 -4.97 12.48
C TYR A 141 5.04 -6.36 12.77
N ALA A 142 3.79 -6.65 12.43
CA ALA A 142 3.21 -7.97 12.68
C ALA A 142 2.30 -8.45 11.55
N TYR A 143 2.50 -9.71 11.14
CA TYR A 143 1.49 -10.54 10.51
C TYR A 143 0.85 -11.43 11.57
N VAL A 144 -0.44 -11.29 11.85
CA VAL A 144 -1.13 -12.07 12.89
C VAL A 144 -2.18 -12.98 12.24
N SER A 145 -2.08 -14.29 12.48
CA SER A 145 -3.12 -15.26 12.07
C SER A 145 -3.63 -16.10 13.24
N GLY A 146 -2.97 -16.04 14.40
CA GLY A 146 -3.43 -16.66 15.64
C GLY A 146 -4.49 -15.85 16.39
N VAL A 147 -5.04 -16.44 17.44
CA VAL A 147 -6.06 -15.85 18.32
C VAL A 147 -5.40 -15.35 19.62
N TYR A 148 -5.39 -14.04 19.85
CA TYR A 148 -4.79 -13.35 21.01
C TYR A 148 -5.71 -12.25 21.56
N PRO A 149 -6.88 -12.61 22.11
CA PRO A 149 -7.95 -11.65 22.43
C PRO A 149 -7.58 -10.69 23.57
N ASN A 150 -6.56 -11.02 24.36
CA ASN A 150 -6.09 -10.19 25.47
C ASN A 150 -4.81 -9.41 25.13
N ALA A 151 -4.24 -9.58 23.93
CA ALA A 151 -3.03 -8.89 23.53
C ALA A 151 -3.33 -7.50 22.98
N THR A 152 -2.47 -6.53 23.27
CA THR A 152 -2.52 -5.20 22.66
C THR A 152 -1.49 -5.11 21.55
N PHE A 153 -1.87 -4.59 20.39
CA PHE A 153 -0.93 -4.26 19.32
C PHE A 153 -0.70 -2.75 19.26
N HIS A 154 0.56 -2.32 19.17
CA HIS A 154 0.95 -0.94 18.93
C HIS A 154 2.13 -0.87 17.96
N GLY A 155 1.89 -0.52 16.70
CA GLY A 155 2.94 -0.66 15.70
C GLY A 155 2.77 0.14 14.43
N ALA A 156 3.84 0.21 13.66
CA ALA A 156 3.87 0.91 12.39
C ALA A 156 3.01 0.21 11.33
N TRP A 157 2.94 -1.13 11.36
CA TRP A 157 2.18 -1.88 10.38
C TRP A 157 1.63 -3.20 10.93
N LEU A 158 0.34 -3.44 10.71
CA LEU A 158 -0.37 -4.66 11.07
C LEU A 158 -1.06 -5.27 9.84
N THR A 159 -0.91 -6.57 9.69
CA THR A 159 -1.61 -7.36 8.66
C THR A 159 -1.97 -8.76 9.17
N GLY A 160 -2.74 -9.52 8.40
CA GLY A 160 -3.15 -10.88 8.72
C GLY A 160 -4.64 -11.05 8.97
N ILE A 161 -4.99 -12.19 9.56
CA ILE A 161 -6.34 -12.77 9.60
C ILE A 161 -6.74 -13.25 11.02
N GLY A 162 -6.01 -12.78 12.03
CA GLY A 162 -6.12 -13.26 13.40
C GLY A 162 -7.07 -12.45 14.27
N THR A 163 -7.05 -12.75 15.57
CA THR A 163 -7.79 -12.02 16.61
C THR A 163 -6.81 -11.32 17.55
N LEU A 164 -7.03 -10.04 17.82
CA LEU A 164 -6.30 -9.26 18.81
C LEU A 164 -7.27 -8.61 19.80
N GLY A 165 -6.75 -8.16 20.95
CA GLY A 165 -7.47 -7.26 21.85
C GLY A 165 -7.46 -5.84 21.27
N ALA A 166 -6.89 -4.87 22.01
CA ALA A 166 -6.79 -3.50 21.51
C ALA A 166 -5.73 -3.36 20.39
N VAL A 167 -6.05 -2.63 19.33
CA VAL A 167 -5.16 -2.39 18.18
C VAL A 167 -4.94 -0.90 17.98
N THR A 168 -3.67 -0.48 17.94
CA THR A 168 -3.25 0.83 17.46
C THR A 168 -2.23 0.64 16.34
N ALA A 169 -2.64 0.88 15.10
CA ALA A 169 -1.81 0.64 13.92
C ALA A 169 -1.58 1.94 13.16
N GLY A 170 -0.32 2.17 12.77
CA GLY A 170 0.05 3.17 11.78
C GLY A 170 -0.62 2.87 10.45
N GLU A 171 -0.20 1.75 9.86
CA GLU A 171 -0.77 1.17 8.67
C GLU A 171 -1.48 -0.15 9.01
N LEU A 172 -2.71 -0.31 8.54
CA LEU A 172 -3.50 -1.52 8.73
C LEU A 172 -3.92 -2.10 7.37
N SER A 173 -3.69 -3.40 7.18
CA SER A 173 -4.05 -4.13 5.97
C SER A 173 -4.50 -5.54 6.33
N PRO A 174 -5.80 -5.76 6.64
CA PRO A 174 -6.34 -7.09 6.92
C PRO A 174 -6.11 -7.98 5.71
N GLY A 175 -5.83 -9.27 5.90
CA GLY A 175 -5.52 -10.18 4.79
C GLY A 175 -4.03 -10.51 4.63
N ARG A 176 -3.66 -11.17 3.52
CA ARG A 176 -2.35 -11.81 3.36
C ARG A 176 -1.35 -11.03 2.51
N TRP A 177 -1.25 -9.72 2.71
CA TRP A 177 -0.15 -8.96 2.12
C TRP A 177 1.17 -9.28 2.85
N LYS A 178 2.07 -10.03 2.21
CA LYS A 178 3.47 -10.16 2.65
C LYS A 178 4.32 -9.11 1.94
N PRO A 179 5.20 -8.37 2.63
CA PRO A 179 6.15 -7.49 1.95
C PRO A 179 7.06 -8.34 1.04
N GLY A 180 7.06 -8.06 -0.27
CA GLY A 180 8.02 -8.64 -1.23
C GLY A 180 7.54 -9.78 -2.13
N VAL A 181 6.22 -10.06 -2.23
CA VAL A 181 5.67 -11.02 -3.20
C VAL A 181 4.78 -10.29 -4.22
N ALA A 182 5.11 -10.36 -5.51
CA ALA A 182 4.47 -9.57 -6.58
C ALA A 182 3.24 -10.24 -7.23
N SER A 183 2.59 -11.20 -6.57
CA SER A 183 1.37 -11.82 -7.08
C SER A 183 0.62 -12.53 -5.96
N ASP A 184 -0.60 -12.08 -5.69
CA ASP A 184 -1.49 -12.61 -4.65
C ASP A 184 -2.59 -13.50 -5.26
N PRO A 185 -2.84 -14.72 -4.73
CA PRO A 185 -4.06 -15.46 -4.99
C PRO A 185 -5.23 -14.98 -4.09
N HIS A 186 -6.09 -14.18 -4.72
CA HIS A 186 -7.53 -13.96 -4.54
C HIS A 186 -8.31 -14.85 -3.52
N ASP A 187 -8.31 -14.55 -2.23
CA ASP A 187 -9.30 -15.07 -1.26
C ASP A 187 -9.72 -13.97 -0.25
N ALA A 188 -10.94 -14.04 0.30
CA ALA A 188 -11.48 -13.09 1.29
C ALA A 188 -10.93 -13.36 2.70
N TRP A 189 -10.58 -12.32 3.47
CA TRP A 189 -9.96 -12.51 4.78
C TRP A 189 -10.44 -11.48 5.81
N TRP A 190 -10.66 -11.94 7.04
CA TRP A 190 -11.19 -11.15 8.15
C TRP A 190 -10.19 -11.06 9.30
N MET A 191 -10.15 -9.91 9.97
CA MET A 191 -9.42 -9.72 11.23
C MET A 191 -10.40 -9.34 12.35
N TYR A 192 -10.13 -9.79 13.57
CA TYR A 192 -10.94 -9.44 14.74
C TYR A 192 -10.11 -8.59 15.71
N SER A 193 -10.71 -7.53 16.24
CA SER A 193 -10.10 -6.67 17.25
C SER A 193 -11.10 -6.27 18.34
N GLY A 194 -10.58 -5.92 19.52
CA GLY A 194 -11.27 -5.10 20.51
C GLY A 194 -11.30 -3.63 20.06
N PRO A 195 -10.91 -2.64 20.90
CA PRO A 195 -10.80 -1.25 20.45
C PRO A 195 -9.80 -1.08 19.30
N LEU A 196 -10.18 -0.30 18.28
CA LEU A 196 -9.38 -0.09 17.07
C LEU A 196 -8.99 1.38 16.91
N THR A 197 -7.70 1.65 16.71
CA THR A 197 -7.18 2.98 16.35
C THR A 197 -6.28 2.88 15.12
N ILE A 198 -6.63 3.61 14.07
CA ILE A 198 -5.83 3.74 12.84
C ILE A 198 -5.25 5.14 12.82
N THR A 199 -3.94 5.29 12.61
CA THR A 199 -3.28 6.62 12.70
C THR A 199 -2.70 7.16 11.41
N SER A 200 -2.46 6.32 10.38
CA SER A 200 -1.82 6.77 9.13
C SER A 200 -2.50 6.23 7.87
N HIS A 201 -2.69 4.91 7.75
CA HIS A 201 -3.20 4.31 6.53
C HIS A 201 -4.07 3.07 6.79
N TYR A 202 -5.16 2.94 6.05
CA TYR A 202 -5.95 1.72 5.97
C TYR A 202 -6.05 1.28 4.51
N ALA A 203 -5.66 0.05 4.22
CA ALA A 203 -5.71 -0.52 2.88
C ALA A 203 -6.58 -1.77 2.90
N ILE A 204 -7.49 -1.85 1.93
CA ILE A 204 -8.39 -2.98 1.75
C ILE A 204 -8.56 -3.33 0.27
N ASP A 205 -8.79 -4.62 0.03
CA ASP A 205 -9.13 -5.16 -1.28
C ASP A 205 -10.58 -5.65 -1.32
N ILE A 206 -11.31 -5.25 -2.38
CA ILE A 206 -12.65 -5.73 -2.71
C ILE A 206 -12.55 -6.68 -3.91
N GLN A 207 -13.09 -7.88 -3.76
CA GLN A 207 -13.03 -8.97 -4.73
C GLN A 207 -14.38 -9.20 -5.43
N PRO A 208 -14.41 -9.99 -6.53
CA PRO A 208 -15.65 -10.41 -7.17
C PRO A 208 -16.60 -11.11 -6.18
N GLU A 209 -17.90 -11.03 -6.46
CA GLU A 209 -18.97 -11.72 -5.69
C GLU A 209 -19.23 -11.19 -4.27
N GLY A 210 -18.59 -10.09 -3.85
CA GLY A 210 -18.84 -9.44 -2.56
C GLY A 210 -17.86 -9.80 -1.45
N ASN A 211 -16.83 -10.59 -1.77
CA ASN A 211 -15.71 -10.86 -0.89
C ASN A 211 -14.88 -9.58 -0.65
N LEU A 212 -14.51 -9.29 0.60
CA LEU A 212 -13.75 -8.10 0.94
C LEU A 212 -12.83 -8.34 2.15
N GLU A 213 -11.80 -7.49 2.28
CA GLU A 213 -10.98 -7.40 3.49
C GLU A 213 -11.67 -6.53 4.54
N GLU A 214 -12.01 -7.14 5.68
CA GLU A 214 -12.87 -6.53 6.71
C GLU A 214 -12.24 -6.69 8.10
N VAL A 215 -12.51 -5.73 8.98
CA VAL A 215 -12.18 -5.82 10.41
C VAL A 215 -13.44 -5.82 11.25
N PHE A 216 -13.60 -6.86 12.06
CA PHE A 216 -14.63 -6.95 13.09
C PHE A 216 -14.11 -6.33 14.40
N VAL A 217 -14.87 -5.41 14.97
CA VAL A 217 -14.46 -4.61 16.13
C VAL A 217 -15.46 -4.80 17.27
N THR A 218 -14.92 -5.09 18.46
CA THR A 218 -15.66 -5.14 19.72
C THR A 218 -15.10 -4.06 20.65
N GLY A 219 -15.48 -2.80 20.40
CA GLY A 219 -14.95 -1.63 21.10
C GLY A 219 -15.00 -0.34 20.27
N PRO A 220 -14.63 0.81 20.86
CA PRO A 220 -14.60 2.08 20.14
C PRO A 220 -13.59 2.07 19.00
N VAL A 221 -13.96 2.71 17.89
CA VAL A 221 -13.13 2.89 16.70
C VAL A 221 -12.67 4.34 16.60
N SER A 222 -11.38 4.58 16.41
CA SER A 222 -10.80 5.91 16.15
C SER A 222 -10.02 5.92 14.83
N ILE A 223 -10.39 6.81 13.92
CA ILE A 223 -9.86 6.87 12.55
C ILE A 223 -9.09 8.18 12.33
N ALA A 224 -7.84 8.04 11.94
CA ALA A 224 -7.00 9.09 11.38
C ALA A 224 -6.14 8.52 10.24
N GLY A 225 -5.89 9.32 9.20
CA GLY A 225 -5.08 8.90 8.06
C GLY A 225 -5.87 8.70 6.76
N THR A 226 -5.29 8.03 5.77
CA THR A 226 -5.87 7.83 4.42
C THR A 226 -6.44 6.43 4.23
N LEU A 227 -7.37 6.28 3.29
CA LEU A 227 -7.97 5.01 2.88
C LEU A 227 -7.54 4.68 1.44
N THR A 228 -7.03 3.48 1.20
CA THR A 228 -6.86 2.89 -0.14
C THR A 228 -7.84 1.75 -0.32
N VAL A 229 -8.53 1.75 -1.45
CA VAL A 229 -9.43 0.65 -1.85
C VAL A 229 -8.97 0.14 -3.21
N THR A 230 -8.59 -1.13 -3.27
CA THR A 230 -8.29 -1.81 -4.54
C THR A 230 -9.47 -2.70 -4.93
N MET A 231 -9.76 -2.79 -6.22
CA MET A 231 -10.70 -3.79 -6.76
C MET A 231 -9.95 -4.84 -7.58
N ALA A 232 -10.13 -6.12 -7.23
CA ALA A 232 -9.58 -7.25 -7.97
C ALA A 232 -10.59 -7.78 -9.01
N GLY A 233 -10.13 -8.04 -10.24
CA GLY A 233 -10.92 -8.69 -11.30
C GLY A 233 -11.80 -7.77 -12.16
N LEU A 234 -12.49 -8.36 -13.15
CA LEU A 234 -13.37 -7.66 -14.11
C LEU A 234 -14.83 -7.53 -13.64
N TRP A 235 -15.14 -7.91 -12.40
CA TRP A 235 -16.51 -7.95 -11.89
C TRP A 235 -17.02 -6.55 -11.51
N PRO A 236 -18.15 -6.09 -12.09
CA PRO A 236 -18.77 -4.83 -11.69
C PRO A 236 -19.67 -5.02 -10.45
N PRO A 237 -19.44 -4.27 -9.35
CA PRO A 237 -20.39 -4.27 -8.24
C PRO A 237 -21.75 -3.72 -8.71
N SER A 238 -22.82 -4.26 -8.15
CA SER A 238 -24.17 -3.76 -8.42
C SER A 238 -24.37 -2.40 -7.73
N ASP A 239 -25.18 -1.53 -8.34
CA ASP A 239 -25.56 -0.24 -7.76
C ASP A 239 -26.17 -0.43 -6.36
N GLY A 240 -25.69 0.33 -5.38
CA GLY A 240 -26.12 0.26 -3.99
C GLY A 240 -25.57 -0.92 -3.19
N MET A 241 -24.70 -1.76 -3.77
CA MET A 241 -24.06 -2.85 -3.03
C MET A 241 -23.17 -2.28 -1.92
N ARG A 242 -23.33 -2.81 -0.70
CA ARG A 242 -22.66 -2.34 0.51
C ARG A 242 -21.51 -3.27 0.89
N PHE A 243 -20.40 -2.68 1.30
CA PHE A 243 -19.17 -3.35 1.73
C PHE A 243 -18.80 -2.78 3.11
N PRO A 244 -19.17 -3.45 4.21
CA PRO A 244 -18.68 -3.08 5.53
C PRO A 244 -17.17 -3.34 5.57
N ILE A 245 -16.38 -2.29 5.74
CA ILE A 245 -14.91 -2.39 5.78
C ILE A 245 -14.42 -2.41 7.23
N ILE A 246 -15.19 -1.79 8.13
CA ILE A 246 -15.08 -1.94 9.57
C ILE A 246 -16.49 -2.26 10.06
N ASP A 247 -16.71 -3.50 10.46
CA ASP A 247 -17.93 -3.98 11.11
C ASP A 247 -17.73 -3.87 12.61
N ASN A 248 -18.45 -2.93 13.21
CA ASN A 248 -18.38 -2.66 14.63
C ASN A 248 -19.65 -3.22 15.28
N ASP A 249 -19.60 -3.55 16.56
CA ASP A 249 -20.71 -4.23 17.25
C ASP A 249 -22.00 -3.40 17.44
N GLY A 250 -22.10 -2.24 16.79
CA GLY A 250 -23.21 -1.31 16.84
C GLY A 250 -23.37 -0.55 18.15
N SER A 251 -22.70 -0.96 19.23
CA SER A 251 -22.87 -0.40 20.56
C SER A 251 -21.85 0.68 20.89
N ASP A 252 -20.65 0.58 20.34
CA ASP A 252 -19.54 1.51 20.55
C ASP A 252 -19.43 2.55 19.42
N PRO A 253 -18.92 3.77 19.69
CA PRO A 253 -18.86 4.83 18.70
C PRO A 253 -17.67 4.68 17.72
N VAL A 254 -17.91 5.06 16.46
CA VAL A 254 -16.85 5.39 15.48
C VAL A 254 -16.54 6.88 15.56
N GLN A 255 -15.27 7.23 15.76
CA GLN A 255 -14.80 8.61 15.87
C GLN A 255 -13.76 8.92 14.78
N GLY A 256 -13.89 10.11 14.19
CA GLY A 256 -12.99 10.57 13.13
C GLY A 256 -13.43 10.09 11.73
N THR A 257 -12.71 10.57 10.72
CA THR A 257 -12.92 10.21 9.30
C THR A 257 -11.56 10.00 8.64
N PHE A 258 -11.55 9.30 7.52
CA PHE A 258 -10.37 9.27 6.65
C PHE A 258 -10.14 10.66 6.05
N SER A 259 -8.89 11.02 5.84
CA SER A 259 -8.47 12.31 5.31
C SER A 259 -9.08 12.53 3.92
N GLY A 260 -9.80 13.64 3.77
CA GLY A 260 -10.50 13.99 2.53
C GLY A 260 -11.81 13.23 2.28
N LEU A 261 -12.27 12.38 3.21
CA LEU A 261 -13.48 11.57 3.07
C LEU A 261 -14.44 11.78 4.25
N PRO A 262 -15.15 12.91 4.34
CA PRO A 262 -16.24 13.07 5.30
C PRO A 262 -17.41 12.10 5.04
N GLU A 263 -18.37 12.03 5.97
CA GLU A 263 -19.62 11.25 5.78
C GLU A 263 -20.26 11.56 4.42
N GLY A 264 -20.54 10.53 3.63
CA GLY A 264 -21.13 10.65 2.29
C GLY A 264 -20.14 11.04 1.19
N ALA A 265 -18.85 11.14 1.47
CA ALA A 265 -17.84 11.39 0.44
C ALA A 265 -17.69 10.21 -0.51
N THR A 266 -17.27 10.51 -1.74
CA THR A 266 -17.02 9.49 -2.76
C THR A 266 -15.54 9.16 -2.89
N ILE A 267 -15.21 7.87 -2.96
CA ILE A 267 -13.88 7.34 -3.27
C ILE A 267 -13.94 6.53 -4.57
N ALA A 268 -12.94 6.69 -5.43
CA ALA A 268 -12.83 5.91 -6.66
C ALA A 268 -11.89 4.70 -6.46
N ALA A 269 -12.32 3.52 -6.91
CA ALA A 269 -11.48 2.34 -7.03
C ALA A 269 -11.58 1.79 -8.46
N GLY A 270 -10.52 2.00 -9.25
CA GLY A 270 -10.54 1.73 -10.69
C GLY A 270 -11.54 2.64 -11.42
N LYS A 271 -12.53 2.05 -12.10
CA LYS A 271 -13.60 2.76 -12.83
C LYS A 271 -14.90 2.91 -12.02
N TYR A 272 -14.93 2.41 -10.80
CA TYR A 272 -16.12 2.43 -9.93
C TYR A 272 -15.96 3.51 -8.86
N THR A 273 -17.09 4.07 -8.44
CA THR A 273 -17.15 5.04 -7.35
C THR A 273 -17.89 4.41 -6.17
N PHE A 274 -17.48 4.73 -4.95
CA PHE A 274 -18.08 4.25 -3.73
C PHE A 274 -18.37 5.44 -2.83
N THR A 275 -19.50 5.42 -2.14
CA THR A 275 -19.85 6.41 -1.11
C THR A 275 -19.54 5.82 0.26
N ILE A 276 -18.81 6.55 1.11
CA ILE A 276 -18.50 6.10 2.47
C ILE A 276 -19.54 6.57 3.48
N SER A 277 -19.87 5.72 4.45
CA SER A 277 -20.65 6.06 5.64
C SER A 277 -19.97 5.50 6.88
N TYR A 278 -19.83 6.32 7.93
CA TYR A 278 -19.28 5.98 9.24
C TYR A 278 -20.35 5.59 10.27
N HIS A 279 -21.62 5.60 9.84
CA HIS A 279 -22.79 5.19 10.60
C HIS A 279 -23.62 4.17 9.80
N GLY A 280 -22.91 3.35 9.02
CA GLY A 280 -23.48 2.32 8.17
C GLY A 280 -23.95 1.10 8.94
N GLY A 281 -24.39 0.08 8.19
CA GLY A 281 -24.90 -1.20 8.69
C GLY A 281 -25.90 -1.06 9.85
N ASP A 282 -25.48 -1.39 11.06
CA ASP A 282 -26.31 -1.37 12.27
C ASP A 282 -26.32 -0.01 13.02
N GLY A 283 -25.54 0.97 12.55
CA GLY A 283 -25.52 2.35 13.04
C GLY A 283 -24.13 2.86 13.42
N ASN A 284 -23.14 1.98 13.60
CA ASN A 284 -21.75 2.36 13.88
C ASN A 284 -20.73 1.61 13.02
N ASP A 285 -21.11 1.16 11.82
CA ASP A 285 -20.17 0.55 10.87
C ASP A 285 -19.55 1.57 9.92
N VAL A 286 -18.34 1.29 9.44
CA VAL A 286 -17.78 1.99 8.28
C VAL A 286 -18.06 1.19 7.02
N VAL A 287 -18.93 1.73 6.16
CA VAL A 287 -19.46 1.03 4.99
C VAL A 287 -19.18 1.81 3.72
N LEU A 288 -18.63 1.13 2.71
CA LEU A 288 -18.57 1.61 1.34
C LEU A 288 -19.80 1.13 0.56
N THR A 289 -20.46 2.03 -0.15
CA THR A 289 -21.62 1.70 -0.99
C THR A 289 -21.28 1.99 -2.44
N ALA A 290 -21.31 0.97 -3.30
CA ALA A 290 -21.01 1.12 -4.73
C ALA A 290 -22.03 2.06 -5.39
N GLY A 291 -21.52 3.07 -6.08
CA GLY A 291 -22.29 3.97 -6.93
C GLY A 291 -22.48 3.42 -8.34
N LYS A 292 -23.39 4.05 -9.09
CA LYS A 292 -23.63 3.70 -10.50
C LYS A 292 -22.37 3.89 -11.35
N PRO A 293 -22.16 3.04 -12.37
CA PRO A 293 -21.04 3.21 -13.30
C PRO A 293 -21.17 4.53 -14.09
N THR A 294 -20.04 5.17 -14.38
CA THR A 294 -20.01 6.41 -15.17
C THR A 294 -20.46 6.17 -16.61
N LYS A 295 -21.39 7.00 -17.11
CA LYS A 295 -21.77 7.05 -18.52
C LYS A 295 -21.00 8.13 -19.27
N THR A 296 -20.29 7.73 -20.30
CA THR A 296 -19.54 8.62 -21.19
C THR A 296 -20.42 9.11 -22.33
N TRP A 297 -20.53 10.43 -22.48
CA TRP A 297 -21.18 11.07 -23.61
C TRP A 297 -20.37 10.88 -24.89
N ILE A 298 -20.97 10.25 -25.89
CA ILE A 298 -20.43 10.11 -27.25
C ILE A 298 -21.24 10.85 -28.29
N GLY A 299 -22.49 11.26 -28.02
CA GLY A 299 -23.27 12.19 -28.87
C GLY A 299 -23.28 11.89 -30.37
N SER A 300 -23.13 10.63 -30.77
CA SER A 300 -22.81 10.23 -32.14
C SER A 300 -24.06 10.16 -33.04
N ASN A 301 -25.25 10.05 -32.44
CA ASN A 301 -26.52 9.90 -33.16
C ASN A 301 -27.38 11.18 -33.10
N SER A 302 -27.45 11.83 -31.93
CA SER A 302 -28.20 13.07 -31.72
C SER A 302 -27.59 13.93 -30.61
N ASP A 303 -28.19 15.06 -30.28
CA ASP A 303 -27.82 15.88 -29.12
C ASP A 303 -28.60 15.49 -27.85
N LYS A 304 -29.52 14.52 -27.91
CA LYS A 304 -30.45 14.21 -26.82
C LYS A 304 -29.91 13.19 -25.81
N TRP A 305 -30.15 13.41 -24.52
CA TRP A 305 -29.79 12.49 -23.44
C TRP A 305 -30.67 11.23 -23.42
N SER A 306 -31.92 11.33 -23.90
CA SER A 306 -32.86 10.20 -24.02
C SER A 306 -32.49 9.18 -25.10
N ASP A 307 -31.52 9.48 -25.96
CA ASP A 307 -31.03 8.58 -27.00
C ASP A 307 -29.92 7.68 -26.44
N PRO A 308 -30.18 6.37 -26.23
CA PRO A 308 -29.22 5.47 -25.60
C PRO A 308 -27.95 5.27 -26.42
N ALA A 309 -27.97 5.53 -27.73
CA ALA A 309 -26.80 5.41 -28.60
C ALA A 309 -25.78 6.55 -28.38
N ASN A 310 -26.17 7.63 -27.70
CA ASN A 310 -25.28 8.74 -27.38
C ASN A 310 -24.45 8.51 -26.11
N TRP A 311 -24.61 7.38 -25.42
CA TRP A 311 -23.94 7.07 -24.17
C TRP A 311 -23.11 5.78 -24.26
N GLN A 312 -22.01 5.73 -23.52
CA GLN A 312 -21.20 4.52 -23.31
C GLN A 312 -21.02 4.23 -21.81
N PRO A 313 -21.40 3.04 -21.31
CA PRO A 313 -22.12 1.98 -22.04
C PRO A 313 -23.50 2.46 -22.57
N GLN A 314 -23.99 1.84 -23.64
CA GLN A 314 -25.26 2.23 -24.28
C GLN A 314 -26.42 2.13 -23.30
N GLY A 315 -27.19 3.21 -23.20
CA GLY A 315 -28.33 3.30 -22.29
C GLY A 315 -28.64 4.73 -21.87
N VAL A 316 -29.91 5.01 -21.61
CA VAL A 316 -30.35 6.33 -21.13
C VAL A 316 -29.83 6.56 -19.70
N PRO A 317 -29.26 7.73 -19.36
CA PRO A 317 -28.86 8.05 -17.99
C PRO A 317 -30.01 7.95 -16.99
N SER A 318 -29.70 7.41 -15.82
CA SER A 318 -30.61 7.32 -14.69
C SER A 318 -30.20 8.30 -13.58
N ALA A 319 -31.14 8.66 -12.68
CA ALA A 319 -30.84 9.60 -11.62
C ALA A 319 -29.70 9.08 -10.71
N GLY A 320 -28.77 9.96 -10.31
CA GLY A 320 -27.58 9.64 -9.52
C GLY A 320 -26.41 9.05 -10.31
N GLU A 321 -26.57 8.79 -11.61
CA GLU A 321 -25.52 8.21 -12.45
C GLU A 321 -24.48 9.27 -12.85
N PRO A 322 -23.17 9.06 -12.59
CA PRO A 322 -22.13 10.00 -13.01
C PRO A 322 -22.03 10.09 -14.53
N LEU A 323 -21.87 11.31 -15.07
CA LEU A 323 -21.81 11.56 -16.51
C LEU A 323 -20.48 12.21 -16.89
N LEU A 324 -19.78 11.61 -17.86
CA LEU A 324 -18.49 12.06 -18.36
C LEU A 324 -18.61 12.64 -19.78
N PHE A 325 -18.07 13.85 -19.99
CA PHE A 325 -17.98 14.53 -21.27
C PHE A 325 -16.51 14.58 -21.74
N PRO A 326 -16.08 13.71 -22.67
CA PRO A 326 -14.67 13.38 -22.95
C PRO A 326 -13.89 14.42 -23.81
N PRO A 327 -12.53 14.33 -23.92
CA PRO A 327 -11.69 15.37 -24.53
C PRO A 327 -11.57 15.42 -26.09
N CYS A 328 -11.83 14.35 -26.88
CA CYS A 328 -11.85 14.33 -28.38
C CYS A 328 -12.18 12.90 -28.91
N CYS A 329 -12.49 12.53 -30.18
CA CYS A 329 -12.89 13.19 -31.44
C CYS A 329 -14.28 12.66 -31.93
N TYR A 330 -14.96 11.86 -31.10
CA TYR A 330 -16.20 11.17 -31.47
C TYR A 330 -17.44 11.79 -30.83
N ALA A 331 -17.27 12.69 -29.85
CA ALA A 331 -18.35 13.29 -29.07
C ALA A 331 -18.82 14.64 -29.63
N ARG A 332 -20.15 14.81 -29.73
CA ARG A 332 -20.78 16.10 -30.06
C ARG A 332 -20.66 17.04 -28.86
N GLU A 333 -20.15 18.25 -29.07
CA GLU A 333 -19.94 19.26 -28.00
C GLU A 333 -21.24 19.91 -27.50
N GLN A 334 -22.34 19.72 -28.23
CA GLN A 334 -23.70 20.11 -27.83
C GLN A 334 -24.46 18.90 -27.29
N SER A 335 -24.98 19.02 -26.08
CA SER A 335 -25.89 18.04 -25.49
C SER A 335 -27.13 18.71 -24.92
N THR A 336 -28.26 18.01 -24.97
CA THR A 336 -29.57 18.48 -24.60
C THR A 336 -30.17 17.46 -23.64
N ASN A 337 -30.31 17.85 -22.37
CA ASN A 337 -31.05 17.08 -21.38
C ASN A 337 -32.54 17.13 -21.69
N ASP A 338 -33.07 16.14 -22.39
CA ASP A 338 -34.50 15.98 -22.65
C ASP A 338 -35.17 14.98 -21.70
N LEU A 339 -34.48 14.57 -20.63
CA LEU A 339 -35.03 13.75 -19.55
C LEU A 339 -36.01 14.58 -18.68
N PRO A 340 -36.86 13.95 -17.85
CA PRO A 340 -37.85 14.66 -17.04
C PRO A 340 -37.26 15.84 -16.24
N ALA A 341 -38.01 16.94 -16.16
CA ALA A 341 -37.58 18.12 -15.42
C ALA A 341 -37.27 17.78 -13.96
N GLY A 342 -36.11 18.23 -13.48
CA GLY A 342 -35.57 17.91 -12.17
C GLY A 342 -34.67 16.68 -12.15
N PHE A 343 -34.34 16.08 -13.31
CA PHE A 343 -33.38 14.99 -13.42
C PHE A 343 -32.11 15.31 -12.63
N ASN A 344 -31.74 14.41 -11.73
CA ASN A 344 -30.57 14.55 -10.86
C ASN A 344 -29.46 13.65 -11.39
N PRO A 345 -28.48 14.15 -12.17
CA PRO A 345 -27.29 13.36 -12.50
C PRO A 345 -26.41 13.14 -11.26
N GLY A 346 -25.52 12.14 -11.33
CA GLY A 346 -24.36 12.10 -10.44
C GLY A 346 -23.39 13.24 -10.74
N THR A 347 -22.11 13.05 -10.44
CA THR A 347 -21.06 14.02 -10.82
C THR A 347 -21.06 14.26 -12.33
N LEU A 348 -20.96 15.53 -12.75
CA LEU A 348 -20.80 15.92 -14.15
C LEU A 348 -19.33 16.31 -14.39
N THR A 349 -18.64 15.55 -15.24
CA THR A 349 -17.22 15.76 -15.52
C THR A 349 -16.99 16.25 -16.94
N PHE A 350 -16.32 17.38 -17.13
CA PHE A 350 -16.06 18.01 -18.42
C PHE A 350 -14.57 18.06 -18.77
N ASN A 351 -14.18 17.45 -19.89
CA ASN A 351 -12.78 17.41 -20.33
C ASN A 351 -12.52 18.26 -21.58
N ARG A 352 -13.48 19.13 -21.98
CA ARG A 352 -13.39 20.08 -23.10
C ARG A 352 -14.48 21.17 -23.02
N ASN A 353 -14.65 21.93 -24.10
CA ASN A 353 -15.74 22.91 -24.22
C ASN A 353 -17.05 22.20 -24.54
N TYR A 354 -18.07 22.36 -23.68
CA TYR A 354 -19.38 21.74 -23.85
C TYR A 354 -20.50 22.75 -23.66
N THR A 355 -21.58 22.58 -24.44
CA THR A 355 -22.85 23.28 -24.26
C THR A 355 -23.92 22.30 -23.81
N ILE A 356 -24.54 22.53 -22.66
CA ILE A 356 -25.67 21.74 -22.14
C ILE A 356 -26.94 22.57 -22.20
N GLY A 357 -27.94 22.12 -22.97
CA GLY A 357 -29.30 22.68 -22.95
C GLY A 357 -30.34 21.71 -22.40
N GLY A 358 -31.62 22.10 -22.48
CA GLY A 358 -32.76 21.23 -22.17
C GLY A 358 -33.46 21.53 -20.85
N ASN A 359 -34.06 20.50 -20.26
CA ASN A 359 -34.90 20.54 -19.08
C ASN A 359 -34.09 20.79 -17.79
N LEU A 360 -34.77 21.24 -16.74
CA LEU A 360 -34.21 21.52 -15.40
C LEU A 360 -33.36 20.34 -14.89
N LEU A 361 -32.13 20.63 -14.45
CA LEU A 361 -31.26 19.70 -13.74
C LEU A 361 -31.25 20.00 -12.24
N THR A 362 -31.33 18.97 -11.40
CA THR A 362 -31.09 19.10 -9.96
C THR A 362 -29.66 18.64 -9.68
N LEU A 363 -28.80 19.47 -9.11
CA LEU A 363 -27.39 19.13 -8.87
C LEU A 363 -27.16 18.78 -7.40
N THR A 364 -26.77 17.53 -7.11
CA THR A 364 -26.39 17.09 -5.76
C THR A 364 -24.88 16.89 -5.57
N ASN A 365 -24.10 17.02 -6.65
CA ASN A 365 -22.66 16.79 -6.70
C ASN A 365 -21.96 17.91 -7.48
N ASP A 366 -20.63 18.00 -7.33
CA ASP A 366 -19.80 19.02 -7.96
C ASP A 366 -19.78 18.93 -9.49
N LEU A 367 -19.43 20.06 -10.12
CA LEU A 367 -19.13 20.14 -11.55
C LEU A 367 -17.61 20.12 -11.72
N ASP A 368 -17.09 18.98 -12.16
CA ASP A 368 -15.66 18.71 -12.25
C ASP A 368 -15.12 18.98 -13.65
N PHE A 369 -13.96 19.64 -13.72
CA PHE A 369 -13.23 19.88 -14.95
C PHE A 369 -11.85 19.24 -14.83
N VAL A 370 -11.61 18.13 -15.53
CA VAL A 370 -10.42 17.30 -15.34
C VAL A 370 -9.56 17.29 -16.62
N ASN A 371 -8.44 18.03 -16.65
CA ASN A 371 -7.16 17.56 -17.22
C ASN A 371 -5.96 18.52 -17.03
N ALA A 372 -4.77 17.92 -16.95
CA ALA A 372 -3.46 18.55 -17.01
C ALA A 372 -3.20 19.16 -18.41
N GLY A 373 -3.21 20.50 -18.52
CA GLY A 373 -2.68 21.24 -19.67
C GLY A 373 -3.70 21.93 -20.59
N PHE A 374 -5.00 21.79 -20.35
CA PHE A 374 -6.05 22.53 -21.06
C PHE A 374 -7.21 22.84 -20.09
N THR A 375 -7.61 24.10 -20.00
CA THR A 375 -8.77 24.54 -19.22
C THR A 375 -9.98 24.61 -20.14
N GLY A 376 -10.99 23.76 -19.93
CA GLY A 376 -12.23 23.74 -20.73
C GLY A 376 -13.21 24.86 -20.35
N SER A 377 -14.20 25.14 -21.22
CA SER A 377 -15.28 26.11 -20.99
C SER A 377 -16.67 25.46 -21.01
N LEU A 378 -17.54 25.77 -20.05
CA LEU A 378 -18.92 25.27 -20.00
C LEU A 378 -19.91 26.38 -20.38
N VAL A 379 -20.85 26.06 -21.28
CA VAL A 379 -22.05 26.87 -21.51
C VAL A 379 -23.29 26.08 -21.08
N CYS A 380 -23.90 26.45 -19.97
CA CYS A 380 -25.10 25.81 -19.43
C CYS A 380 -26.35 26.66 -19.74
N ASN A 381 -27.14 26.20 -20.72
CA ASN A 381 -28.43 26.77 -21.10
C ASN A 381 -29.61 26.15 -20.32
N ALA A 382 -29.42 24.99 -19.70
CA ALA A 382 -30.45 24.34 -18.90
C ALA A 382 -30.66 25.08 -17.55
N PRO A 383 -31.90 25.24 -17.06
CA PRO A 383 -32.13 25.67 -15.68
C PRO A 383 -31.52 24.69 -14.69
N LEU A 384 -31.01 25.21 -13.56
CA LEU A 384 -30.39 24.43 -12.50
C LEU A 384 -31.14 24.62 -11.18
N LYS A 385 -31.23 23.56 -10.38
CA LYS A 385 -31.64 23.61 -8.97
C LYS A 385 -30.58 22.93 -8.11
N LEU A 386 -30.14 23.55 -7.04
CA LEU A 386 -29.16 22.96 -6.13
C LEU A 386 -29.85 22.00 -5.15
N GLY A 387 -29.48 20.72 -5.19
CA GLY A 387 -29.86 19.73 -4.19
C GLY A 387 -28.96 19.77 -2.96
N ASN A 388 -27.67 20.04 -3.16
CA ASN A 388 -26.64 20.22 -2.13
C ASN A 388 -25.81 21.48 -2.40
N SER A 389 -24.94 21.86 -1.45
CA SER A 389 -23.85 22.80 -1.73
C SER A 389 -22.88 22.17 -2.72
N ILE A 390 -22.51 22.91 -3.76
CA ILE A 390 -21.67 22.39 -4.85
C ILE A 390 -20.55 23.36 -5.22
N ARG A 391 -19.52 22.82 -5.85
CA ARG A 391 -18.36 23.54 -6.39
C ARG A 391 -18.32 23.45 -7.92
N VAL A 392 -17.90 24.55 -8.54
CA VAL A 392 -17.60 24.66 -9.98
C VAL A 392 -16.11 24.98 -10.11
N ASP A 393 -15.32 24.00 -10.54
CA ASP A 393 -13.86 24.03 -10.46
C ASP A 393 -13.10 24.18 -11.79
N GLN A 394 -11.95 24.85 -11.76
CA GLN A 394 -10.89 24.81 -12.80
C GLN A 394 -11.29 25.09 -14.27
N ALA A 395 -12.46 25.66 -14.55
CA ALA A 395 -12.81 26.07 -15.92
C ALA A 395 -12.11 27.38 -16.33
N GLU A 396 -11.80 27.51 -17.63
CA GLU A 396 -11.29 28.73 -18.28
C GLU A 396 -12.37 29.81 -18.43
N SER A 397 -13.62 29.36 -18.53
CA SER A 397 -14.84 30.18 -18.59
C SER A 397 -16.07 29.32 -18.26
N SER A 398 -17.00 29.83 -17.45
CA SER A 398 -18.26 29.15 -17.14
C SER A 398 -19.43 30.11 -17.36
N ILE A 399 -20.28 29.82 -18.34
CA ILE A 399 -21.41 30.66 -18.73
C ILE A 399 -22.71 29.94 -18.37
N PHE A 400 -23.50 30.52 -17.47
CA PHE A 400 -24.80 30.01 -17.06
C PHE A 400 -25.92 30.89 -17.63
N ASN A 401 -26.54 30.44 -18.71
CA ASN A 401 -27.68 31.11 -19.35
C ASN A 401 -29.03 30.69 -18.71
N GLY A 402 -29.11 29.47 -18.18
CA GLY A 402 -30.28 28.98 -17.45
C GLY A 402 -30.41 29.63 -16.06
N SER A 403 -31.63 29.74 -15.55
CA SER A 403 -31.86 30.20 -14.17
C SER A 403 -31.33 29.19 -13.15
N ILE A 404 -30.81 29.68 -12.02
CA ILE A 404 -30.33 28.85 -10.92
C ILE A 404 -31.22 29.06 -9.69
N ASP A 405 -31.82 28.00 -9.17
CA ASP A 405 -32.48 27.96 -7.87
C ASP A 405 -31.50 27.44 -6.81
N MET A 406 -31.11 28.33 -5.88
CA MET A 406 -30.12 28.05 -4.83
C MET A 406 -30.64 27.10 -3.76
N ASN A 407 -31.96 27.06 -3.53
CA ASN A 407 -32.62 26.07 -2.66
C ASN A 407 -31.95 25.84 -1.27
N GLY A 408 -31.41 26.89 -0.65
CA GLY A 408 -30.75 26.87 0.66
C GLY A 408 -29.27 26.51 0.65
N ASN A 409 -28.69 26.20 -0.51
CA ASN A 409 -27.35 25.67 -0.65
C ASN A 409 -26.31 26.73 -1.03
N THR A 410 -25.03 26.37 -0.91
CA THR A 410 -23.90 27.23 -1.30
C THR A 410 -23.38 26.86 -2.68
N LEU A 411 -23.19 27.86 -3.54
CA LEU A 411 -22.51 27.73 -4.83
C LEU A 411 -21.09 28.31 -4.72
N THR A 412 -20.08 27.45 -4.81
CA THR A 412 -18.67 27.88 -4.81
C THR A 412 -18.11 27.88 -6.23
N VAL A 413 -17.52 29.00 -6.67
CA VAL A 413 -17.06 29.20 -8.05
C VAL A 413 -15.60 29.61 -8.07
N THR A 414 -14.74 28.77 -8.65
CA THR A 414 -13.28 29.03 -8.73
C THR A 414 -12.79 29.32 -10.15
N SER A 415 -13.66 29.23 -11.16
CA SER A 415 -13.29 29.43 -12.57
C SER A 415 -12.84 30.86 -12.88
N ARG A 416 -11.95 30.99 -13.89
CA ARG A 416 -11.63 32.30 -14.46
C ARG A 416 -12.86 32.67 -15.32
N ASN A 417 -13.48 33.83 -15.12
CA ASN A 417 -14.64 34.29 -15.93
C ASN A 417 -15.96 33.52 -15.81
N ALA A 418 -16.46 33.34 -14.59
CA ALA A 418 -17.83 32.87 -14.41
C ALA A 418 -18.86 33.99 -14.69
N ARG A 419 -19.80 33.73 -15.60
CA ARG A 419 -20.88 34.66 -15.98
C ARG A 419 -22.25 34.02 -15.80
N PHE A 420 -23.14 34.73 -15.12
CA PHE A 420 -24.51 34.32 -14.84
C PHE A 420 -25.48 35.22 -15.61
N LEU A 421 -25.92 34.76 -16.78
CA LEU A 421 -26.88 35.45 -17.65
C LEU A 421 -28.32 35.02 -17.35
N GLY A 422 -28.51 33.87 -16.68
CA GLY A 422 -29.78 33.45 -16.09
C GLY A 422 -30.00 34.00 -14.69
N ALA A 423 -31.27 34.11 -14.29
CA ALA A 423 -31.65 34.61 -12.97
C ALA A 423 -31.22 33.63 -11.85
N ILE A 424 -30.55 34.14 -10.80
CA ILE A 424 -30.30 33.39 -9.57
C ILE A 424 -31.42 33.67 -8.55
N ASN A 425 -32.03 32.63 -8.00
CA ASN A 425 -33.21 32.70 -7.15
C ASN A 425 -33.06 31.87 -5.87
N GLY A 426 -33.90 32.15 -4.87
CA GLY A 426 -33.96 31.40 -3.62
C GLY A 426 -32.95 31.86 -2.56
N ASN A 427 -32.95 31.16 -1.43
CA ASN A 427 -32.01 31.42 -0.33
C ASN A 427 -30.72 30.60 -0.52
N GLY A 428 -29.58 31.04 -0.01
CA GLY A 428 -28.31 30.30 -0.09
C GLY A 428 -27.10 31.18 0.11
N ALA A 429 -25.93 30.76 -0.37
CA ALA A 429 -24.72 31.57 -0.40
C ALA A 429 -23.96 31.40 -1.72
N ILE A 430 -23.24 32.44 -2.16
CA ILE A 430 -22.34 32.36 -3.32
C ILE A 430 -20.92 32.72 -2.85
N ALA A 431 -19.97 31.83 -3.07
CA ALA A 431 -18.57 32.04 -2.74
C ALA A 431 -17.70 32.05 -4.00
N ALA A 432 -17.01 33.16 -4.27
CA ALA A 432 -16.14 33.33 -5.44
C ALA A 432 -14.68 33.60 -5.03
N PRO A 433 -13.94 32.60 -4.52
CA PRO A 433 -12.54 32.77 -4.12
C PRO A 433 -11.55 32.90 -5.30
N GLY A 434 -12.01 32.68 -6.54
CA GLY A 434 -11.21 32.83 -7.77
C GLY A 434 -11.15 34.28 -8.29
N ASN A 435 -11.10 34.45 -9.62
CA ASN A 435 -10.97 35.77 -10.26
C ASN A 435 -12.26 36.63 -10.25
N GLY A 436 -13.36 36.13 -9.68
CA GLY A 436 -14.64 36.84 -9.56
C GLY A 436 -15.74 36.34 -10.48
N ILE A 437 -16.95 36.87 -10.26
CA ILE A 437 -18.19 36.50 -10.96
C ILE A 437 -18.87 37.72 -11.61
N SER A 438 -19.57 37.50 -12.72
CA SER A 438 -20.44 38.49 -13.37
C SER A 438 -21.91 38.08 -13.25
N LEU A 439 -22.73 38.94 -12.65
CA LEU A 439 -24.16 38.76 -12.44
C LEU A 439 -24.94 39.66 -13.40
N GLU A 440 -25.37 39.10 -14.53
CA GLU A 440 -25.88 39.87 -15.68
C GLU A 440 -27.41 39.78 -15.85
N SER A 441 -28.06 38.98 -15.02
CA SER A 441 -29.52 38.81 -14.99
C SER A 441 -30.12 39.35 -13.71
N SER A 442 -31.44 39.56 -13.66
CA SER A 442 -32.13 39.93 -12.43
C SER A 442 -32.76 38.70 -11.77
N GLY A 443 -32.68 38.61 -10.44
CA GLY A 443 -33.16 37.45 -9.70
C GLY A 443 -33.60 37.78 -8.28
N SER A 444 -34.14 36.76 -7.60
CA SER A 444 -34.67 36.87 -6.24
C SER A 444 -33.72 36.35 -5.16
N PHE A 445 -32.45 36.09 -5.50
CA PHE A 445 -31.45 35.55 -4.58
C PHE A 445 -31.36 36.35 -3.27
N ASN A 446 -31.43 35.64 -2.16
CA ASN A 446 -31.36 36.18 -0.81
C ASN A 446 -30.28 35.44 -0.02
N GLY A 447 -29.16 36.12 0.23
CA GLY A 447 -28.01 35.50 0.89
C GLY A 447 -26.69 36.25 0.66
N PRO A 448 -25.61 35.80 1.30
CA PRO A 448 -24.30 36.42 1.14
C PRO A 448 -23.63 36.03 -0.18
N ILE A 449 -22.90 36.98 -0.77
CA ILE A 449 -21.98 36.81 -1.90
C ILE A 449 -20.60 37.25 -1.45
N SER A 450 -19.59 36.39 -1.55
CA SER A 450 -18.19 36.73 -1.24
C SER A 450 -17.27 36.66 -2.46
N GLY A 451 -16.26 37.52 -2.49
CA GLY A 451 -15.28 37.60 -3.58
C GLY A 451 -15.44 38.84 -4.47
N VAL A 452 -14.86 38.78 -5.68
CA VAL A 452 -14.93 39.87 -6.67
C VAL A 452 -16.24 39.76 -7.46
N VAL A 453 -17.04 40.83 -7.48
CA VAL A 453 -18.39 40.80 -8.08
C VAL A 453 -18.58 41.94 -9.08
N ASN A 454 -18.96 41.60 -10.31
CA ASN A 454 -19.49 42.53 -11.29
C ASN A 454 -21.00 42.31 -11.44
N VAL A 455 -21.82 43.36 -11.38
CA VAL A 455 -23.29 43.25 -11.45
C VAL A 455 -23.89 44.24 -12.44
N THR A 456 -24.65 43.72 -13.41
CA THR A 456 -25.48 44.55 -14.31
C THR A 456 -26.97 44.24 -14.15
N GLY A 457 -27.32 43.12 -13.49
CA GLY A 457 -28.69 42.77 -13.13
C GLY A 457 -29.14 43.28 -11.75
N SER A 458 -30.31 42.84 -11.28
CA SER A 458 -30.90 43.27 -10.01
C SER A 458 -31.02 42.11 -9.00
N TYR A 459 -30.36 42.25 -7.85
CA TYR A 459 -30.35 41.33 -6.70
C TYR A 459 -30.46 42.11 -5.37
N PRO A 460 -31.60 42.78 -5.11
CA PRO A 460 -31.75 43.71 -3.98
C PRO A 460 -31.67 43.03 -2.60
N ASN A 461 -31.84 41.71 -2.52
CA ASN A 461 -31.75 40.94 -1.27
C ASN A 461 -30.37 40.31 -1.04
N ALA A 462 -29.42 40.45 -1.97
CA ALA A 462 -28.08 39.88 -1.86
C ALA A 462 -27.17 40.78 -1.01
N THR A 463 -26.47 40.19 -0.04
CA THR A 463 -25.45 40.92 0.74
C THR A 463 -24.07 40.60 0.20
N VAL A 464 -23.29 41.60 -0.22
CA VAL A 464 -21.96 41.39 -0.81
C VAL A 464 -20.86 41.75 0.19
N ASN A 465 -19.90 40.85 0.40
CA ASN A 465 -18.70 41.09 1.19
C ASN A 465 -17.46 40.63 0.42
N GLY A 466 -16.68 41.56 -0.11
CA GLY A 466 -15.56 41.19 -0.96
C GLY A 466 -14.55 42.29 -1.27
N PRO A 467 -13.41 41.94 -1.90
CA PRO A 467 -12.36 42.91 -2.20
C PRO A 467 -12.77 43.96 -3.24
N ARG A 468 -13.72 43.66 -4.14
CA ARG A 468 -14.12 44.57 -5.22
C ARG A 468 -15.57 44.34 -5.68
N VAL A 469 -16.30 45.44 -5.90
CA VAL A 469 -17.65 45.46 -6.50
C VAL A 469 -17.70 46.46 -7.66
N SER A 470 -18.28 46.06 -8.80
CA SER A 470 -18.45 46.92 -9.97
C SER A 470 -19.75 46.69 -10.73
N GLY A 471 -20.05 47.58 -11.67
CA GLY A 471 -21.17 47.45 -12.61
C GLY A 471 -22.27 48.51 -12.41
N GLU A 472 -23.45 48.27 -12.99
CA GLU A 472 -24.57 49.23 -13.06
C GLU A 472 -25.90 48.63 -12.55
N GLY A 473 -25.81 47.49 -11.87
CA GLY A 473 -26.97 46.74 -11.38
C GLY A 473 -27.52 47.21 -10.03
N THR A 474 -28.27 46.33 -9.37
CA THR A 474 -28.79 46.53 -8.01
C THR A 474 -28.33 45.40 -7.10
N LEU A 475 -27.84 45.74 -5.90
CA LEU A 475 -27.48 44.81 -4.82
C LEU A 475 -28.19 45.22 -3.53
N GLY A 476 -28.22 44.33 -2.54
CA GLY A 476 -28.56 44.68 -1.17
C GLY A 476 -27.41 45.38 -0.47
N ALA A 477 -27.09 45.00 0.77
CA ALA A 477 -25.98 45.60 1.49
C ALA A 477 -24.62 45.22 0.87
N VAL A 478 -23.71 46.19 0.72
CA VAL A 478 -22.39 46.03 0.12
C VAL A 478 -21.30 46.48 1.08
N THR A 479 -20.39 45.57 1.43
CA THR A 479 -19.12 45.87 2.10
C THR A 479 -17.99 45.49 1.17
N ALA A 480 -17.27 46.48 0.66
CA ALA A 480 -16.24 46.27 -0.34
C ALA A 480 -14.94 47.05 -0.09
N GLY A 481 -13.82 46.46 -0.49
CA GLY A 481 -12.56 47.20 -0.56
C GLY A 481 -12.63 48.30 -1.61
N THR A 482 -12.85 47.91 -2.87
CA THR A 482 -12.97 48.83 -4.01
C THR A 482 -14.38 48.82 -4.58
N VAL A 483 -14.94 50.01 -4.85
CA VAL A 483 -16.22 50.19 -5.56
C VAL A 483 -15.98 51.02 -6.83
N SER A 484 -16.53 50.53 -7.95
CA SER A 484 -16.37 51.16 -9.27
C SER A 484 -17.64 50.92 -10.10
N PRO A 485 -18.63 51.84 -10.06
CA PRO A 485 -19.76 51.78 -10.96
C PRO A 485 -19.30 51.73 -12.44
N GLY A 486 -20.07 51.12 -13.32
CA GLY A 486 -19.79 51.15 -14.77
C GLY A 486 -19.03 49.95 -15.33
N SER A 487 -17.69 49.90 -15.29
CA SER A 487 -16.97 48.82 -16.00
C SER A 487 -15.64 48.39 -15.41
N TRP A 488 -15.61 47.14 -14.92
CA TRP A 488 -14.42 46.30 -14.81
C TRP A 488 -14.82 44.84 -15.07
N THR A 489 -14.10 44.14 -15.94
CA THR A 489 -14.29 42.69 -16.18
C THR A 489 -13.38 41.87 -15.26
N PRO A 490 -13.89 40.78 -14.64
CA PRO A 490 -13.12 39.94 -13.71
C PRO A 490 -11.77 39.36 -14.19
N SER A 491 -11.52 39.27 -15.51
CA SER A 491 -10.33 38.60 -16.06
C SER A 491 -9.07 39.44 -16.30
N ASN A 492 -9.13 40.76 -16.20
CA ASN A 492 -8.07 41.59 -16.76
C ASN A 492 -7.77 42.75 -15.82
N ASP A 493 -6.66 42.60 -15.10
CA ASP A 493 -5.95 43.69 -14.39
C ASP A 493 -5.34 44.74 -15.36
N ALA A 494 -5.62 44.65 -16.66
CA ALA A 494 -5.14 45.57 -17.68
C ALA A 494 -6.31 46.31 -18.35
N GLU A 495 -6.50 47.59 -18.02
CA GLU A 495 -6.00 48.69 -18.87
C GLU A 495 -6.47 50.06 -18.36
N ALA A 496 -5.50 50.92 -18.06
CA ALA A 496 -5.63 52.37 -18.02
C ALA A 496 -5.68 52.96 -19.45
N GLY A 497 -6.48 52.40 -20.36
CA GLY A 497 -6.39 52.72 -21.79
C GLY A 497 -7.66 52.54 -22.66
N GLY A 498 -8.76 52.03 -22.11
CA GLY A 498 -10.02 51.94 -22.85
C GLY A 498 -10.65 53.31 -23.15
N PRO A 499 -11.43 53.48 -24.24
CA PRO A 499 -12.14 54.73 -24.52
C PRO A 499 -13.07 55.08 -23.34
N PRO A 500 -13.32 56.39 -23.09
CA PRO A 500 -14.15 56.84 -21.95
C PRO A 500 -15.50 56.12 -21.97
N HIS A 501 -15.81 55.41 -20.88
CA HIS A 501 -17.07 54.69 -20.72
C HIS A 501 -18.21 55.69 -20.46
N GLN A 502 -19.44 55.31 -20.78
CA GLN A 502 -20.64 56.04 -20.35
C GLN A 502 -20.71 55.97 -18.82
N THR A 503 -21.05 57.08 -18.17
CA THR A 503 -21.29 57.14 -16.73
C THR A 503 -22.42 56.18 -16.34
N ALA A 504 -22.28 55.52 -15.20
CA ALA A 504 -23.18 54.45 -14.77
C ALA A 504 -23.65 54.62 -13.32
N THR A 505 -24.76 53.95 -12.98
CA THR A 505 -25.33 54.00 -11.63
C THR A 505 -25.46 52.59 -11.06
N LEU A 506 -24.73 52.31 -9.96
CA LEU A 506 -24.91 51.11 -9.16
C LEU A 506 -25.92 51.39 -8.04
N LYS A 507 -26.86 50.48 -7.77
CA LYS A 507 -27.83 50.65 -6.68
C LYS A 507 -27.54 49.67 -5.54
N THR A 508 -27.57 50.13 -4.30
CA THR A 508 -27.25 49.33 -3.12
C THR A 508 -28.18 49.63 -1.94
N GLY A 509 -28.25 48.68 -1.00
CA GLY A 509 -28.82 48.86 0.33
C GLY A 509 -27.90 49.74 1.19
N ALA A 510 -27.25 49.18 2.21
CA ALA A 510 -26.15 49.84 2.91
C ALA A 510 -24.83 49.74 2.11
N LEU A 511 -23.93 50.73 2.23
CA LEU A 511 -22.67 50.78 1.50
C LEU A 511 -21.49 51.05 2.44
N SER A 512 -20.47 50.19 2.43
CA SER A 512 -19.20 50.41 3.13
C SER A 512 -18.01 50.22 2.19
N ILE A 513 -17.15 51.24 2.10
CA ILE A 513 -15.96 51.27 1.24
C ILE A 513 -14.71 51.43 2.10
N SER A 514 -13.72 50.55 1.98
CA SER A 514 -12.51 50.60 2.83
C SER A 514 -11.20 50.98 2.11
N ALA A 515 -11.11 50.82 0.79
CA ALA A 515 -9.85 51.03 0.05
C ALA A 515 -9.95 52.08 -1.06
N LYS A 516 -10.93 51.99 -1.98
CA LYS A 516 -10.95 52.86 -3.16
C LYS A 516 -12.34 53.05 -3.77
N TYR A 517 -12.67 54.28 -4.14
CA TYR A 517 -13.82 54.61 -5.00
C TYR A 517 -13.32 55.15 -6.33
N ILE A 518 -13.77 54.56 -7.43
CA ILE A 518 -13.38 54.95 -8.79
C ILE A 518 -14.62 55.44 -9.52
N ALA A 519 -14.54 56.64 -10.10
CA ALA A 519 -15.64 57.22 -10.86
C ALA A 519 -15.18 57.98 -12.10
N ASP A 520 -15.86 57.72 -13.21
CA ASP A 520 -15.85 58.55 -14.41
C ASP A 520 -16.77 59.76 -14.21
N ILE A 521 -16.30 60.95 -14.61
CA ILE A 521 -17.01 62.22 -14.54
C ILE A 521 -17.12 62.78 -15.94
N ASP A 522 -18.35 63.10 -16.36
CA ASP A 522 -18.60 63.83 -17.60
C ASP A 522 -19.16 65.23 -17.32
N PRO A 523 -18.29 66.26 -17.37
CA PRO A 523 -18.73 67.64 -17.23
C PRO A 523 -19.64 68.16 -18.34
N VAL A 524 -19.70 67.50 -19.51
CA VAL A 524 -20.53 67.93 -20.63
C VAL A 524 -21.98 67.49 -20.42
N SER A 525 -22.21 66.23 -20.05
CA SER A 525 -23.56 65.73 -19.71
C SER A 525 -23.97 65.99 -18.26
N ALA A 526 -23.07 66.54 -17.43
CA ALA A 526 -23.26 66.72 -15.99
C ALA A 526 -23.60 65.41 -15.26
N THR A 527 -23.04 64.30 -15.74
CA THR A 527 -23.22 62.97 -15.15
C THR A 527 -21.91 62.46 -14.54
N SER A 528 -22.03 61.46 -13.67
CA SER A 528 -20.91 60.79 -13.01
C SER A 528 -21.25 59.34 -12.76
N ASP A 529 -20.22 58.52 -12.65
CA ASP A 529 -20.34 57.22 -12.00
C ASP A 529 -20.79 57.42 -10.56
N ARG A 530 -21.91 56.79 -10.25
CA ARG A 530 -22.74 57.08 -9.10
C ARG A 530 -23.16 55.80 -8.40
N VAL A 531 -23.26 55.84 -7.07
CA VAL A 531 -23.95 54.79 -6.30
C VAL A 531 -25.20 55.38 -5.67
N ASP A 532 -26.35 54.75 -5.92
CA ASP A 532 -27.60 55.02 -5.20
C ASP A 532 -27.63 54.13 -3.96
N VAL A 533 -27.83 54.73 -2.79
CA VAL A 533 -27.79 54.04 -1.51
C VAL A 533 -29.10 54.29 -0.77
N THR A 534 -29.71 53.22 -0.28
CA THR A 534 -31.00 53.25 0.47
C THR A 534 -30.82 52.94 1.96
N GLY A 535 -29.60 53.09 2.46
CA GLY A 535 -29.20 52.74 3.81
C GLY A 535 -27.89 53.42 4.20
N SER A 536 -27.32 53.03 5.36
CA SER A 536 -26.11 53.66 5.88
C SER A 536 -24.90 53.62 4.92
N VAL A 537 -24.22 54.76 4.79
CA VAL A 537 -22.96 54.89 4.03
C VAL A 537 -21.77 55.03 4.99
N SER A 538 -20.73 54.22 4.79
CA SER A 538 -19.44 54.29 5.50
C SER A 538 -18.28 54.41 4.51
N LEU A 539 -17.53 55.51 4.59
CA LEU A 539 -16.46 55.85 3.66
C LEU A 539 -15.08 55.78 4.30
N GLY A 540 -14.16 55.11 3.59
CA GLY A 540 -12.72 55.09 3.81
C GLY A 540 -11.99 54.88 2.49
N GLY A 541 -10.65 54.95 2.53
CA GLY A 541 -9.82 54.75 1.33
C GLY A 541 -9.70 56.01 0.45
N THR A 542 -9.28 55.85 -0.81
CA THR A 542 -9.00 56.98 -1.72
C THR A 542 -10.07 57.18 -2.79
N LEU A 543 -10.25 58.43 -3.23
CA LEU A 543 -11.10 58.80 -4.36
C LEU A 543 -10.26 58.94 -5.62
N GLN A 544 -10.59 58.20 -6.68
CA GLN A 544 -9.97 58.34 -8.00
C GLN A 544 -11.03 58.77 -9.03
N LEU A 545 -10.72 59.86 -9.75
CA LEU A 545 -11.62 60.47 -10.72
C LEU A 545 -11.00 60.48 -12.11
N PHE A 546 -11.77 60.07 -13.10
CA PHE A 546 -11.43 60.23 -14.51
C PHE A 546 -12.37 61.23 -15.14
N PHE A 547 -11.84 62.30 -15.72
CA PHE A 547 -12.65 63.33 -16.36
C PHE A 547 -12.65 63.13 -17.87
N ILE A 548 -13.85 62.98 -18.45
CA ILE A 548 -14.03 62.86 -19.90
C ILE A 548 -13.82 64.23 -20.58
N ASN A 549 -14.05 65.35 -19.86
CA ASN A 549 -13.83 66.73 -20.30
C ASN A 549 -13.42 67.67 -19.15
N PRO A 550 -12.89 68.88 -19.40
CA PRO A 550 -12.58 69.85 -18.34
C PRO A 550 -13.81 70.46 -17.67
N PRO A 551 -13.84 70.58 -16.32
CA PRO A 551 -14.93 71.25 -15.63
C PRO A 551 -14.82 72.78 -15.71
N SER A 552 -15.95 73.44 -15.85
CA SER A 552 -16.10 74.90 -15.69
C SER A 552 -16.33 75.27 -14.22
N PRO A 553 -15.85 76.43 -13.74
CA PRO A 553 -16.15 76.92 -12.39
C PRO A 553 -17.66 76.94 -12.13
N GLY A 554 -18.09 76.44 -10.97
CA GLY A 554 -19.50 76.37 -10.56
C GLY A 554 -20.28 75.12 -10.98
N GLN A 555 -19.71 74.18 -11.75
CA GLN A 555 -20.35 72.88 -12.04
C GLN A 555 -20.28 71.92 -10.85
N SER A 556 -21.21 70.95 -10.75
CA SER A 556 -21.22 69.93 -9.68
C SER A 556 -21.72 68.55 -10.10
N TRP A 557 -21.25 67.48 -9.43
CA TRP A 557 -21.59 66.07 -9.70
C TRP A 557 -21.77 65.26 -8.41
N THR A 558 -22.75 64.35 -8.39
CA THR A 558 -23.03 63.44 -7.25
C THR A 558 -22.36 62.08 -7.47
N LEU A 559 -21.48 61.69 -6.55
CA LEU A 559 -20.79 60.40 -6.57
C LEU A 559 -21.55 59.33 -5.80
N ILE A 560 -22.16 59.70 -4.68
CA ILE A 560 -22.99 58.82 -3.87
C ILE A 560 -24.26 59.61 -3.58
N ASP A 561 -25.38 59.10 -4.10
CA ASP A 561 -26.73 59.61 -3.89
C ASP A 561 -27.36 58.75 -2.79
N ASN A 562 -27.46 59.30 -1.59
CA ASN A 562 -28.02 58.62 -0.43
C ASN A 562 -29.47 59.07 -0.29
N ASP A 563 -30.35 58.20 0.20
CA ASP A 563 -31.80 58.47 0.28
C ASP A 563 -32.22 59.56 1.30
N GLY A 564 -31.24 60.27 1.88
CA GLY A 564 -31.43 61.35 2.82
C GLY A 564 -31.78 60.90 4.25
N SER A 565 -32.06 59.63 4.48
CA SER A 565 -32.52 59.13 5.78
C SER A 565 -31.37 58.75 6.72
N ASP A 566 -30.25 58.30 6.16
CA ASP A 566 -29.06 57.88 6.89
C ASP A 566 -27.87 58.82 6.64
N ALA A 567 -27.05 59.08 7.66
CA ALA A 567 -25.87 59.93 7.52
C ALA A 567 -24.71 59.20 6.80
N VAL A 568 -23.97 59.92 5.96
CA VAL A 568 -22.66 59.48 5.47
C VAL A 568 -21.64 59.58 6.59
N SER A 569 -21.07 58.43 6.97
CA SER A 569 -20.02 58.33 8.00
C SER A 569 -18.64 58.17 7.37
N GLY A 570 -17.65 58.91 7.88
CA GLY A 570 -16.29 58.92 7.32
C GLY A 570 -16.10 59.89 6.15
N ALA A 571 -14.94 59.81 5.50
CA ALA A 571 -14.55 60.63 4.37
C ALA A 571 -13.49 59.91 3.54
N PHE A 572 -13.35 60.26 2.26
CA PHE A 572 -12.20 59.82 1.48
C PHE A 572 -10.90 60.42 2.06
N SER A 573 -9.84 59.61 2.04
CA SER A 573 -8.54 59.93 2.62
C SER A 573 -7.99 61.24 2.06
N GLY A 574 -7.65 62.18 2.95
CA GLY A 574 -7.16 63.52 2.60
C GLY A 574 -8.23 64.51 2.13
N LEU A 575 -9.51 64.12 2.09
CA LEU A 575 -10.62 64.93 1.59
C LEU A 575 -11.73 65.07 2.64
N PRO A 576 -11.52 65.76 3.77
CA PRO A 576 -12.59 66.03 4.74
C PRO A 576 -13.70 66.93 4.14
N GLU A 577 -14.81 67.10 4.85
CA GLU A 577 -15.91 68.00 4.45
C GLU A 577 -15.40 69.39 4.04
N GLY A 578 -15.78 69.85 2.86
CA GLY A 578 -15.40 71.15 2.32
C GLY A 578 -13.97 71.22 1.76
N ALA A 579 -13.25 70.09 1.70
CA ALA A 579 -11.90 70.06 1.17
C ALA A 579 -11.88 70.49 -0.29
N THR A 580 -10.89 71.30 -0.64
CA THR A 580 -10.59 71.64 -2.03
C THR A 580 -9.32 70.95 -2.50
N PHE A 581 -9.36 70.37 -3.70
CA PHE A 581 -8.22 69.65 -4.28
C PHE A 581 -8.16 69.87 -5.79
N SER A 582 -6.96 69.77 -6.37
CA SER A 582 -6.75 69.85 -7.81
C SER A 582 -6.65 68.45 -8.41
N ASN A 583 -7.31 68.22 -9.55
CA ASN A 583 -7.11 66.98 -10.29
C ASN A 583 -5.84 67.08 -11.15
N GLY A 584 -4.91 66.13 -10.97
CA GLY A 584 -3.62 66.04 -11.66
C GLY A 584 -3.69 65.68 -13.15
N TYR A 585 -4.87 65.45 -13.71
CA TYR A 585 -5.08 65.16 -15.14
C TYR A 585 -5.67 66.38 -15.88
N GLY A 586 -4.79 67.27 -16.34
CA GLY A 586 -5.00 68.12 -17.52
C GLY A 586 -5.82 69.42 -17.40
N THR A 587 -6.43 69.75 -16.25
CA THR A 587 -7.38 70.89 -16.21
C THR A 587 -7.13 71.93 -15.12
N ASN A 588 -6.20 71.68 -14.18
CA ASN A 588 -5.74 72.59 -13.13
C ASN A 588 -6.87 73.45 -12.50
N ARG A 589 -8.04 72.84 -12.28
CA ARG A 589 -9.18 73.45 -11.60
C ARG A 589 -9.20 72.94 -10.16
N THR A 590 -9.48 73.86 -9.24
CA THR A 590 -9.77 73.54 -7.85
C THR A 590 -11.17 72.96 -7.76
N LEU A 591 -11.28 71.70 -7.38
CA LEU A 591 -12.51 71.03 -7.01
C LEU A 591 -12.78 71.20 -5.51
N HIS A 592 -14.02 71.10 -5.09
CA HIS A 592 -14.54 71.20 -3.73
C HIS A 592 -15.48 70.03 -3.48
N ILE A 593 -15.24 69.21 -2.44
CA ILE A 593 -16.11 68.08 -2.07
C ILE A 593 -16.97 68.41 -0.84
N THR A 594 -18.21 67.93 -0.84
CA THR A 594 -19.10 67.91 0.32
C THR A 594 -19.74 66.52 0.46
N TYR A 595 -19.85 66.03 1.69
CA TYR A 595 -20.54 64.80 2.10
C TYR A 595 -21.95 65.12 2.65
N LYS A 596 -22.38 66.36 2.50
CA LYS A 596 -23.72 66.87 2.85
C LYS A 596 -24.37 67.56 1.65
N GLY A 597 -23.97 67.14 0.45
CA GLY A 597 -24.51 67.67 -0.80
C GLY A 597 -25.94 67.22 -1.03
N GLY A 598 -26.54 67.75 -2.12
CA GLY A 598 -27.89 67.42 -2.56
C GLY A 598 -28.95 67.57 -1.48
N ASP A 599 -29.47 66.47 -0.94
CA ASP A 599 -30.53 66.48 0.09
C ASP A 599 -30.02 66.62 1.54
N GLY A 600 -28.70 66.64 1.74
CA GLY A 600 -28.04 66.76 3.03
C GLY A 600 -27.20 65.55 3.43
N ASN A 601 -27.28 64.44 2.70
CA ASN A 601 -26.49 63.23 2.93
C ASN A 601 -25.80 62.69 1.66
N ASP A 602 -25.66 63.50 0.60
CA ASP A 602 -24.97 63.09 -0.64
C ASP A 602 -23.48 63.46 -0.66
N VAL A 603 -22.71 62.72 -1.44
CA VAL A 603 -21.30 63.05 -1.74
C VAL A 603 -21.21 63.77 -3.09
N VAL A 604 -20.89 65.06 -3.08
CA VAL A 604 -20.93 65.98 -4.23
C VAL A 604 -19.62 66.74 -4.44
N LEU A 605 -19.20 66.94 -5.70
CA LEU A 605 -18.01 67.71 -6.12
C LEU A 605 -18.39 69.05 -6.82
N SER A 606 -17.58 70.13 -6.73
CA SER A 606 -17.80 71.47 -7.37
C SER A 606 -16.53 72.32 -7.66
N ALA A 607 -16.51 73.46 -8.43
CA ALA A 607 -15.27 74.22 -8.83
C ALA A 607 -15.20 75.79 -8.57
N VAL A 608 -14.03 76.46 -8.30
CA VAL A 608 -13.85 77.87 -7.68
C VAL A 608 -12.73 78.86 -8.29
N GLY A 609 -12.64 80.24 -8.01
CA GLY A 609 -11.60 81.27 -8.51
C GLY A 609 -11.27 82.64 -7.70
N THR A 610 -10.21 83.50 -7.99
CA THR A 610 -9.60 84.66 -7.10
C THR A 610 -8.87 85.98 -7.70
N THR A 611 -8.46 87.08 -6.91
CA THR A 611 -7.74 88.44 -7.25
C THR A 611 -6.66 89.07 -6.20
N SER A 612 -5.86 90.20 -6.46
CA SER A 612 -4.43 90.58 -5.96
C SER A 612 -4.01 92.01 -5.35
N THR A 613 -2.75 92.20 -4.82
CA THR A 613 -2.00 93.32 -4.08
C THR A 613 -0.67 93.87 -4.75
N SER A 614 0.17 94.78 -4.13
CA SER A 614 1.50 95.31 -4.64
C SER A 614 2.61 94.27 -4.81
N ALA A 615 3.03 93.96 -6.04
CA ALA A 615 3.80 92.74 -6.31
C ALA A 615 5.20 92.72 -5.66
N THR A 616 5.43 91.68 -4.85
CA THR A 616 6.75 91.15 -4.55
C THR A 616 7.01 89.94 -5.42
N THR A 617 8.28 89.67 -5.69
CA THR A 617 8.72 88.45 -6.35
C THR A 617 9.56 87.67 -5.35
N THR A 618 9.00 86.56 -4.87
CA THR A 618 9.74 85.57 -4.09
C THR A 618 10.32 84.55 -5.05
N THR A 619 11.60 84.26 -4.94
CA THR A 619 12.21 83.08 -5.57
C THR A 619 12.70 82.14 -4.48
N ILE A 620 12.78 80.86 -4.81
CA ILE A 620 13.32 79.83 -3.93
C ILE A 620 14.34 79.02 -4.72
N ALA A 621 15.41 78.62 -4.06
CA ALA A 621 16.41 77.70 -4.56
C ALA A 621 16.67 76.62 -3.51
N GLN A 622 17.14 75.45 -3.97
CA GLN A 622 17.59 74.35 -3.14
C GLN A 622 19.05 74.05 -3.45
N ASP A 623 19.81 73.55 -2.48
CA ASP A 623 21.20 73.15 -2.69
C ASP A 623 21.32 71.83 -3.49
N ARG A 624 20.24 71.06 -3.58
CA ARG A 624 20.09 69.86 -4.41
C ARG A 624 18.63 69.60 -4.75
N ASP A 625 18.37 69.09 -5.94
CA ASP A 625 16.99 68.90 -6.45
C ASP A 625 16.32 67.60 -5.96
N THR A 626 17.08 66.68 -5.37
CA THR A 626 16.60 65.39 -4.87
C THR A 626 17.38 64.99 -3.62
N THR A 627 16.68 64.44 -2.62
CA THR A 627 17.28 63.78 -1.45
C THR A 627 16.75 62.38 -1.26
N GLU A 628 17.55 61.50 -0.66
CA GLU A 628 17.04 60.28 -0.05
C GLU A 628 16.31 60.60 1.26
N TRP A 629 15.36 59.76 1.67
CA TRP A 629 14.72 59.85 2.98
C TRP A 629 15.75 60.01 4.12
N HIS A 630 15.55 61.02 4.98
CA HIS A 630 16.46 61.45 6.06
C HIS A 630 17.80 62.11 5.65
N GLN A 631 18.05 62.33 4.36
CA GLN A 631 19.18 63.14 3.91
C GLN A 631 18.83 64.65 4.03
N PRO A 632 19.74 65.50 4.54
CA PRO A 632 19.47 66.93 4.68
C PRO A 632 19.49 67.68 3.34
N VAL A 633 18.54 68.60 3.16
CA VAL A 633 18.45 69.60 2.08
C VAL A 633 18.35 71.00 2.67
N THR A 634 18.93 71.99 1.98
CA THR A 634 18.84 73.41 2.36
C THR A 634 18.06 74.21 1.31
N PHE A 635 16.97 74.85 1.74
CA PHE A 635 16.19 75.76 0.92
C PHE A 635 16.53 77.21 1.25
N THR A 636 16.72 78.03 0.21
CA THR A 636 17.00 79.46 0.35
C THR A 636 15.99 80.26 -0.46
N ALA A 637 15.22 81.11 0.23
CA ALA A 637 14.25 82.01 -0.35
C ALA A 637 14.81 83.43 -0.44
N VAL A 638 14.61 84.08 -1.58
CA VAL A 638 14.96 85.49 -1.80
C VAL A 638 13.70 86.25 -2.16
N VAL A 639 13.37 87.29 -1.41
CA VAL A 639 12.17 88.12 -1.64
C VAL A 639 12.63 89.49 -2.14
N THR A 640 12.17 89.86 -3.33
CA THR A 640 12.52 91.13 -3.97
C THR A 640 11.27 91.95 -4.28
N SER A 641 11.38 93.27 -4.23
CA SER A 641 10.37 94.18 -4.76
C SER A 641 11.06 95.28 -5.53
N ALA A 642 10.41 95.79 -6.58
CA ALA A 642 10.84 97.01 -7.25
C ALA A 642 10.79 98.24 -6.32
N ASN A 643 10.03 98.16 -5.22
CA ASN A 643 9.74 99.27 -4.32
C ASN A 643 10.26 99.04 -2.88
N GLY A 644 11.51 98.58 -2.74
CA GLY A 644 12.21 98.43 -1.45
C GLY A 644 12.64 97.00 -1.14
N VAL A 645 13.39 96.80 -0.04
CA VAL A 645 13.79 95.47 0.44
C VAL A 645 12.66 94.91 1.33
N PRO A 646 12.00 93.80 0.92
CA PRO A 646 10.95 93.18 1.71
C PRO A 646 11.46 92.70 3.07
N THR A 647 10.67 92.93 4.12
CA THR A 647 10.99 92.56 5.51
C THR A 647 9.87 91.70 6.09
N GLY A 648 10.18 90.87 7.08
CA GLY A 648 9.21 89.97 7.70
C GLY A 648 9.70 88.53 7.67
N VAL A 649 8.77 87.59 7.64
CA VAL A 649 9.06 86.16 7.74
C VAL A 649 8.69 85.48 6.43
N VAL A 650 9.56 84.61 5.94
CA VAL A 650 9.21 83.65 4.91
C VAL A 650 8.83 82.35 5.58
N ARG A 651 7.64 81.86 5.24
CA ARG A 651 7.23 80.51 5.59
C ARG A 651 7.67 79.60 4.46
N PHE A 652 8.45 78.58 4.76
CA PHE A 652 8.66 77.45 3.86
C PHE A 652 7.51 76.50 4.07
N LEU A 653 6.75 76.24 3.02
CA LEU A 653 5.61 75.34 3.04
C LEU A 653 5.83 74.22 2.05
N ASP A 654 5.33 73.05 2.41
CA ASP A 654 5.08 71.96 1.48
C ASP A 654 3.56 71.83 1.32
N GLY A 655 3.07 72.21 0.14
CA GLY A 655 1.66 72.51 -0.04
C GLY A 655 1.19 73.62 0.90
N SER A 656 0.27 73.30 1.82
CA SER A 656 -0.27 74.22 2.83
C SER A 656 0.37 74.06 4.21
N THR A 657 1.14 73.00 4.44
CA THR A 657 1.77 72.70 5.72
C THR A 657 3.01 73.57 5.89
N THR A 658 3.05 74.37 6.96
CA THR A 658 4.25 75.16 7.27
C THR A 658 5.32 74.27 7.87
N LEU A 659 6.44 74.15 7.17
CA LEU A 659 7.58 73.34 7.59
C LEU A 659 8.54 74.15 8.47
N ALA A 660 8.77 75.41 8.10
CA ALA A 660 9.56 76.34 8.87
C ALA A 660 9.14 77.80 8.63
N SER A 661 9.43 78.65 9.60
CA SER A 661 9.25 80.10 9.51
C SER A 661 10.58 80.77 9.81
N VAL A 662 11.18 81.39 8.80
CA VAL A 662 12.52 81.96 8.90
C VAL A 662 12.44 83.46 8.61
N PRO A 663 12.94 84.32 9.53
CA PRO A 663 12.96 85.76 9.30
C PRO A 663 13.88 86.11 8.14
N LEU A 664 13.46 87.09 7.33
CA LEU A 664 14.29 87.66 6.26
C LEU A 664 15.45 88.44 6.87
N GLN A 665 16.67 88.12 6.45
CA GLN A 665 17.87 88.92 6.68
C GLN A 665 18.37 89.44 5.33
N ASN A 666 18.30 90.77 5.15
CA ASN A 666 18.65 91.45 3.90
C ASN A 666 17.95 90.87 2.64
N GLY A 667 16.68 90.52 2.77
CA GLY A 667 15.87 90.00 1.66
C GLY A 667 16.01 88.48 1.42
N THR A 668 16.77 87.76 2.24
CA THR A 668 16.97 86.30 2.10
C THR A 668 16.62 85.55 3.40
N ALA A 669 16.09 84.34 3.28
CA ALA A 669 15.84 83.40 4.37
C ALA A 669 16.33 82.00 3.97
N SER A 670 17.03 81.27 4.85
CA SER A 670 17.58 79.93 4.55
C SER A 670 17.22 78.93 5.65
N TRP A 671 16.87 77.71 5.25
CA TRP A 671 16.39 76.65 6.13
C TRP A 671 16.90 75.29 5.68
N THR A 672 17.52 74.54 6.59
CA THR A 672 17.98 73.16 6.35
C THR A 672 17.09 72.17 7.11
N THR A 673 16.71 71.07 6.45
CA THR A 673 15.90 70.01 7.04
C THR A 673 16.28 68.65 6.47
N ASN A 674 16.06 67.59 7.25
CA ASN A 674 16.09 66.19 6.81
C ASN A 674 14.79 65.44 7.17
N ALA A 675 13.76 66.18 7.61
CA ALA A 675 12.52 65.62 8.15
C ALA A 675 11.35 65.62 7.15
N LEU A 676 11.63 65.88 5.87
CA LEU A 676 10.61 65.77 4.82
C LEU A 676 10.19 64.30 4.67
N ALA A 677 8.90 64.07 4.45
CA ALA A 677 8.36 62.74 4.18
C ALA A 677 8.81 62.23 2.79
N LEU A 678 8.28 61.11 2.32
CA LEU A 678 8.61 60.59 1.00
C LEU A 678 7.66 61.10 -0.08
N GLY A 679 8.21 61.36 -1.25
CA GLY A 679 7.49 61.84 -2.43
C GLY A 679 7.95 63.21 -2.90
N ASP A 680 7.18 63.76 -3.82
CA ASP A 680 7.44 65.09 -4.36
C ASP A 680 6.91 66.14 -3.41
N HIS A 681 7.82 66.92 -2.84
CA HIS A 681 7.47 68.05 -2.00
C HIS A 681 7.44 69.30 -2.84
N SER A 682 6.29 69.96 -2.87
CA SER A 682 6.11 71.19 -3.63
C SER A 682 6.46 72.34 -2.70
N ILE A 683 7.75 72.62 -2.58
CA ILE A 683 8.25 73.60 -1.63
C ILE A 683 7.99 75.00 -2.19
N THR A 684 7.18 75.76 -1.46
CA THR A 684 6.97 77.17 -1.71
C THR A 684 7.57 77.98 -0.58
N ALA A 685 8.26 79.05 -0.95
CA ALA A 685 8.56 80.13 -0.03
C ALA A 685 7.40 81.12 -0.11
N SER A 686 6.51 81.10 0.87
CA SER A 686 5.46 82.10 0.98
C SER A 686 5.94 83.22 1.88
N TYR A 687 6.20 84.35 1.25
CA TYR A 687 6.21 85.60 1.96
C TYR A 687 4.74 86.02 2.09
N ALA A 688 4.21 86.03 3.31
CA ALA A 688 2.81 86.39 3.59
C ALA A 688 2.46 87.83 3.20
N GLY A 689 3.45 88.58 2.71
CA GLY A 689 3.33 89.99 2.48
C GLY A 689 3.21 90.71 3.80
N ASN A 690 2.81 91.96 3.68
CA ASN A 690 2.35 92.78 4.77
C ASN A 690 1.43 93.83 4.15
N ASN A 691 1.14 94.89 4.90
CA ASN A 691 0.25 95.93 4.41
C ASN A 691 0.81 96.71 3.20
N SER A 692 2.09 96.52 2.85
CA SER A 692 2.81 97.28 1.81
C SER A 692 3.27 96.43 0.62
N PHE A 693 3.56 95.16 0.86
CA PHE A 693 3.95 94.20 -0.16
C PHE A 693 2.93 93.07 -0.18
N SER A 694 2.53 92.67 -1.37
CA SER A 694 1.69 91.49 -1.56
C SER A 694 2.26 90.32 -0.82
N ALA A 695 1.36 89.41 -0.43
CA ALA A 695 1.80 88.05 -0.34
C ALA A 695 2.39 87.66 -1.70
N SER A 696 3.65 87.25 -1.70
CA SER A 696 4.26 86.64 -2.86
C SER A 696 4.76 85.27 -2.44
N SER A 697 4.28 84.28 -3.14
CA SER A 697 4.84 82.95 -3.06
C SER A 697 5.80 82.79 -4.22
N SER A 698 6.89 82.07 -3.99
CA SER A 698 7.65 81.56 -5.12
C SER A 698 6.77 80.67 -5.98
N THR A 699 7.16 80.51 -7.24
CA THR A 699 6.70 79.31 -7.97
C THR A 699 7.09 78.08 -7.14
N PRO A 700 6.23 77.06 -7.06
CA PRO A 700 6.58 75.85 -6.33
C PRO A 700 7.84 75.24 -6.92
N LEU A 701 8.83 75.05 -6.06
CA LEU A 701 10.05 74.35 -6.39
C LEU A 701 9.88 72.92 -5.91
N VAL A 702 9.90 72.00 -6.85
CA VAL A 702 9.73 70.58 -6.53
C VAL A 702 11.05 70.08 -5.96
N HIS A 703 10.98 69.59 -4.73
CA HIS A 703 12.05 68.80 -4.13
C HIS A 703 11.58 67.36 -4.07
N HIS A 704 12.33 66.48 -4.70
CA HIS A 704 12.01 65.06 -4.68
C HIS A 704 12.68 64.43 -3.46
N VAL A 705 11.89 63.95 -2.50
CA VAL A 705 12.41 63.04 -1.48
C VAL A 705 12.11 61.64 -1.96
N VAL A 706 13.12 60.99 -2.51
CA VAL A 706 13.00 59.63 -3.02
C VAL A 706 13.29 58.64 -1.91
N LYS A 707 12.73 57.44 -2.05
CA LYS A 707 13.04 56.33 -1.17
C LYS A 707 14.55 56.13 -1.09
N GLY A 708 15.08 55.93 0.11
CA GLY A 708 16.49 55.60 0.27
C GLY A 708 16.80 54.30 -0.45
N ASN A 709 18.01 54.18 -1.02
CA ASN A 709 18.46 52.91 -1.58
C ASN A 709 19.04 52.07 -0.43
N PRO A 710 18.36 50.98 0.02
CA PRO A 710 18.89 50.17 1.08
C PRO A 710 20.00 49.25 0.53
N HIS A 711 21.06 49.05 1.31
CA HIS A 711 22.03 48.00 1.01
C HIS A 711 21.50 46.67 1.56
N LEU A 712 21.20 45.74 0.66
CA LEU A 712 20.74 44.40 0.99
C LEU A 712 21.95 43.46 1.02
N THR A 713 22.12 42.75 2.13
CA THR A 713 23.10 41.66 2.22
C THR A 713 22.39 40.33 2.42
N ILE A 714 22.85 39.31 1.71
CA ILE A 714 22.44 37.92 1.91
C ILE A 714 23.69 37.12 2.28
N THR A 715 23.59 36.39 3.38
CA THR A 715 24.67 35.54 3.90
C THR A 715 24.10 34.19 4.32
N SER A 716 24.87 33.14 4.12
CA SER A 716 24.60 31.81 4.69
C SER A 716 25.78 31.45 5.59
N SER A 717 25.50 30.75 6.69
CA SER A 717 26.55 30.14 7.51
C SER A 717 27.21 28.95 6.82
N MET A 718 26.63 28.46 5.72
CA MET A 718 27.14 27.33 4.93
C MET A 718 27.51 27.80 3.52
N THR A 719 28.80 27.76 3.18
CA THR A 719 29.30 28.01 1.82
C THR A 719 29.33 26.73 0.97
N HIS A 720 29.34 25.57 1.62
CA HIS A 720 29.13 24.25 1.03
C HIS A 720 28.14 23.52 1.93
N ALA A 721 27.03 23.05 1.35
CA ALA A 721 26.01 22.28 2.05
C ALA A 721 25.87 20.92 1.35
N ALA A 722 25.61 19.85 2.09
CA ALA A 722 25.28 18.57 1.48
C ALA A 722 23.80 18.51 1.12
N TYR A 723 23.45 17.76 0.07
CA TYR A 723 22.06 17.45 -0.24
C TYR A 723 21.35 16.88 1.01
N GLY A 724 20.24 17.50 1.41
CA GLY A 724 19.53 17.17 2.67
C GLY A 724 19.70 18.18 3.79
N ASP A 725 20.71 19.03 3.73
CA ASP A 725 20.93 20.05 4.76
C ASP A 725 19.84 21.13 4.73
N SER A 726 19.38 21.53 5.91
CA SER A 726 18.54 22.71 6.09
C SER A 726 19.44 23.95 6.08
N ILE A 727 19.34 24.78 5.03
CA ILE A 727 20.24 25.92 4.81
C ILE A 727 19.54 27.23 5.20
N PRO A 728 19.91 27.85 6.34
CA PRO A 728 19.39 29.15 6.71
C PRO A 728 20.14 30.25 5.95
N PHE A 729 19.41 31.07 5.21
CA PHE A 729 19.93 32.31 4.65
C PHE A 729 19.50 33.48 5.55
N ALA A 730 20.49 34.18 6.08
CA ALA A 730 20.31 35.43 6.80
C ALA A 730 20.33 36.58 5.79
N VAL A 731 19.20 37.28 5.70
CA VAL A 731 19.03 38.48 4.89
C VAL A 731 19.01 39.67 5.84
N SER A 732 19.87 40.66 5.59
CA SER A 732 19.96 41.89 6.39
C SER A 732 19.85 43.10 5.49
N VAL A 733 19.04 44.05 5.91
CA VAL A 733 18.90 45.37 5.30
C VAL A 733 19.55 46.39 6.23
N GLU A 734 20.55 47.14 5.76
CA GLU A 734 21.46 47.98 6.59
C GLU A 734 20.77 49.07 7.44
N ARG A 735 19.46 49.29 7.33
CA ARG A 735 18.74 50.41 7.97
C ARG A 735 17.36 50.02 8.53
N ASP A 736 17.29 49.24 9.63
CA ASP A 736 16.07 48.86 10.39
C ASP A 736 14.78 48.69 9.55
N ALA A 737 14.92 48.20 8.32
CA ALA A 737 13.87 48.29 7.32
C ALA A 737 12.74 47.33 7.68
N GLY A 738 11.49 47.78 7.49
CA GLY A 738 10.31 46.96 7.73
C GLY A 738 9.93 46.14 6.50
N GLY A 739 8.81 45.42 6.56
CA GLY A 739 8.29 44.67 5.41
C GLY A 739 8.87 43.26 5.27
N SER A 740 8.88 42.72 4.05
CA SER A 740 9.25 41.33 3.77
C SER A 740 10.32 41.20 2.69
N VAL A 741 11.16 40.19 2.86
CA VAL A 741 12.11 39.72 1.85
C VAL A 741 11.61 38.39 1.27
N SER A 742 11.77 38.21 -0.02
CA SER A 742 11.55 36.94 -0.72
C SER A 742 12.88 36.34 -1.14
N LEU A 743 12.98 35.02 -1.09
CA LEU A 743 14.14 34.29 -1.57
C LEU A 743 13.75 33.45 -2.80
N THR A 744 14.54 33.52 -3.85
CA THR A 744 14.44 32.64 -5.02
C THR A 744 15.74 31.86 -5.20
N ILE A 745 15.61 30.65 -5.72
CA ILE A 745 16.74 29.78 -6.10
C ILE A 745 16.56 29.37 -7.54
N ASP A 746 17.56 29.66 -8.37
CA ASP A 746 17.49 29.50 -9.83
C ASP A 746 16.19 30.10 -10.41
N HIS A 747 15.82 31.28 -9.89
CA HIS A 747 14.61 32.04 -10.20
C HIS A 747 13.27 31.41 -9.74
N ALA A 748 13.27 30.26 -9.05
CA ALA A 748 12.08 29.67 -8.43
C ALA A 748 11.86 30.20 -7.00
N SER A 749 10.62 30.55 -6.65
CA SER A 749 10.30 31.09 -5.31
C SER A 749 10.41 30.02 -4.22
N VAL A 750 11.19 30.31 -3.18
CA VAL A 750 11.38 29.44 -2.01
C VAL A 750 10.46 29.85 -0.86
N GLY A 751 10.29 31.15 -0.64
CA GLY A 751 9.46 31.65 0.43
C GLY A 751 9.72 33.12 0.75
N THR A 752 8.96 33.63 1.70
CA THR A 752 9.03 35.02 2.18
C THR A 752 9.16 35.05 3.69
N ALA A 753 9.95 35.98 4.21
CA ALA A 753 10.03 36.26 5.64
C ALA A 753 9.91 37.75 5.91
N THR A 754 9.24 38.11 7.02
CA THR A 754 9.15 39.48 7.50
C THR A 754 10.44 39.89 8.20
N LEU A 755 10.92 41.10 7.91
CA LEU A 755 12.08 41.69 8.57
C LEU A 755 11.72 42.05 10.02
N ALA A 756 12.51 41.59 10.98
CA ALA A 756 12.47 41.98 12.38
C ALA A 756 13.77 42.71 12.73
N GLY A 757 13.69 44.03 12.94
CA GLY A 757 14.87 44.88 13.19
C GLY A 757 15.85 44.90 12.00
N GLY A 758 15.34 44.88 10.75
CA GLY A 758 16.17 44.87 9.54
C GLY A 758 16.74 43.50 9.16
N ASN A 759 16.41 42.42 9.89
CA ASN A 759 16.92 41.07 9.64
C ASN A 759 15.78 40.07 9.41
N ALA A 760 15.99 39.12 8.51
CA ALA A 760 15.13 37.98 8.30
C ALA A 760 15.96 36.71 8.04
N THR A 761 15.43 35.57 8.44
CA THR A 761 16.01 34.26 8.12
C THR A 761 15.00 33.46 7.33
N ILE A 762 15.42 32.99 6.16
CA ILE A 762 14.63 32.07 5.33
C ILE A 762 15.38 30.76 5.27
N THR A 763 14.75 29.69 5.73
CA THR A 763 15.27 28.34 5.61
C THR A 763 14.83 27.75 4.29
N VAL A 764 15.81 27.30 3.52
CA VAL A 764 15.57 26.70 2.20
C VAL A 764 15.29 25.21 2.36
N PRO A 765 14.21 24.67 1.76
CA PRO A 765 13.93 23.24 1.74
C PRO A 765 14.90 22.48 0.81
N LEU A 766 14.76 21.16 0.73
CA LEU A 766 15.64 20.27 -0.04
C LEU A 766 15.89 20.74 -1.49
N ILE A 767 17.12 21.17 -1.80
CA ILE A 767 17.57 21.59 -3.14
C ILE A 767 18.48 20.50 -3.71
N THR A 768 18.46 20.26 -5.02
CA THR A 768 19.35 19.31 -5.71
C THR A 768 20.83 19.65 -5.52
N ALA A 769 21.74 18.69 -5.76
CA ALA A 769 23.17 18.97 -5.73
C ALA A 769 23.62 19.70 -7.02
N GLY A 770 24.47 20.71 -6.86
CA GLY A 770 24.95 21.55 -7.94
C GLY A 770 25.20 23.00 -7.50
N PRO A 771 25.73 23.84 -8.41
CA PRO A 771 25.79 25.27 -8.19
C PRO A 771 24.39 25.88 -8.36
N HIS A 772 23.97 26.68 -7.38
CA HIS A 772 22.70 27.36 -7.36
C HIS A 772 22.90 28.87 -7.21
N LEU A 773 22.11 29.64 -7.95
CA LEU A 773 22.00 31.07 -7.77
C LEU A 773 20.92 31.35 -6.72
N VAL A 774 21.31 31.96 -5.60
CA VAL A 774 20.38 32.35 -4.54
C VAL A 774 20.19 33.85 -4.57
N GLU A 775 18.96 34.28 -4.80
CA GLU A 775 18.63 35.69 -4.93
C GLU A 775 17.66 36.07 -3.81
N ALA A 776 18.00 37.11 -3.06
CA ALA A 776 17.07 37.77 -2.14
C ALA A 776 16.54 39.03 -2.83
N ALA A 777 15.23 39.20 -2.78
CA ALA A 777 14.56 40.42 -3.18
C ALA A 777 13.83 41.01 -1.97
N TYR A 778 14.22 42.23 -1.62
CA TYR A 778 13.46 43.06 -0.72
C TYR A 778 12.45 43.85 -1.55
N SER A 779 11.16 43.67 -1.24
CA SER A 779 10.05 44.32 -1.96
C SER A 779 9.99 45.85 -1.80
N GLY A 780 10.81 46.40 -0.90
CA GLY A 780 10.70 47.78 -0.46
C GLY A 780 9.63 47.93 0.62
N ASP A 781 9.68 49.05 1.33
CA ASP A 781 8.64 49.44 2.27
C ASP A 781 8.25 50.89 2.02
N ALA A 782 7.56 51.51 2.98
CA ALA A 782 7.21 52.92 2.89
C ALA A 782 8.46 53.82 2.77
N ALA A 783 9.61 53.42 3.32
CA ALA A 783 10.83 54.23 3.48
C ALA A 783 11.93 53.96 2.41
N PHE A 784 12.02 52.72 1.94
CA PHE A 784 13.13 52.21 1.13
C PHE A 784 12.67 51.58 -0.18
N SER A 785 13.46 51.79 -1.23
CA SER A 785 13.22 51.19 -2.55
C SER A 785 13.41 49.68 -2.51
N ALA A 786 12.84 48.97 -3.47
CA ALA A 786 13.14 47.56 -3.65
C ALA A 786 14.63 47.37 -3.93
N ALA A 787 15.21 46.31 -3.38
CA ALA A 787 16.62 45.99 -3.56
C ALA A 787 16.77 44.48 -3.75
N THR A 788 17.78 44.09 -4.52
CA THR A 788 18.10 42.68 -4.77
C THR A 788 19.56 42.42 -4.43
N ALA A 789 19.83 41.25 -3.89
CA ALA A 789 21.17 40.76 -3.63
C ALA A 789 21.23 39.29 -4.05
N ALA A 790 22.35 38.87 -4.63
CA ALA A 790 22.54 37.49 -5.05
C ALA A 790 23.82 36.93 -4.44
N THR A 791 23.81 35.63 -4.16
CA THR A 791 24.98 34.86 -3.77
C THR A 791 24.94 33.48 -4.44
N SER A 792 26.09 32.82 -4.50
CA SER A 792 26.18 31.44 -5.02
C SER A 792 26.18 30.46 -3.85
N LEU A 793 25.40 29.39 -3.97
CA LEU A 793 25.46 28.24 -3.08
C LEU A 793 25.88 27.02 -3.90
N THR A 794 26.88 26.29 -3.43
CA THR A 794 27.17 24.95 -3.99
C THR A 794 26.61 23.90 -3.03
N VAL A 795 25.64 23.13 -3.52
CA VAL A 795 25.16 21.95 -2.80
C VAL A 795 25.95 20.74 -3.30
N GLU A 796 26.73 20.15 -2.40
CA GLU A 796 27.47 18.91 -2.67
C GLU A 796 26.55 17.70 -2.62
N LYS A 797 26.92 16.65 -3.34
CA LYS A 797 26.18 15.39 -3.28
C LYS A 797 26.29 14.80 -1.87
N ALA A 798 25.19 14.25 -1.37
CA ALA A 798 25.22 13.58 -0.08
C ALA A 798 26.09 12.31 -0.16
N VAL A 799 27.05 12.21 0.77
CA VAL A 799 27.86 11.00 0.96
C VAL A 799 26.93 9.85 1.32
N THR A 800 27.03 8.75 0.59
CA THR A 800 26.25 7.54 0.87
C THR A 800 27.08 6.52 1.61
N THR A 801 26.46 5.84 2.57
CA THR A 801 27.00 4.60 3.12
C THR A 801 26.19 3.44 2.56
N LEU A 802 26.91 2.40 2.15
CA LEU A 802 26.33 1.21 1.56
C LEU A 802 26.57 0.05 2.52
N THR A 803 25.47 -0.49 3.01
CA THR A 803 25.47 -1.73 3.77
C THR A 803 24.97 -2.83 2.86
N VAL A 804 25.67 -3.97 2.90
CA VAL A 804 25.29 -5.16 2.15
C VAL A 804 25.12 -6.25 3.17
N ASN A 805 23.92 -6.79 3.20
CA ASN A 805 23.54 -7.94 4.00
C ASN A 805 23.22 -9.06 3.02
N SER A 806 24.03 -10.12 2.99
CA SER A 806 23.82 -11.24 2.07
C SER A 806 24.81 -12.38 2.26
N PRO A 807 24.47 -13.58 1.77
CA PRO A 807 23.41 -14.44 2.27
C PRO A 807 24.14 -15.59 2.98
N VAL A 808 23.57 -16.79 3.02
CA VAL A 808 24.28 -18.01 3.45
C VAL A 808 25.69 -18.01 2.83
N ASN A 809 26.72 -17.82 3.65
CA ASN A 809 28.12 -17.75 3.23
C ASN A 809 28.91 -18.76 4.07
N PRO A 810 29.21 -19.95 3.54
CA PRO A 810 29.21 -20.29 2.12
C PRO A 810 27.84 -20.65 1.52
N SER A 811 27.55 -20.23 0.28
CA SER A 811 26.32 -20.57 -0.46
C SER A 811 26.48 -21.87 -1.25
N PRO A 812 25.41 -22.64 -1.55
CA PRO A 812 25.52 -23.82 -2.40
C PRO A 812 25.92 -23.46 -3.85
N SER A 813 26.76 -24.30 -4.47
CA SER A 813 27.16 -24.15 -5.87
C SER A 813 25.96 -24.13 -6.82
N GLY A 814 25.96 -23.17 -7.74
CA GLY A 814 24.91 -23.02 -8.75
C GLY A 814 23.65 -22.26 -8.31
N VAL A 815 23.55 -21.90 -7.03
CA VAL A 815 22.39 -21.17 -6.51
C VAL A 815 22.64 -19.67 -6.68
N ALA A 816 21.60 -18.94 -7.11
CA ALA A 816 21.67 -17.49 -7.21
C ALA A 816 21.63 -16.86 -5.80
N VAL A 817 22.44 -15.84 -5.61
CA VAL A 817 22.76 -15.23 -4.32
C VAL A 817 22.14 -13.83 -4.31
N THR A 818 21.11 -13.62 -3.48
CA THR A 818 20.42 -12.32 -3.42
C THR A 818 21.00 -11.46 -2.29
N PHE A 819 21.62 -10.35 -2.67
CA PHE A 819 22.16 -9.36 -1.75
C PHE A 819 21.14 -8.29 -1.39
N ASN A 820 20.79 -8.21 -0.11
CA ASN A 820 20.01 -7.11 0.42
C ASN A 820 20.97 -5.93 0.63
N VAL A 821 20.91 -4.99 -0.29
CA VAL A 821 21.71 -3.77 -0.27
C VAL A 821 20.85 -2.67 0.31
N GLN A 822 21.29 -2.08 1.41
CA GLN A 822 20.68 -0.87 1.96
C GLN A 822 21.68 0.27 1.81
N VAL A 823 21.24 1.33 1.14
CA VAL A 823 22.03 2.53 0.89
C VAL A 823 21.39 3.67 1.67
N VAL A 824 22.15 4.31 2.55
CA VAL A 824 21.66 5.44 3.35
C VAL A 824 22.54 6.66 3.13
N ALA A 825 21.93 7.85 3.11
CA ALA A 825 22.67 9.10 3.15
C ALA A 825 23.26 9.28 4.55
N ALA A 826 24.59 9.39 4.66
CA ALA A 826 25.30 9.27 5.92
C ALA A 826 24.86 10.28 6.98
N ALA A 827 24.67 11.54 6.57
CA ALA A 827 24.26 12.64 7.45
C ALA A 827 22.73 12.71 7.66
N HIS A 828 21.95 12.03 6.81
CA HIS A 828 20.48 12.17 6.75
C HIS A 828 19.81 10.81 6.47
N PRO A 829 19.81 9.88 7.44
CA PRO A 829 19.46 8.47 7.20
C PRO A 829 18.00 8.23 6.82
N SER A 830 17.11 9.18 7.10
CA SER A 830 15.68 9.12 6.79
C SER A 830 15.34 9.52 5.35
N MET A 831 16.31 9.99 4.56
CA MET A 831 16.08 10.30 3.16
C MET A 831 15.89 9.02 2.34
N THR A 832 14.93 9.05 1.42
CA THR A 832 14.70 7.98 0.44
C THR A 832 15.63 8.15 -0.76
N LEU A 833 16.42 7.13 -1.06
CA LEU A 833 17.34 7.11 -2.19
C LEU A 833 16.74 6.34 -3.37
N ASP A 834 16.99 6.85 -4.57
CA ASP A 834 16.72 6.22 -5.85
C ASP A 834 18.03 5.90 -6.60
N GLY A 835 17.93 5.11 -7.66
CA GLY A 835 19.07 4.71 -8.51
C GLY A 835 19.33 3.21 -8.49
N THR A 836 20.49 2.81 -9.02
CA THR A 836 20.79 1.39 -9.30
C THR A 836 22.01 0.94 -8.53
N VAL A 837 21.90 -0.25 -7.92
CA VAL A 837 23.02 -0.98 -7.34
C VAL A 837 23.54 -2.02 -8.33
N TYR A 838 24.85 -2.23 -8.35
CA TYR A 838 25.56 -3.13 -9.24
C TYR A 838 26.42 -4.09 -8.44
N ALA A 839 26.41 -5.37 -8.81
CA ALA A 839 27.46 -6.30 -8.40
C ALA A 839 28.46 -6.41 -9.54
N THR A 840 29.74 -6.25 -9.23
CA THR A 840 30.83 -6.45 -10.19
C THR A 840 31.78 -7.55 -9.73
N ARG A 841 32.25 -8.35 -10.69
CA ARG A 841 33.28 -9.37 -10.54
C ARG A 841 34.30 -9.17 -11.65
N ASP A 842 35.59 -9.09 -11.31
CA ASP A 842 36.69 -8.85 -12.26
C ASP A 842 36.45 -7.63 -13.18
N GLY A 843 35.84 -6.56 -12.64
CA GLY A 843 35.52 -5.33 -13.37
C GLY A 843 34.33 -5.41 -14.32
N ARG A 844 33.58 -6.53 -14.35
CA ARG A 844 32.35 -6.69 -15.14
C ARG A 844 31.11 -6.72 -14.27
N ILE A 845 30.04 -6.08 -14.72
CA ILE A 845 28.72 -6.14 -14.06
C ILE A 845 28.15 -7.56 -14.21
N VAL A 846 27.86 -8.20 -13.09
CA VAL A 846 27.26 -9.55 -13.02
C VAL A 846 25.81 -9.52 -12.54
N ALA A 847 25.36 -8.43 -11.91
CA ALA A 847 23.97 -8.18 -11.55
C ALA A 847 23.71 -6.68 -11.37
N GLN A 848 22.44 -6.27 -11.51
CA GLN A 848 21.97 -4.92 -11.18
C GLN A 848 20.54 -4.95 -10.64
N ALA A 849 20.18 -4.02 -9.76
CA ALA A 849 18.83 -3.86 -9.24
C ALA A 849 18.55 -2.38 -8.89
N PRO A 850 17.33 -1.86 -9.13
CA PRO A 850 16.94 -0.53 -8.67
C PRO A 850 16.69 -0.51 -7.15
N LEU A 851 16.93 0.64 -6.52
CA LEU A 851 16.52 0.92 -5.14
C LEU A 851 15.00 1.17 -5.09
N ALA A 852 14.34 0.51 -4.14
CA ALA A 852 12.97 0.81 -3.70
C ALA A 852 13.06 1.31 -2.24
N GLY A 853 12.82 2.61 -2.02
CA GLY A 853 12.83 3.21 -0.67
C GLY A 853 14.15 2.99 0.09
N SER A 854 15.30 3.23 -0.56
CA SER A 854 16.66 3.04 -0.01
C SER A 854 17.16 1.59 0.13
N SER A 855 16.40 0.60 -0.35
CA SER A 855 16.79 -0.82 -0.33
C SER A 855 16.72 -1.46 -1.71
N ALA A 856 17.61 -2.41 -2.01
CA ALA A 856 17.57 -3.19 -3.24
C ALA A 856 17.89 -4.67 -2.96
N ALA A 857 17.14 -5.57 -3.59
CA ALA A 857 17.44 -6.99 -3.64
C ALA A 857 18.24 -7.29 -4.92
N LEU A 858 19.56 -7.39 -4.79
CA LEU A 858 20.49 -7.57 -5.89
C LEU A 858 20.80 -9.05 -6.10
N ASN A 859 20.16 -9.65 -7.10
CA ASN A 859 20.30 -11.07 -7.42
C ASN A 859 21.54 -11.34 -8.29
N VAL A 860 22.61 -11.84 -7.67
CA VAL A 860 23.80 -12.33 -8.38
C VAL A 860 23.53 -13.76 -8.82
N GLY A 861 23.46 -13.97 -10.13
CA GLY A 861 23.18 -15.29 -10.71
C GLY A 861 24.16 -16.38 -10.26
N ALA A 862 23.82 -17.63 -10.58
CA ALA A 862 24.55 -18.84 -10.18
C ALA A 862 26.08 -18.70 -10.26
N LEU A 863 26.75 -18.81 -9.12
CA LEU A 863 28.22 -18.82 -9.03
C LEU A 863 28.74 -20.27 -8.95
N PRO A 864 29.86 -20.60 -9.63
CA PRO A 864 30.52 -21.89 -9.46
C PRO A 864 31.19 -21.98 -8.07
N GLY A 865 31.59 -23.18 -7.67
CA GLY A 865 32.31 -23.41 -6.41
C GLY A 865 33.57 -22.55 -6.23
N GLY A 866 33.88 -22.18 -4.99
CA GLY A 866 35.07 -21.40 -4.63
C GLY A 866 34.78 -19.98 -4.15
N ASP A 867 35.84 -19.17 -4.07
CA ASP A 867 35.82 -17.83 -3.51
C ASP A 867 35.61 -16.78 -4.63
N HIS A 868 34.58 -15.95 -4.49
CA HIS A 868 34.25 -14.90 -5.46
C HIS A 868 34.36 -13.53 -4.79
N ALA A 869 35.38 -12.76 -5.20
CA ALA A 869 35.49 -11.36 -4.81
C ALA A 869 34.46 -10.54 -5.59
N LEU A 870 33.53 -9.94 -4.85
CA LEU A 870 32.48 -9.09 -5.40
C LEU A 870 32.64 -7.66 -4.87
N THR A 871 32.51 -6.69 -5.77
CA THR A 871 32.32 -5.29 -5.41
C THR A 871 30.88 -4.93 -5.66
N ILE A 872 30.13 -4.72 -4.58
CA ILE A 872 28.77 -4.17 -4.63
C ILE A 872 28.89 -2.67 -4.61
N SER A 873 28.29 -1.99 -5.57
CA SER A 873 28.39 -0.54 -5.72
C SER A 873 27.03 0.08 -6.01
N TYR A 874 26.76 1.21 -5.36
CA TYR A 874 25.73 2.13 -5.76
C TYR A 874 26.38 3.17 -6.67
N ALA A 875 25.82 3.36 -7.88
CA ALA A 875 26.42 4.24 -8.87
C ALA A 875 26.33 5.74 -8.53
N GLY A 876 25.54 6.09 -7.50
CA GLY A 876 25.15 7.47 -7.23
C GLY A 876 24.14 7.98 -8.26
N ASN A 877 23.72 9.22 -8.08
CA ASN A 877 22.90 9.94 -9.05
C ASN A 877 23.26 11.43 -9.05
N SER A 878 22.35 12.31 -9.46
CA SER A 878 22.57 13.77 -9.41
C SER A 878 22.78 14.30 -7.99
N ASN A 879 22.17 13.69 -6.96
CA ASN A 879 22.12 14.19 -5.59
C ASN A 879 22.96 13.37 -4.59
N PHE A 880 23.29 12.12 -4.91
CA PHE A 880 23.98 11.20 -4.01
C PHE A 880 25.31 10.71 -4.59
N GLU A 881 26.34 10.62 -3.75
CA GLU A 881 27.64 10.08 -4.13
C GLU A 881 27.62 8.57 -4.35
N ARG A 882 28.60 8.09 -5.11
CA ARG A 882 28.82 6.67 -5.34
C ARG A 882 29.40 6.05 -4.08
N SER A 883 28.93 4.87 -3.72
CA SER A 883 29.49 4.07 -2.62
C SER A 883 29.68 2.64 -3.05
N ASN A 884 30.63 1.95 -2.43
CA ASN A 884 30.87 0.54 -2.71
C ASN A 884 31.32 -0.21 -1.47
N LYS A 885 31.12 -1.53 -1.51
CA LYS A 885 31.56 -2.47 -0.49
C LYS A 885 32.11 -3.70 -1.18
N ASN A 886 33.35 -4.04 -0.84
CA ASN A 886 33.97 -5.28 -1.27
C ASN A 886 33.60 -6.40 -0.29
N LEU A 887 33.28 -7.57 -0.81
CA LEU A 887 33.00 -8.76 -0.02
C LEU A 887 33.52 -10.02 -0.74
N MET A 888 33.75 -11.06 0.05
CA MET A 888 34.08 -12.39 -0.46
C MET A 888 32.86 -13.29 -0.30
N GLN A 889 32.31 -13.78 -1.42
CA GLN A 889 31.28 -14.80 -1.41
C GLN A 889 31.95 -16.15 -1.53
N HIS A 890 31.89 -16.95 -0.47
CA HIS A 890 32.31 -18.35 -0.51
C HIS A 890 31.14 -19.18 -1.08
N VAL A 891 31.44 -20.06 -2.03
CA VAL A 891 30.48 -20.99 -2.62
C VAL A 891 30.94 -22.40 -2.30
N ALA A 892 30.20 -23.10 -1.44
CA ALA A 892 30.51 -24.46 -1.05
C ALA A 892 30.24 -25.43 -2.20
N GLU A 893 31.28 -26.17 -2.58
CA GLU A 893 31.13 -27.33 -3.44
C GLU A 893 30.58 -28.51 -2.63
N PRO A 894 29.58 -29.26 -3.15
CA PRO A 894 29.13 -30.47 -2.50
C PRO A 894 30.25 -31.52 -2.50
N ALA A 895 30.25 -32.40 -1.50
CA ALA A 895 31.18 -33.51 -1.40
C ALA A 895 30.52 -34.81 -1.87
N LEU A 896 31.20 -35.52 -2.78
CA LEU A 896 30.86 -36.84 -3.25
C LEU A 896 31.34 -37.91 -2.26
N SER A 897 30.44 -38.84 -1.96
CA SER A 897 30.74 -40.02 -1.16
C SER A 897 30.07 -41.25 -1.75
N ILE A 898 30.77 -42.37 -1.69
CA ILE A 898 30.24 -43.69 -2.00
C ILE A 898 30.43 -44.55 -0.74
N ALA A 899 29.36 -45.22 -0.32
CA ALA A 899 29.39 -46.08 0.85
C ALA A 899 29.65 -47.53 0.44
N ASN A 900 30.24 -48.31 1.34
CA ASN A 900 30.32 -49.76 1.16
C ASN A 900 28.92 -50.35 0.99
N ALA A 901 28.79 -51.32 0.08
CA ALA A 901 27.52 -51.94 -0.23
C ALA A 901 27.65 -53.46 -0.20
N THR A 902 26.53 -54.13 0.07
CA THR A 902 26.44 -55.59 -0.04
C THR A 902 25.33 -55.92 -1.02
N LEU A 903 25.66 -56.64 -2.09
CA LEU A 903 24.74 -57.14 -3.10
C LEU A 903 24.54 -58.64 -2.88
N ALA A 904 23.34 -59.17 -3.10
CA ALA A 904 23.09 -60.60 -2.94
C ALA A 904 23.88 -61.43 -3.99
N ALA A 905 24.24 -62.67 -3.72
CA ALA A 905 24.45 -63.60 -4.85
C ALA A 905 23.09 -63.95 -5.45
N GLY A 906 23.07 -64.37 -6.71
CA GLY A 906 21.88 -64.92 -7.36
C GLY A 906 22.29 -65.96 -8.38
N SER A 907 21.42 -66.94 -8.64
CA SER A 907 21.64 -68.01 -9.62
C SER A 907 21.57 -67.53 -11.08
N GLU A 908 21.15 -66.29 -11.31
CA GLU A 908 21.03 -65.65 -12.61
C GLU A 908 21.76 -64.32 -12.62
N SER A 909 22.29 -63.94 -13.79
CA SER A 909 22.92 -62.63 -13.97
C SER A 909 21.89 -61.53 -13.83
N ARG A 910 22.20 -60.48 -13.06
CA ARG A 910 21.30 -59.36 -12.82
C ARG A 910 22.03 -58.04 -12.77
N ASN A 911 21.31 -56.96 -13.02
CA ASN A 911 21.81 -55.61 -12.85
C ASN A 911 21.41 -55.08 -11.47
N ASP A 912 22.40 -54.69 -10.68
CA ASP A 912 22.27 -53.99 -9.43
C ASP A 912 22.76 -52.54 -9.59
N SER A 913 22.58 -51.73 -8.55
CA SER A 913 23.03 -50.35 -8.58
C SER A 913 23.63 -49.90 -7.25
N ILE A 914 24.73 -49.16 -7.30
CA ILE A 914 25.42 -48.61 -6.13
C ILE A 914 25.20 -47.11 -6.06
N GLN A 915 24.64 -46.64 -4.94
CA GLN A 915 24.35 -45.23 -4.74
C GLN A 915 25.60 -44.43 -4.40
N VAL A 916 25.81 -43.33 -5.12
CA VAL A 916 26.78 -42.27 -4.80
C VAL A 916 25.97 -41.05 -4.34
N LYS A 917 26.42 -40.42 -3.24
CA LYS A 917 25.72 -39.28 -2.61
C LYS A 917 26.54 -38.00 -2.70
N LEU A 918 25.83 -36.89 -2.87
CA LEU A 918 26.31 -35.54 -2.60
C LEU A 918 25.92 -35.12 -1.18
N SER A 919 26.80 -34.38 -0.51
CA SER A 919 26.54 -33.82 0.83
C SER A 919 25.46 -32.74 0.85
N ALA A 920 25.16 -32.13 -0.30
CA ALA A 920 24.14 -31.11 -0.49
C ALA A 920 23.67 -31.09 -1.96
N THR A 921 22.48 -30.56 -2.22
CA THR A 921 21.98 -30.32 -3.58
C THR A 921 22.85 -29.30 -4.31
N SER A 922 23.13 -29.53 -5.60
CA SER A 922 23.75 -28.56 -6.51
C SER A 922 22.73 -28.11 -7.56
N ALA A 923 22.70 -26.83 -7.91
CA ALA A 923 21.89 -26.35 -9.03
C ALA A 923 22.61 -26.42 -10.39
N LEU A 924 23.90 -26.78 -10.38
CA LEU A 924 24.67 -27.16 -11.57
C LEU A 924 24.82 -28.67 -11.67
N VAL A 925 25.04 -29.16 -12.89
CA VAL A 925 25.36 -30.57 -13.14
C VAL A 925 26.68 -30.92 -12.45
N VAL A 926 26.65 -31.94 -11.60
CA VAL A 926 27.86 -32.51 -10.97
C VAL A 926 28.21 -33.82 -11.67
N SER A 927 29.47 -34.02 -12.03
CA SER A 927 29.91 -35.28 -12.64
C SER A 927 31.13 -35.87 -11.95
N VAL A 928 31.25 -37.19 -11.94
CA VAL A 928 32.42 -37.90 -11.42
C VAL A 928 32.67 -39.16 -12.22
N ASN A 929 33.93 -39.46 -12.53
CA ASN A 929 34.27 -40.72 -13.17
C ASN A 929 34.28 -41.83 -12.11
N TYR A 930 33.81 -43.01 -12.48
CA TYR A 930 33.93 -44.20 -11.66
C TYR A 930 34.56 -45.34 -12.44
N ARG A 931 35.21 -46.25 -11.72
CA ARG A 931 35.64 -47.56 -12.23
C ARG A 931 35.55 -48.62 -11.16
N THR A 932 35.25 -49.84 -11.56
CA THR A 932 35.37 -51.03 -10.72
C THR A 932 36.80 -51.56 -10.72
N ILE A 933 37.23 -52.12 -9.59
CA ILE A 933 38.56 -52.71 -9.40
C ILE A 933 38.39 -54.08 -8.77
N ASP A 934 38.97 -55.09 -9.41
CA ASP A 934 39.00 -56.46 -8.91
C ASP A 934 39.64 -56.53 -7.52
N GLU A 935 39.01 -57.28 -6.62
CA GLU A 935 39.62 -57.71 -5.37
C GLU A 935 39.49 -59.24 -5.24
N SER A 936 38.61 -59.74 -4.36
CA SER A 936 38.33 -61.18 -4.24
C SER A 936 37.25 -61.67 -5.23
N ALA A 937 36.43 -60.74 -5.74
CA ALA A 937 35.57 -60.90 -6.91
C ALA A 937 36.32 -60.42 -8.17
N ILE A 938 36.21 -61.17 -9.27
CA ILE A 938 36.92 -60.91 -10.52
C ILE A 938 35.93 -60.53 -11.63
N ALA A 939 36.21 -59.46 -12.37
CA ALA A 939 35.41 -59.04 -13.51
C ALA A 939 35.34 -60.11 -14.61
N GLY A 940 34.15 -60.32 -15.18
CA GLY A 940 33.86 -61.39 -16.15
C GLY A 940 33.58 -62.76 -15.53
N ALA A 941 33.86 -62.94 -14.23
CA ALA A 941 33.55 -64.16 -13.48
C ALA A 941 32.45 -63.94 -12.43
N ASP A 942 32.59 -62.90 -11.59
CA ASP A 942 31.67 -62.60 -10.49
C ASP A 942 30.79 -61.36 -10.77
N TYR A 943 31.32 -60.40 -11.51
CA TYR A 943 30.63 -59.16 -11.88
C TYR A 943 31.10 -58.66 -13.26
N ILE A 944 30.36 -57.75 -13.89
CA ILE A 944 30.74 -57.11 -15.15
C ILE A 944 31.54 -55.84 -14.80
N ALA A 945 32.77 -55.73 -15.32
CA ALA A 945 33.57 -54.51 -15.15
C ALA A 945 32.79 -53.29 -15.63
N ALA A 946 32.70 -52.27 -14.78
CA ALA A 946 31.98 -51.04 -15.07
C ALA A 946 32.92 -49.86 -14.89
N GLN A 947 32.95 -48.99 -15.90
CA GLN A 947 33.59 -47.68 -15.82
C GLN A 947 32.77 -46.68 -16.61
N GLY A 948 32.75 -45.43 -16.17
CA GLY A 948 31.96 -44.40 -16.84
C GLY A 948 31.99 -43.08 -16.09
N MET A 949 31.19 -42.14 -16.59
CA MET A 949 30.94 -40.87 -15.93
C MET A 949 29.55 -40.93 -15.29
N LEU A 950 29.48 -40.76 -13.98
CA LEU A 950 28.23 -40.57 -13.24
C LEU A 950 27.89 -39.08 -13.24
N THR A 951 26.62 -38.75 -13.46
CA THR A 951 26.15 -37.36 -13.54
C THR A 951 24.94 -37.17 -12.63
N PHE A 952 24.99 -36.14 -11.80
CA PHE A 952 23.88 -35.65 -10.99
C PHE A 952 23.28 -34.45 -11.72
N GLN A 953 22.00 -34.53 -12.06
CA GLN A 953 21.24 -33.39 -12.59
C GLN A 953 21.03 -32.35 -11.49
N PRO A 954 20.78 -31.07 -11.84
CA PRO A 954 20.44 -30.03 -10.87
C PRO A 954 19.36 -30.49 -9.88
N GLY A 955 19.58 -30.26 -8.58
CA GLY A 955 18.70 -30.66 -7.49
C GLY A 955 18.86 -32.12 -7.01
N GLN A 956 19.60 -32.97 -7.72
CA GLN A 956 19.83 -34.35 -7.28
C GLN A 956 20.93 -34.42 -6.21
N THR A 957 20.71 -35.19 -5.14
CA THR A 957 21.72 -35.53 -4.13
C THR A 957 22.20 -36.98 -4.22
N SER A 958 21.58 -37.80 -5.08
CA SER A 958 21.98 -39.18 -5.27
C SER A 958 21.92 -39.58 -6.74
N ALA A 959 22.91 -40.35 -7.19
CA ALA A 959 22.92 -41.01 -8.48
C ALA A 959 23.49 -42.42 -8.32
N THR A 960 23.15 -43.34 -9.21
CA THR A 960 23.50 -44.76 -9.06
C THR A 960 24.44 -45.24 -10.16
N ILE A 961 25.46 -46.00 -9.78
CA ILE A 961 26.34 -46.72 -10.70
C ILE A 961 25.72 -48.09 -10.99
N PRO A 962 25.38 -48.42 -12.25
CA PRO A 962 24.92 -49.75 -12.60
C PRO A 962 26.07 -50.75 -12.50
N ILE A 963 25.81 -51.89 -11.85
CA ILE A 963 26.76 -52.99 -11.68
C ILE A 963 26.06 -54.28 -12.11
N GLY A 964 26.59 -54.97 -13.13
CA GLY A 964 26.13 -56.31 -13.47
C GLY A 964 26.76 -57.35 -12.55
N ILE A 965 25.96 -58.16 -11.86
CA ILE A 965 26.42 -59.34 -11.13
C ILE A 965 26.16 -60.57 -12.00
N LEU A 966 27.15 -61.44 -12.16
CA LEU A 966 27.04 -62.63 -13.00
C LEU A 966 26.51 -63.81 -12.17
N GLY A 967 25.56 -64.58 -12.73
CA GLY A 967 24.81 -65.65 -12.03
C GLY A 967 25.63 -66.85 -11.53
N ASN A 968 26.94 -66.80 -11.71
CA ASN A 968 27.95 -67.76 -11.27
C ASN A 968 28.83 -67.23 -10.11
N ALA A 969 28.47 -66.08 -9.53
CA ALA A 969 29.17 -65.50 -8.38
C ALA A 969 29.19 -66.48 -7.19
N ALA A 970 30.39 -66.67 -6.64
CA ALA A 970 30.82 -67.88 -5.94
C ALA A 970 30.01 -68.38 -4.72
N ALA A 971 30.24 -69.66 -4.36
CA ALA A 971 29.79 -70.34 -3.12
C ALA A 971 30.25 -69.69 -1.78
N SER A 972 30.99 -68.59 -1.86
CA SER A 972 31.56 -67.83 -0.74
C SER A 972 31.45 -66.34 -1.03
N GLN A 973 31.31 -65.53 0.02
CA GLN A 973 31.32 -64.08 -0.08
C GLN A 973 32.59 -63.56 -0.78
N ARG A 974 32.43 -62.66 -1.74
CA ARG A 974 33.52 -62.01 -2.50
C ARG A 974 33.30 -60.51 -2.58
N SER A 975 34.34 -59.73 -2.89
CA SER A 975 34.28 -58.28 -2.94
C SER A 975 35.04 -57.71 -4.14
N PHE A 976 34.60 -56.57 -4.65
CA PHE A 976 35.35 -55.70 -5.55
C PHE A 976 35.22 -54.26 -5.05
N ALA A 977 36.06 -53.35 -5.53
CA ALA A 977 35.98 -51.93 -5.16
C ALA A 977 35.41 -51.08 -6.30
N ILE A 978 34.79 -49.96 -5.94
CA ILE A 978 34.48 -48.86 -6.86
C ILE A 978 35.30 -47.66 -6.42
N GLU A 979 36.05 -47.06 -7.34
CA GLU A 979 36.79 -45.81 -7.13
C GLU A 979 36.14 -44.66 -7.89
N LEU A 980 36.01 -43.51 -7.22
CA LEU A 980 35.60 -42.24 -7.79
C LEU A 980 36.84 -41.38 -8.11
N ALA A 981 36.84 -40.74 -9.27
CA ALA A 981 37.94 -39.88 -9.73
C ALA A 981 37.45 -38.73 -10.61
N ASN A 982 38.28 -37.69 -10.75
CA ASN A 982 38.06 -36.54 -11.64
C ASN A 982 36.65 -35.91 -11.47
N PRO A 983 36.28 -35.47 -10.25
CA PRO A 983 35.00 -34.83 -10.04
C PRO A 983 34.96 -33.45 -10.72
N ASN A 984 33.78 -33.03 -11.15
CA ASN A 984 33.50 -31.70 -11.67
C ASN A 984 32.26 -31.15 -10.96
N GLY A 985 32.38 -29.94 -10.39
CA GLY A 985 31.32 -29.32 -9.58
C GLY A 985 31.17 -29.89 -8.16
N ALA A 986 32.12 -30.71 -7.70
CA ALA A 986 32.14 -31.31 -6.36
C ALA A 986 33.56 -31.71 -5.95
N SER A 987 33.77 -31.85 -4.64
CA SER A 987 34.96 -32.52 -4.07
C SER A 987 34.67 -34.00 -3.80
N ILE A 988 35.69 -34.86 -3.67
CA ILE A 988 35.50 -36.27 -3.28
C ILE A 988 35.94 -36.45 -1.81
N ALA A 989 34.98 -36.75 -0.94
CA ALA A 989 35.25 -37.05 0.48
C ALA A 989 35.46 -38.55 0.72
N GLY A 990 34.74 -39.42 -0.01
CA GLY A 990 34.88 -40.87 0.03
C GLY A 990 35.24 -41.42 -1.35
N PRO A 991 36.54 -41.58 -1.69
CA PRO A 991 36.96 -41.93 -3.04
C PRO A 991 36.78 -43.39 -3.40
N ARG A 992 36.50 -44.26 -2.43
CA ARG A 992 36.45 -45.70 -2.64
C ARG A 992 35.41 -46.36 -1.75
N ALA A 993 34.62 -47.27 -2.33
CA ALA A 993 33.74 -48.17 -1.62
C ALA A 993 34.07 -49.62 -1.96
N THR A 994 33.98 -50.50 -0.98
CA THR A 994 34.00 -51.94 -1.17
C THR A 994 32.57 -52.44 -1.38
N VAL A 995 32.33 -53.12 -2.50
CA VAL A 995 31.09 -53.81 -2.81
C VAL A 995 31.28 -55.29 -2.55
N THR A 996 30.48 -55.84 -1.64
CA THR A 996 30.51 -57.25 -1.25
C THR A 996 29.39 -57.99 -1.97
N ILE A 997 29.69 -59.05 -2.70
CA ILE A 997 28.73 -60.01 -3.21
C ILE A 997 28.54 -61.08 -2.11
N ALA A 998 27.40 -61.05 -1.44
CA ALA A 998 27.05 -61.93 -0.32
C ALA A 998 26.82 -63.38 -0.80
N ARG A 999 26.99 -64.35 0.10
CA ARG A 999 26.67 -65.75 -0.17
C ARG A 999 25.16 -65.91 -0.43
N ASP A 1000 24.81 -66.76 -1.39
CA ASP A 1000 23.44 -67.12 -1.74
C ASP A 1000 22.70 -67.66 -0.50
N ALA A 1001 21.73 -66.88 0.01
CA ALA A 1001 20.88 -67.29 1.11
C ALA A 1001 19.57 -67.84 0.53
N LYS A 1002 19.29 -69.13 0.75
CA LYS A 1002 18.00 -69.74 0.36
C LYS A 1002 16.80 -68.90 0.85
N PRO A 1003 15.70 -68.82 0.10
CA PRO A 1003 14.53 -68.03 0.48
C PRO A 1003 13.94 -68.45 1.84
N ALA A 1004 13.51 -67.46 2.62
CA ALA A 1004 13.04 -67.58 4.01
C ALA A 1004 11.57 -68.06 4.15
N TYR A 1005 10.99 -68.68 3.12
CA TYR A 1005 9.61 -69.18 3.11
C TYR A 1005 9.52 -70.59 2.49
N ARG A 1006 8.49 -71.34 2.86
CA ARG A 1006 8.16 -72.66 2.29
C ARG A 1006 7.59 -72.49 0.88
N THR A 1007 7.70 -73.51 0.03
CA THR A 1007 7.06 -73.52 -1.29
C THR A 1007 5.56 -73.16 -1.15
N PRO A 1008 5.08 -72.12 -1.84
CA PRO A 1008 3.67 -71.71 -1.76
C PRO A 1008 2.73 -72.84 -2.19
N VAL A 1009 1.56 -72.92 -1.57
CA VAL A 1009 0.56 -73.97 -1.83
C VAL A 1009 -0.77 -73.34 -2.21
N ASP A 1010 -1.35 -73.78 -3.33
CA ASP A 1010 -2.69 -73.38 -3.76
C ASP A 1010 -3.75 -74.25 -3.06
N TYR A 1011 -4.67 -73.60 -2.34
CA TYR A 1011 -5.85 -74.24 -1.77
C TYR A 1011 -7.11 -73.77 -2.49
N SER A 1012 -8.03 -74.70 -2.76
CA SER A 1012 -9.40 -74.34 -3.14
C SER A 1012 -10.20 -74.13 -1.85
N TYR A 1013 -10.66 -72.91 -1.61
CA TYR A 1013 -11.46 -72.61 -0.41
C TYR A 1013 -12.96 -72.79 -0.66
N GLU A 1014 -13.41 -72.64 -1.92
CA GLU A 1014 -14.81 -72.83 -2.31
C GLU A 1014 -14.93 -73.28 -3.78
N MET A 1015 -16.08 -73.87 -4.12
CA MET A 1015 -16.47 -74.25 -5.48
C MET A 1015 -17.79 -73.56 -5.81
N ILE A 1016 -17.79 -72.65 -6.78
CA ILE A 1016 -19.00 -71.94 -7.24
C ILE A 1016 -19.21 -72.28 -8.71
N ASP A 1017 -20.38 -72.83 -9.05
CA ASP A 1017 -20.75 -73.24 -10.41
C ASP A 1017 -19.69 -74.11 -11.12
N GLY A 1018 -18.98 -74.95 -10.36
CA GLY A 1018 -17.93 -75.84 -10.87
C GLY A 1018 -16.56 -75.18 -11.06
N VAL A 1019 -16.41 -73.90 -10.74
CA VAL A 1019 -15.13 -73.17 -10.77
C VAL A 1019 -14.54 -73.08 -9.36
N PRO A 1020 -13.30 -73.56 -9.13
CA PRO A 1020 -12.64 -73.43 -7.84
C PRO A 1020 -12.19 -72.00 -7.58
N LEU A 1021 -12.59 -71.42 -6.45
CA LEU A 1021 -11.97 -70.21 -5.91
C LEU A 1021 -10.76 -70.59 -5.06
N ARG A 1022 -9.62 -69.96 -5.35
CA ARG A 1022 -8.31 -70.35 -4.83
C ARG A 1022 -7.70 -69.31 -3.90
N ALA A 1023 -6.95 -69.80 -2.92
CA ALA A 1023 -6.08 -69.01 -2.08
C ALA A 1023 -4.67 -69.63 -2.09
N THR A 1024 -3.67 -68.83 -2.47
CA THR A 1024 -2.27 -69.27 -2.46
C THR A 1024 -1.63 -68.89 -1.15
N PHE A 1025 -1.13 -69.89 -0.45
CA PHE A 1025 -0.67 -69.79 0.92
C PHE A 1025 0.85 -69.81 1.01
N TYR A 1026 1.41 -68.78 1.64
CA TYR A 1026 2.83 -68.59 1.92
C TYR A 1026 3.07 -68.75 3.42
N ALA A 1027 4.03 -69.61 3.77
CA ALA A 1027 4.37 -69.91 5.16
C ALA A 1027 5.86 -69.65 5.44
N PRO A 1028 6.23 -69.07 6.61
CA PRO A 1028 7.63 -68.89 6.98
C PRO A 1028 8.43 -70.20 6.97
N ALA A 1029 9.68 -70.15 6.52
CA ALA A 1029 10.56 -71.32 6.52
C ALA A 1029 11.00 -71.72 7.94
N ASN A 1030 11.04 -70.74 8.86
CA ASN A 1030 11.52 -70.89 10.23
C ASN A 1030 10.47 -70.42 11.25
N GLY A 1031 10.44 -71.05 12.44
CA GLY A 1031 9.52 -70.76 13.54
C GLY A 1031 8.42 -71.81 13.72
N ASP A 1032 7.94 -71.99 14.95
CA ASP A 1032 6.98 -73.05 15.30
C ASP A 1032 5.51 -72.64 15.11
N GLY A 1033 5.24 -71.36 14.77
CA GLY A 1033 3.88 -70.81 14.71
C GLY A 1033 3.17 -70.84 16.08
N PRO A 1034 1.83 -70.67 16.12
CA PRO A 1034 0.98 -70.29 14.99
C PRO A 1034 1.26 -68.86 14.52
N TRP A 1035 1.40 -68.66 13.20
CA TRP A 1035 1.74 -67.36 12.62
C TRP A 1035 0.52 -66.43 12.51
N PRO A 1036 0.67 -65.11 12.77
CA PRO A 1036 -0.36 -64.15 12.37
C PRO A 1036 -0.58 -64.20 10.85
N LEU A 1037 -1.83 -64.10 10.42
CA LEU A 1037 -2.25 -64.22 9.02
C LEU A 1037 -2.49 -62.85 8.40
N ILE A 1038 -1.99 -62.65 7.18
CA ILE A 1038 -2.36 -61.56 6.29
C ILE A 1038 -3.16 -62.16 5.13
N VAL A 1039 -4.39 -61.69 4.95
CA VAL A 1039 -5.22 -61.98 3.78
C VAL A 1039 -4.97 -60.88 2.77
N TRP A 1040 -4.20 -61.20 1.74
CA TRP A 1040 -3.88 -60.29 0.66
C TRP A 1040 -4.97 -60.36 -0.41
N VAL A 1041 -5.54 -59.20 -0.73
CA VAL A 1041 -6.63 -59.01 -1.67
C VAL A 1041 -6.07 -58.27 -2.90
N PRO A 1042 -5.84 -58.97 -4.02
CA PRO A 1042 -5.30 -58.35 -5.21
C PRO A 1042 -6.28 -57.34 -5.83
N GLY A 1043 -5.75 -56.32 -6.50
CA GLY A 1043 -6.54 -55.30 -7.21
C GLY A 1043 -7.29 -55.80 -8.44
N ASN A 1044 -7.08 -57.06 -8.84
CA ASN A 1044 -7.83 -57.73 -9.91
C ASN A 1044 -8.32 -59.11 -9.44
N SER A 1045 -9.31 -59.66 -10.14
CA SER A 1045 -9.89 -60.98 -9.84
C SER A 1045 -9.05 -62.17 -10.34
N ALA A 1046 -7.95 -61.91 -11.04
CA ALA A 1046 -7.12 -62.93 -11.70
C ALA A 1046 -5.72 -62.96 -11.07
N TYR A 1047 -5.41 -64.07 -10.40
CA TYR A 1047 -4.19 -64.25 -9.63
C TYR A 1047 -3.06 -64.93 -10.45
N ASP A 1048 -1.80 -64.63 -10.13
CA ASP A 1048 -0.59 -65.34 -10.60
C ASP A 1048 0.16 -65.97 -9.40
N ALA A 1049 0.41 -67.28 -9.49
CA ALA A 1049 0.93 -68.13 -8.42
C ALA A 1049 2.45 -68.03 -8.18
N ALA A 1050 3.12 -67.06 -8.81
CA ALA A 1050 4.56 -66.88 -8.72
C ALA A 1050 4.94 -65.41 -8.49
N GLY A 1051 5.41 -65.09 -7.28
CA GLY A 1051 6.20 -63.87 -7.05
C GLY A 1051 5.47 -62.63 -6.53
N ASP A 1052 4.35 -62.79 -5.81
CA ASP A 1052 3.74 -61.67 -5.09
C ASP A 1052 4.73 -61.07 -4.07
N VAL A 1053 5.20 -59.85 -4.36
CA VAL A 1053 6.23 -59.14 -3.58
C VAL A 1053 5.78 -58.95 -2.13
N THR A 1054 4.49 -58.66 -1.92
CA THR A 1054 3.90 -58.50 -0.58
C THR A 1054 3.92 -59.81 0.19
N ALA A 1055 3.50 -60.90 -0.47
CA ALA A 1055 3.48 -62.21 0.16
C ALA A 1055 4.89 -62.70 0.53
N VAL A 1056 5.87 -62.53 -0.35
CA VAL A 1056 7.25 -62.94 -0.10
C VAL A 1056 7.86 -62.13 1.05
N ARG A 1057 7.68 -60.80 1.02
CA ARG A 1057 8.24 -59.89 2.02
C ARG A 1057 7.69 -60.18 3.42
N GLU A 1058 6.38 -60.23 3.59
CA GLU A 1058 5.80 -60.42 4.92
C GLU A 1058 5.98 -61.86 5.45
N THR A 1059 6.07 -62.84 4.55
CA THR A 1059 6.40 -64.21 4.95
C THR A 1059 7.81 -64.31 5.52
N ALA A 1060 8.77 -63.57 4.96
CA ALA A 1060 10.12 -63.47 5.53
C ALA A 1060 10.14 -62.78 6.91
N ARG A 1061 9.11 -61.97 7.23
CA ARG A 1061 8.97 -61.25 8.51
C ARG A 1061 8.16 -62.02 9.57
N GLY A 1062 7.78 -63.26 9.27
CA GLY A 1062 7.13 -64.18 10.21
C GLY A 1062 5.60 -64.13 10.21
N TYR A 1063 4.98 -63.58 9.15
CA TYR A 1063 3.55 -63.69 8.90
C TYR A 1063 3.26 -64.87 7.97
N ALA A 1064 2.11 -65.51 8.09
CA ALA A 1064 1.58 -66.31 7.00
C ALA A 1064 0.77 -65.38 6.08
N VAL A 1065 0.88 -65.57 4.76
CA VAL A 1065 0.13 -64.76 3.80
C VAL A 1065 -0.73 -65.66 2.93
N ALA A 1066 -2.02 -65.34 2.83
CA ALA A 1066 -2.95 -65.97 1.90
C ALA A 1066 -3.37 -64.94 0.85
N SER A 1067 -2.92 -65.11 -0.39
CA SER A 1067 -3.42 -64.32 -1.53
C SER A 1067 -4.70 -64.96 -2.06
N VAL A 1068 -5.82 -64.23 -2.04
CA VAL A 1068 -7.15 -64.79 -2.25
C VAL A 1068 -7.76 -64.29 -3.56
N ALA A 1069 -8.10 -65.21 -4.47
CA ALA A 1069 -8.87 -64.91 -5.67
C ALA A 1069 -10.37 -64.80 -5.34
N TYR A 1070 -11.10 -63.94 -6.04
CA TYR A 1070 -12.55 -63.72 -5.91
C TYR A 1070 -13.19 -63.61 -7.31
N ARG A 1071 -14.52 -63.79 -7.42
CA ARG A 1071 -15.22 -63.76 -8.71
C ARG A 1071 -15.07 -62.39 -9.41
N PRO A 1072 -14.75 -62.34 -10.72
CA PRO A 1072 -14.76 -61.09 -11.46
C PRO A 1072 -16.16 -60.49 -11.54
N VAL A 1073 -16.24 -59.17 -11.69
CA VAL A 1073 -17.52 -58.45 -11.91
C VAL A 1073 -18.27 -58.92 -13.16
N SER A 1074 -17.56 -59.49 -14.14
CA SER A 1074 -18.16 -60.10 -15.35
C SER A 1074 -18.85 -61.44 -15.07
N ALA A 1075 -18.53 -62.11 -13.96
CA ALA A 1075 -19.19 -63.35 -13.55
C ALA A 1075 -20.38 -63.09 -12.63
N ALA A 1076 -20.24 -62.16 -11.67
CA ALA A 1076 -21.32 -61.74 -10.78
C ALA A 1076 -21.06 -60.32 -10.24
N PRO A 1077 -22.08 -59.44 -10.17
CA PRO A 1077 -21.95 -58.13 -9.52
C PRO A 1077 -21.87 -58.27 -7.99
N PHE A 1078 -21.53 -57.18 -7.31
CA PHE A 1078 -21.51 -57.05 -5.85
C PHE A 1078 -22.87 -57.47 -5.25
N PRO A 1079 -22.91 -58.22 -4.13
CA PRO A 1079 -21.85 -58.47 -3.14
C PRO A 1079 -20.96 -59.70 -3.38
N ALA A 1080 -21.03 -60.35 -4.54
CA ALA A 1080 -20.33 -61.62 -4.80
C ALA A 1080 -18.84 -61.61 -4.40
N GLN A 1081 -18.11 -60.54 -4.73
CA GLN A 1081 -16.68 -60.38 -4.41
C GLN A 1081 -16.41 -60.37 -2.91
N LEU A 1082 -17.24 -59.68 -2.14
CA LEU A 1082 -17.11 -59.62 -0.68
C LEU A 1082 -17.49 -60.96 -0.06
N ASP A 1083 -18.55 -61.60 -0.55
CA ASP A 1083 -18.99 -62.93 -0.08
C ASP A 1083 -17.89 -63.98 -0.26
N ASP A 1084 -17.15 -63.93 -1.38
CA ASP A 1084 -16.02 -64.81 -1.67
C ASP A 1084 -14.86 -64.60 -0.66
N LEU A 1085 -14.50 -63.34 -0.38
CA LEU A 1085 -13.45 -63.03 0.61
C LEU A 1085 -13.87 -63.42 2.03
N ILE A 1086 -15.15 -63.26 2.33
CA ILE A 1086 -15.78 -63.73 3.57
C ILE A 1086 -15.60 -65.25 3.67
N ALA A 1087 -15.97 -66.02 2.64
CA ALA A 1087 -15.79 -67.46 2.61
C ALA A 1087 -14.32 -67.89 2.74
N ALA A 1088 -13.40 -67.18 2.08
CA ALA A 1088 -11.95 -67.43 2.19
C ALA A 1088 -11.43 -67.25 3.62
N VAL A 1089 -11.81 -66.15 4.30
CA VAL A 1089 -11.41 -65.93 5.71
C VAL A 1089 -11.96 -67.02 6.63
N ASP A 1090 -13.19 -67.47 6.42
CA ASP A 1090 -13.76 -68.58 7.20
C ASP A 1090 -13.03 -69.88 6.97
N TRP A 1091 -12.73 -70.19 5.71
CA TRP A 1091 -12.00 -71.38 5.35
C TRP A 1091 -10.59 -71.37 5.97
N LEU A 1092 -9.88 -70.24 5.90
CA LEU A 1092 -8.56 -70.08 6.52
C LEU A 1092 -8.63 -70.27 8.04
N ARG A 1093 -9.63 -69.70 8.71
CA ARG A 1093 -9.82 -69.88 10.16
C ARG A 1093 -10.19 -71.30 10.54
N ALA A 1094 -11.05 -71.96 9.75
CA ALA A 1094 -11.43 -73.36 9.98
C ALA A 1094 -10.25 -74.32 9.78
N ASN A 1095 -9.29 -73.96 8.93
CA ASN A 1095 -8.09 -74.75 8.63
C ASN A 1095 -6.84 -74.27 9.39
N ALA A 1096 -6.99 -73.41 10.40
CA ALA A 1096 -5.88 -72.72 11.05
C ALA A 1096 -4.83 -73.66 11.66
N SER A 1097 -5.24 -74.80 12.23
CA SER A 1097 -4.31 -75.81 12.76
C SER A 1097 -3.48 -76.49 11.68
N THR A 1098 -4.08 -76.75 10.51
CA THR A 1098 -3.43 -77.39 9.36
C THR A 1098 -2.42 -76.44 8.70
N LEU A 1099 -2.79 -75.16 8.64
CA LEU A 1099 -1.97 -74.10 8.06
C LEU A 1099 -0.96 -73.50 9.06
N ASN A 1100 -1.03 -73.91 10.33
CA ASN A 1100 -0.25 -73.38 11.45
C ASN A 1100 -0.33 -71.85 11.60
N ILE A 1101 -1.55 -71.31 11.46
CA ILE A 1101 -1.84 -69.87 11.61
C ILE A 1101 -2.67 -69.60 12.87
N ASP A 1102 -2.63 -68.35 13.34
CA ASP A 1102 -3.43 -67.90 14.47
C ASP A 1102 -4.75 -67.28 13.98
N PRO A 1103 -5.90 -67.95 14.17
CA PRO A 1103 -7.18 -67.47 13.65
C PRO A 1103 -7.68 -66.19 14.33
N LYS A 1104 -7.05 -65.77 15.44
CA LYS A 1104 -7.37 -64.55 16.19
C LYS A 1104 -6.51 -63.36 15.78
N ARG A 1105 -5.54 -63.53 14.89
CA ARG A 1105 -4.62 -62.48 14.45
C ARG A 1105 -4.57 -62.44 12.93
N VAL A 1106 -5.66 -61.91 12.34
CA VAL A 1106 -5.86 -61.83 10.90
C VAL A 1106 -5.95 -60.36 10.46
N ALA A 1107 -5.09 -59.93 9.54
CA ALA A 1107 -5.24 -58.66 8.83
C ALA A 1107 -5.79 -58.89 7.42
N ALA A 1108 -6.56 -57.92 6.91
CA ALA A 1108 -6.89 -57.82 5.49
C ALA A 1108 -6.08 -56.68 4.87
N TRP A 1109 -5.51 -56.90 3.70
CA TRP A 1109 -4.71 -55.89 3.00
C TRP A 1109 -4.95 -55.99 1.49
N GLY A 1110 -5.22 -54.86 0.83
CA GLY A 1110 -5.25 -54.78 -0.63
C GLY A 1110 -4.95 -53.39 -1.17
N ALA A 1111 -4.89 -53.28 -2.50
CA ALA A 1111 -4.70 -52.04 -3.24
C ALA A 1111 -5.78 -51.83 -4.31
N GLY A 1112 -6.19 -50.59 -4.56
CA GLY A 1112 -7.24 -50.23 -5.52
C GLY A 1112 -8.56 -50.95 -5.21
N ALA A 1113 -9.05 -51.76 -6.15
CA ALA A 1113 -10.24 -52.60 -5.92
C ALA A 1113 -10.05 -53.61 -4.77
N GLY A 1114 -8.81 -54.08 -4.54
CA GLY A 1114 -8.48 -54.93 -3.40
C GLY A 1114 -8.49 -54.17 -2.06
N GLY A 1115 -8.12 -52.89 -2.08
CA GLY A 1115 -8.20 -51.99 -0.93
C GLY A 1115 -9.65 -51.72 -0.51
N HIS A 1116 -10.50 -51.41 -1.50
CA HIS A 1116 -11.97 -51.32 -1.35
C HIS A 1116 -12.57 -52.58 -0.68
N LEU A 1117 -12.22 -53.76 -1.19
CA LEU A 1117 -12.71 -55.02 -0.66
C LEU A 1117 -12.14 -55.36 0.73
N ALA A 1118 -10.87 -55.01 1.02
CA ALA A 1118 -10.27 -55.16 2.34
C ALA A 1118 -10.96 -54.25 3.38
N ALA A 1119 -11.28 -53.01 3.01
CA ALA A 1119 -12.05 -52.07 3.82
C ALA A 1119 -13.48 -52.57 4.08
N LEU A 1120 -14.17 -53.09 3.06
CA LEU A 1120 -15.48 -53.73 3.22
C LEU A 1120 -15.41 -54.97 4.12
N LEU A 1121 -14.38 -55.78 3.96
CA LEU A 1121 -14.17 -56.96 4.79
C LEU A 1121 -13.97 -56.59 6.26
N GLY A 1122 -13.22 -55.53 6.58
CA GLY A 1122 -13.06 -55.07 7.97
C GLY A 1122 -14.24 -54.31 8.56
N THR A 1123 -14.99 -53.57 7.73
CA THR A 1123 -16.18 -52.85 8.19
C THR A 1123 -17.37 -53.79 8.41
N ARG A 1124 -17.48 -54.87 7.61
CA ARG A 1124 -18.59 -55.83 7.64
C ARG A 1124 -18.29 -57.16 8.31
N ARG A 1125 -17.01 -57.56 8.45
CA ARG A 1125 -16.59 -58.82 9.10
C ARG A 1125 -15.41 -58.62 10.06
N GLY A 1126 -15.29 -59.50 11.06
CA GLY A 1126 -14.26 -59.40 12.09
C GLY A 1126 -12.89 -59.91 11.64
N VAL A 1127 -12.09 -59.08 10.97
CA VAL A 1127 -10.61 -59.17 10.98
C VAL A 1127 -10.06 -58.24 12.08
N GLN A 1128 -8.78 -58.36 12.43
CA GLN A 1128 -8.16 -57.61 13.53
C GLN A 1128 -7.46 -56.32 13.10
N ALA A 1129 -7.13 -56.18 11.82
CA ALA A 1129 -6.56 -54.97 11.22
C ALA A 1129 -6.88 -54.90 9.73
N VAL A 1130 -6.95 -53.70 9.18
CA VAL A 1130 -7.10 -53.47 7.73
C VAL A 1130 -6.02 -52.53 7.23
N ILE A 1131 -5.50 -52.82 6.04
CA ILE A 1131 -4.63 -51.93 5.29
C ILE A 1131 -5.27 -51.69 3.92
N ASP A 1132 -5.51 -50.44 3.60
CA ASP A 1132 -6.14 -50.00 2.36
C ASP A 1132 -5.20 -49.04 1.62
N TRP A 1133 -4.73 -49.47 0.45
CA TRP A 1133 -3.93 -48.66 -0.46
C TRP A 1133 -4.79 -48.16 -1.62
N SER A 1134 -5.05 -46.85 -1.66
CA SER A 1134 -5.86 -46.19 -2.70
C SER A 1134 -7.22 -46.87 -2.99
N GLY A 1135 -7.91 -47.38 -1.97
CA GLY A 1135 -9.23 -48.00 -2.12
C GLY A 1135 -10.38 -47.02 -2.31
N ILE A 1136 -11.42 -47.50 -2.97
CA ILE A 1136 -12.70 -46.79 -3.13
C ILE A 1136 -13.45 -46.80 -1.80
N ALA A 1137 -13.96 -45.66 -1.36
CA ALA A 1137 -14.66 -45.50 -0.09
C ALA A 1137 -16.19 -45.43 -0.24
N ASP A 1138 -16.66 -44.73 -1.27
CA ASP A 1138 -18.08 -44.68 -1.66
C ASP A 1138 -18.19 -44.56 -3.19
N PRO A 1139 -18.66 -45.62 -3.88
CA PRO A 1139 -18.87 -45.57 -5.32
C PRO A 1139 -19.82 -44.45 -5.80
N ALA A 1140 -20.71 -43.95 -4.93
CA ALA A 1140 -21.65 -42.88 -5.28
C ALA A 1140 -20.99 -41.50 -5.45
N THR A 1141 -19.81 -41.28 -4.85
CA THR A 1141 -19.12 -39.97 -4.89
C THR A 1141 -17.92 -39.96 -5.84
N LEU A 1142 -17.58 -41.09 -6.47
CA LEU A 1142 -16.40 -41.21 -7.34
C LEU A 1142 -16.35 -40.15 -8.45
N GLN A 1143 -17.49 -39.84 -9.07
CA GLN A 1143 -17.55 -38.84 -10.14
C GLN A 1143 -17.35 -37.41 -9.62
N THR A 1144 -17.88 -37.09 -8.44
CA THR A 1144 -17.78 -35.75 -7.85
C THR A 1144 -16.42 -35.51 -7.22
N ASP A 1145 -15.79 -36.58 -6.73
CA ASP A 1145 -14.51 -36.53 -6.03
C ASP A 1145 -13.32 -36.57 -7.01
N ALA A 1146 -13.56 -36.87 -8.29
CA ALA A 1146 -12.53 -37.03 -9.31
C ALA A 1146 -11.69 -35.75 -9.50
N LEU A 1147 -10.36 -35.91 -9.50
CA LEU A 1147 -9.45 -34.85 -9.88
C LEU A 1147 -9.58 -34.53 -11.38
N GLY A 1148 -9.32 -33.28 -11.78
CA GLY A 1148 -9.40 -32.84 -13.18
C GLY A 1148 -8.44 -33.55 -14.15
N CYS A 1149 -7.52 -34.38 -13.65
CA CYS A 1149 -6.65 -35.25 -14.45
C CYS A 1149 -7.24 -36.64 -14.75
N SER A 1150 -8.35 -37.02 -14.10
CA SER A 1150 -8.99 -38.31 -14.35
C SER A 1150 -9.68 -38.33 -15.72
N THR A 1151 -9.46 -39.39 -16.50
CA THR A 1151 -10.08 -39.58 -17.83
C THR A 1151 -11.28 -40.51 -17.80
N ILE A 1152 -11.64 -41.03 -16.63
CA ILE A 1152 -12.74 -41.98 -16.43
C ILE A 1152 -14.01 -41.23 -16.08
N ASP A 1153 -15.06 -41.44 -16.88
CA ASP A 1153 -16.43 -41.16 -16.47
C ASP A 1153 -16.92 -42.33 -15.60
N TRP A 1154 -16.98 -42.10 -14.29
CA TRP A 1154 -17.38 -43.09 -13.30
C TRP A 1154 -18.86 -43.46 -13.40
N ASN A 1155 -19.67 -42.62 -14.03
CA ASN A 1155 -21.09 -42.90 -14.30
C ASN A 1155 -21.30 -43.62 -15.65
N ALA A 1156 -20.26 -43.79 -16.46
CA ALA A 1156 -20.38 -44.56 -17.70
C ALA A 1156 -20.73 -46.04 -17.40
N PRO A 1157 -21.60 -46.69 -18.19
CA PRO A 1157 -21.98 -48.10 -17.99
C PRO A 1157 -20.81 -49.10 -18.04
N THR A 1158 -19.69 -48.69 -18.61
CA THR A 1158 -18.45 -49.47 -18.73
C THR A 1158 -17.45 -49.19 -17.62
N SER A 1159 -17.74 -48.27 -16.70
CA SER A 1159 -16.82 -47.94 -15.61
C SER A 1159 -16.67 -49.13 -14.65
N PRO A 1160 -15.51 -49.31 -14.00
CA PRO A 1160 -15.33 -50.39 -13.02
C PRO A 1160 -16.37 -50.35 -11.90
N ALA A 1161 -16.76 -49.15 -11.44
CA ALA A 1161 -17.78 -48.97 -10.42
C ALA A 1161 -19.17 -49.40 -10.92
N ALA A 1162 -19.54 -49.05 -12.16
CA ALA A 1162 -20.82 -49.44 -12.75
C ALA A 1162 -20.91 -50.95 -12.99
N LEU A 1163 -19.82 -51.57 -13.46
CA LEU A 1163 -19.73 -53.03 -13.63
C LEU A 1163 -19.79 -53.76 -12.28
N LEU A 1164 -19.19 -53.21 -11.23
CA LEU A 1164 -19.23 -53.79 -9.89
C LEU A 1164 -20.66 -53.86 -9.34
N ILE A 1165 -21.44 -52.78 -9.44
CA ILE A 1165 -22.79 -52.72 -8.84
C ILE A 1165 -23.91 -53.09 -9.83
N GLY A 1166 -23.58 -53.27 -11.11
CA GLY A 1166 -24.50 -53.69 -12.18
C GLY A 1166 -25.33 -52.55 -12.81
N CYS A 1167 -25.02 -51.29 -12.49
CA CYS A 1167 -25.72 -50.10 -12.94
C CYS A 1167 -24.84 -48.85 -12.71
N SER A 1168 -25.15 -47.72 -13.36
CA SER A 1168 -24.41 -46.48 -13.12
C SER A 1168 -24.57 -46.03 -11.66
N PRO A 1169 -23.49 -45.66 -10.93
CA PRO A 1169 -23.58 -45.22 -9.53
C PRO A 1169 -24.59 -44.09 -9.29
N ALA A 1170 -24.72 -43.16 -10.23
CA ALA A 1170 -25.72 -42.09 -10.16
C ALA A 1170 -27.17 -42.58 -10.27
N ASP A 1171 -27.41 -43.65 -11.04
CA ASP A 1171 -28.76 -44.18 -11.31
C ASP A 1171 -29.23 -45.18 -10.23
N CYS A 1172 -28.30 -45.79 -9.50
CA CYS A 1172 -28.60 -46.79 -8.47
C CYS A 1172 -27.85 -46.53 -7.14
N PRO A 1173 -28.16 -45.40 -6.47
CA PRO A 1173 -27.45 -44.96 -5.27
C PRO A 1173 -27.53 -45.97 -4.12
N ASP A 1174 -28.60 -46.76 -4.01
CA ASP A 1174 -28.73 -47.81 -2.99
C ASP A 1174 -27.73 -48.96 -3.21
N SER A 1175 -27.51 -49.36 -4.47
CA SER A 1175 -26.51 -50.37 -4.83
C SER A 1175 -25.09 -49.85 -4.63
N ALA A 1176 -24.84 -48.59 -5.00
CA ALA A 1176 -23.56 -47.91 -4.74
C ALA A 1176 -23.28 -47.81 -3.23
N ALA A 1177 -24.28 -47.41 -2.44
CA ALA A 1177 -24.21 -47.35 -0.99
C ALA A 1177 -23.95 -48.73 -0.36
N ALA A 1178 -24.57 -49.79 -0.89
CA ALA A 1178 -24.36 -51.15 -0.40
C ALA A 1178 -22.89 -51.59 -0.54
N ALA A 1179 -22.19 -51.07 -1.56
CA ALA A 1179 -20.78 -51.31 -1.85
C ALA A 1179 -19.82 -50.27 -1.23
N ALA A 1180 -20.29 -49.35 -0.39
CA ALA A 1180 -19.48 -48.28 0.19
C ALA A 1180 -18.96 -48.64 1.60
N PRO A 1181 -17.68 -48.98 1.81
CA PRO A 1181 -17.15 -49.27 3.15
C PRO A 1181 -17.33 -48.12 4.14
N ALA A 1182 -17.26 -46.87 3.68
CA ALA A 1182 -17.45 -45.69 4.54
C ALA A 1182 -18.82 -45.68 5.25
N ARG A 1183 -19.86 -46.23 4.63
CA ARG A 1183 -21.22 -46.30 5.19
C ARG A 1183 -21.39 -47.35 6.30
N TYR A 1184 -20.42 -48.25 6.43
CA TYR A 1184 -20.42 -49.29 7.47
C TYR A 1184 -19.44 -48.98 8.61
N ALA A 1185 -18.79 -47.82 8.58
CA ALA A 1185 -17.92 -47.35 9.65
C ALA A 1185 -18.70 -47.22 10.96
N ARG A 1186 -18.29 -47.98 11.98
CA ARG A 1186 -18.93 -48.00 13.30
C ARG A 1186 -17.92 -48.37 14.39
N ARG A 1187 -18.22 -47.93 15.61
CA ARG A 1187 -17.45 -48.31 16.79
C ARG A 1187 -17.33 -49.84 16.88
N GLY A 1188 -16.10 -50.33 16.98
CA GLY A 1188 -15.80 -51.77 17.02
C GLY A 1188 -15.30 -52.36 15.70
N ASN A 1189 -15.28 -51.59 14.60
CA ASN A 1189 -14.45 -51.94 13.44
C ASN A 1189 -12.96 -52.00 13.84
N PRO A 1190 -12.14 -52.83 13.16
CA PRO A 1190 -10.72 -52.96 13.46
C PRO A 1190 -9.95 -51.66 13.15
N PRO A 1191 -8.76 -51.46 13.74
CA PRO A 1191 -7.87 -50.40 13.31
C PRO A 1191 -7.59 -50.48 11.81
N MET A 1192 -7.50 -49.32 11.15
CA MET A 1192 -7.30 -49.24 9.70
C MET A 1192 -6.15 -48.29 9.36
N LEU A 1193 -5.22 -48.77 8.54
CA LEU A 1193 -4.19 -47.94 7.91
C LEU A 1193 -4.62 -47.65 6.47
N LEU A 1194 -4.82 -46.37 6.16
CA LEU A 1194 -5.17 -45.87 4.83
C LEU A 1194 -3.95 -45.15 4.25
N MET A 1195 -3.54 -45.50 3.03
CA MET A 1195 -2.45 -44.83 2.33
C MET A 1195 -2.91 -44.46 0.93
N HIS A 1196 -2.68 -43.20 0.53
CA HIS A 1196 -3.14 -42.69 -0.77
C HIS A 1196 -2.14 -41.66 -1.33
N GLY A 1197 -1.90 -41.65 -2.63
CA GLY A 1197 -1.08 -40.62 -3.29
C GLY A 1197 -1.85 -39.31 -3.51
N SER A 1198 -1.23 -38.15 -3.29
CA SER A 1198 -1.91 -36.85 -3.49
C SER A 1198 -2.17 -36.51 -4.96
N ALA A 1199 -1.49 -37.20 -5.88
CA ALA A 1199 -1.61 -37.01 -7.33
C ALA A 1199 -2.25 -38.22 -8.03
N ASP A 1200 -2.96 -39.09 -7.29
CA ASP A 1200 -3.64 -40.27 -7.82
C ASP A 1200 -4.78 -39.83 -8.76
N CYS A 1201 -4.52 -39.92 -10.07
CA CYS A 1201 -5.46 -39.50 -11.11
C CYS A 1201 -6.48 -40.61 -11.45
N PHE A 1202 -6.29 -41.82 -10.92
CA PHE A 1202 -7.19 -42.93 -11.13
C PHE A 1202 -8.29 -42.93 -10.06
N ILE A 1203 -7.95 -43.06 -8.78
CA ILE A 1203 -8.88 -42.93 -7.65
C ILE A 1203 -8.50 -41.69 -6.86
N SER A 1204 -9.44 -40.76 -6.67
CA SER A 1204 -9.13 -39.51 -5.96
C SER A 1204 -8.75 -39.77 -4.48
N PRO A 1205 -7.74 -39.07 -3.93
CA PRO A 1205 -7.40 -39.14 -2.51
C PRO A 1205 -8.55 -38.76 -1.58
N ALA A 1206 -9.53 -37.98 -2.07
CA ALA A 1206 -10.77 -37.67 -1.37
C ALA A 1206 -11.54 -38.93 -0.93
N GLN A 1207 -11.40 -40.06 -1.64
CA GLN A 1207 -12.00 -41.32 -1.22
C GLN A 1207 -11.41 -41.82 0.10
N SER A 1208 -10.09 -41.85 0.26
CA SER A 1208 -9.47 -42.25 1.53
C SER A 1208 -9.71 -41.24 2.64
N GLU A 1209 -9.79 -39.94 2.32
CA GLU A 1209 -10.19 -38.91 3.28
C GLU A 1209 -11.62 -39.11 3.78
N ASN A 1210 -12.56 -39.46 2.89
CA ASN A 1210 -13.95 -39.76 3.23
C ASN A 1210 -14.06 -41.00 4.15
N LEU A 1211 -13.33 -42.07 3.83
CA LEU A 1211 -13.29 -43.27 4.69
C LEU A 1211 -12.65 -42.97 6.05
N TYR A 1212 -11.54 -42.23 6.06
CA TYR A 1212 -10.88 -41.78 7.30
C TYR A 1212 -11.83 -40.96 8.18
N GLY A 1213 -12.54 -40.00 7.58
CA GLY A 1213 -13.54 -39.18 8.25
C GLY A 1213 -14.65 -40.02 8.88
N ALA A 1214 -15.21 -40.98 8.12
CA ALA A 1214 -16.26 -41.86 8.61
C ALA A 1214 -15.78 -42.77 9.76
N LEU A 1215 -14.57 -43.33 9.66
CA LEU A 1215 -13.98 -44.20 10.68
C LEU A 1215 -13.63 -43.43 11.96
N THR A 1216 -12.99 -42.26 11.84
CA THR A 1216 -12.64 -41.43 13.00
C THR A 1216 -13.88 -40.85 13.68
N HIS A 1217 -14.90 -40.45 12.92
CA HIS A 1217 -16.20 -40.03 13.47
C HIS A 1217 -16.87 -41.16 14.27
N ALA A 1218 -16.76 -42.40 13.79
CA ALA A 1218 -17.22 -43.59 14.49
C ALA A 1218 -16.35 -44.03 15.68
N GLY A 1219 -15.21 -43.35 15.92
CA GLY A 1219 -14.26 -43.65 17.00
C GLY A 1219 -13.38 -44.89 16.74
N VAL A 1220 -13.15 -45.24 15.48
CA VAL A 1220 -12.22 -46.29 15.06
C VAL A 1220 -10.79 -45.75 15.05
N ASP A 1221 -9.82 -46.60 15.38
CA ASP A 1221 -8.39 -46.29 15.31
C ASP A 1221 -7.93 -46.32 13.84
N ALA A 1222 -8.14 -45.22 13.13
CA ALA A 1222 -7.75 -45.06 11.74
C ALA A 1222 -6.52 -44.14 11.62
N THR A 1223 -5.63 -44.42 10.68
CA THR A 1223 -4.50 -43.55 10.30
C THR A 1223 -4.55 -43.35 8.79
N LEU A 1224 -4.44 -42.10 8.33
CA LEU A 1224 -4.36 -41.76 6.90
C LEU A 1224 -2.98 -41.16 6.60
N HIS A 1225 -2.29 -41.73 5.61
CA HIS A 1225 -1.09 -41.15 5.01
C HIS A 1225 -1.37 -40.74 3.57
N THR A 1226 -1.46 -39.42 3.35
CA THR A 1226 -1.47 -38.83 2.01
C THR A 1226 -0.04 -38.56 1.59
N ILE A 1227 0.42 -39.20 0.50
CA ILE A 1227 1.82 -39.19 0.08
C ILE A 1227 1.98 -38.23 -1.10
N ASP A 1228 2.77 -37.17 -0.89
CA ASP A 1228 2.82 -36.06 -1.82
C ASP A 1228 3.42 -36.41 -3.19
N GLY A 1229 2.75 -36.00 -4.27
CA GLY A 1229 3.18 -36.15 -5.67
C GLY A 1229 3.13 -37.59 -6.20
N ILE A 1230 2.57 -38.54 -5.46
CA ILE A 1230 2.49 -39.95 -5.87
C ILE A 1230 1.17 -40.22 -6.59
N ASP A 1231 1.25 -40.86 -7.76
CA ASP A 1231 0.12 -41.33 -8.57
C ASP A 1231 -0.19 -42.82 -8.32
N HIS A 1232 -1.32 -43.33 -8.84
CA HIS A 1232 -1.85 -44.69 -8.62
C HIS A 1232 -0.84 -45.79 -8.93
N ASP A 1233 -0.15 -45.67 -10.08
CA ASP A 1233 0.78 -46.70 -10.61
C ASP A 1233 2.26 -46.40 -10.30
N SER A 1234 2.53 -45.56 -9.31
CA SER A 1234 3.90 -45.16 -8.95
C SER A 1234 4.74 -46.34 -8.44
N SER A 1235 6.03 -46.34 -8.79
CA SER A 1235 7.01 -47.28 -8.24
C SER A 1235 7.21 -47.14 -6.72
N PHE A 1236 6.75 -46.03 -6.12
CA PHE A 1236 6.72 -45.83 -4.68
C PHE A 1236 6.03 -46.99 -3.94
N TRP A 1237 4.93 -47.53 -4.46
CA TRP A 1237 4.17 -48.62 -3.83
C TRP A 1237 4.96 -49.93 -3.71
N SER A 1238 6.06 -50.06 -4.46
CA SER A 1238 7.01 -51.17 -4.37
C SER A 1238 8.27 -50.85 -3.54
N SER A 1239 8.38 -49.65 -2.99
CA SER A 1239 9.56 -49.17 -2.25
C SER A 1239 9.50 -49.49 -0.76
N ASP A 1240 10.66 -49.58 -0.11
CA ASP A 1240 10.75 -49.76 1.35
C ASP A 1240 10.03 -48.68 2.15
N GLY A 1241 9.91 -47.46 1.62
CA GLY A 1241 9.19 -46.37 2.26
C GLY A 1241 7.70 -46.65 2.41
N ALA A 1242 7.05 -47.23 1.38
CA ALA A 1242 5.65 -47.61 1.44
C ALA A 1242 5.39 -48.73 2.46
N PHE A 1243 6.29 -49.72 2.51
CA PHE A 1243 6.16 -50.85 3.42
C PHE A 1243 6.48 -50.50 4.87
N ALA A 1244 7.39 -49.55 5.16
CA ALA A 1244 7.79 -49.23 6.53
C ALA A 1244 6.60 -48.88 7.46
N GLU A 1245 5.62 -48.12 6.97
CA GLU A 1245 4.43 -47.75 7.75
C GLU A 1245 3.48 -48.93 7.95
N VAL A 1246 3.27 -49.74 6.91
CA VAL A 1246 2.51 -51.00 6.97
C VAL A 1246 3.13 -51.95 8.00
N GLU A 1247 4.45 -52.09 7.93
CA GLU A 1247 5.22 -52.96 8.81
C GLU A 1247 5.04 -52.55 10.28
N SER A 1248 5.15 -51.26 10.59
CA SER A 1248 4.91 -50.69 11.92
C SER A 1248 3.47 -50.91 12.40
N PHE A 1249 2.49 -50.75 11.52
CA PHE A 1249 1.08 -50.97 11.82
C PHE A 1249 0.76 -52.45 12.10
N LEU A 1250 1.28 -53.38 11.29
CA LEU A 1250 1.10 -54.83 11.49
C LEU A 1250 1.73 -55.31 12.80
N GLU A 1251 2.91 -54.80 13.16
CA GLU A 1251 3.55 -55.16 14.42
C GLU A 1251 2.73 -54.73 15.64
N ARG A 1252 2.19 -53.50 15.62
CA ARG A 1252 1.31 -52.99 16.68
C ARG A 1252 -0.02 -53.75 16.76
N SER A 1253 -0.53 -54.21 15.62
CA SER A 1253 -1.88 -54.79 15.53
C SER A 1253 -1.92 -56.31 15.71
N LEU A 1254 -0.85 -57.04 15.32
CA LEU A 1254 -0.83 -58.51 15.25
C LEU A 1254 0.28 -59.20 16.06
N LYS A 1255 1.27 -58.52 16.67
CA LYS A 1255 2.30 -59.19 17.50
C LYS A 1255 2.03 -59.07 19.02
N PRO A 1256 2.36 -60.10 19.85
CA PRO A 1256 2.13 -60.05 21.30
C PRO A 1256 3.03 -59.01 21.99
N GLY A 1257 2.45 -58.10 22.79
CA GLY A 1257 3.19 -57.09 23.56
C GLY A 1257 3.11 -55.65 23.02
N GLY A 1258 2.40 -55.42 21.91
CA GLY A 1258 2.10 -54.08 21.41
C GLY A 1258 1.19 -53.32 22.38
N THR A 1259 1.74 -52.32 23.08
CA THR A 1259 0.95 -51.37 23.86
C THR A 1259 0.05 -50.56 22.93
N ARG A 1260 -1.28 -50.63 23.12
CA ARG A 1260 -2.25 -49.69 22.53
C ARG A 1260 -2.00 -48.30 23.11
N GLY A 1261 -1.07 -47.56 22.51
CA GLY A 1261 -0.81 -46.16 22.80
C GLY A 1261 -2.00 -45.32 22.32
N ARG A 1262 -2.58 -44.58 23.25
CA ARG A 1262 -3.67 -43.62 23.02
C ARG A 1262 -3.22 -42.58 21.98
N ALA A 1263 -4.06 -42.34 20.97
CA ALA A 1263 -3.80 -41.45 19.84
C ALA A 1263 -3.23 -40.07 20.26
N VAL A 1264 -2.11 -39.71 19.65
CA VAL A 1264 -1.65 -38.31 19.55
C VAL A 1264 -2.23 -37.78 18.24
N ARG A 1265 -3.09 -36.77 18.33
CA ARG A 1265 -3.58 -36.03 17.17
C ARG A 1265 -2.42 -35.22 16.60
N HIS A 1266 -2.16 -35.35 15.30
CA HIS A 1266 -1.45 -34.35 14.50
C HIS A 1266 -2.48 -33.69 13.60
#